data_AF-A0A537PL63-F1
#
_entry.id   AF-A0A537PL63-F1
#
_cell.length_a   1.000
_cell.length_b   1.000
_cell.length_c   1.000
_cell.angle_alpha   90.00
_cell.angle_beta   90.00
_cell.angle_gamma   90.00
#
_symmetry.space_group_name_H-M   'P 1'
#
loop_
_entity.id
_entity.type
_entity.pdbx_description
1 polymer ?
#
loop_
_entity_poly.entity_id
_entity_poly.type
_entity_poly.pdbx_seq_one_letter_code
_entity_poly.pdbx_strand_id
1 'polypeptide(L)'
;MTLTVDAGRQHQQSQESGRSQDGSAAGAAVANKWIGQSVTRLEDPPLVRGHGRFAGDISFALQLHMRLVRANHAHGKIVAIDASAARALPGVVAVWTAADIADVPPIDFREGRIPALEPYRQPVLATEKVRYVGEPVAAVFADDPYVAEDAAELVALEVEELPVLLAAEAEPVEFFTGRTTEVCIVRQGYGDVDAVLRAAPMVVELELAIGRHSGVPLETRGAIGRYDAARDILQLHGAAKVPHRNRDLLARMLKRAPSSIHVLESHVGGGFGIRGELYPEDVLVCVAAMRLNRPVKWLEDRREHLMAANQSRQQLHRLRAAVDDEGRILAIDDCYFHDQGAYVRTHAARVVHMTAGILPGPYRVPAYRAVGHFRLTNKTPAATYRAPGRYETTFVRERLIDAIATKLGIEPNEVRRRNAIAADEMPYHRPLEALGEEIEHDSGDYVGLLDKLLARLEWDKRKVELARRRAGGEAVGAGFAMFVEKSGLGPADGVRIEVDSSGAVELITGGASLGQGFETVMAQVCAEVLGIDYRRVRVTHGQTDRITYGIGAHASRATVMTASATHDGAVKLRAKAIEAAASLMQAHPETLEIIDGNVRRKDDPAGPSISLGDIAEHLTPTSKTLGGRVPGLSAEGWFRVKHQVYPYGIHFAVVKVDRDTGSVAVEDYVIAYDIGRAINPALVKGQIVGGFAQGMGGALLEEFTYNERGDPLATTFADYLLPTAREVANVHVILREDYMSPLNPLGIKGAGESGITGVGAAIASAIDDAIGMPGAVRQLPVTKRSASSAPQPSNQDLRIWIDALRAAGELQEINGAEREVEIGGIVDLYMRKMGNRAVLFDDIPGYPHGHRILANILTSVRRINLTVGMPLDASAIELVSYWRKYMNEARSFAPVKVKSGPLMENVSSGKNVNIDTIPTPRWHEHDGGYYIGTGCMVIMKDPDTGWINYGAYRVQYQGPNVATVMCSKGKHGDLIKRRYHERGEPCPIAVVAGMHPALFMVGGLEIPYGKNEYDVAGGLIGEPVEVIEGPATGLPIPAHAEIAFEGFIHPNDLLDEGPLGEWTGYYAGGRKKEPAIRIATFMHRNNPILLGAVPAVPPDDDSFYRGTYRSGAVWNQLEASGVPEVKGVWAHAAGGSRLWLTVSIKQQYAGHAKQAGLIASQCHAGAYANRFVVVVDDDIDPADMDQVVWAMCTRCDPREGMETLRGCWSTALDPMAYGGDDPRNARVVIDACKPWSRRDSFPRVARASKELDAGIRAKWAHVLPRG
;
A
#
# COMPACT_ATOMS: atom_id res chain seq x y z
N MET A 1 15.11 39.20 -38.64
CA MET A 1 13.75 39.35 -39.21
C MET A 1 12.78 38.73 -38.21
N THR A 2 12.24 39.52 -37.30
CA THR A 2 10.88 40.12 -37.35
C THR A 2 9.74 39.10 -37.22
N LEU A 3 8.93 39.35 -36.18
CA LEU A 3 7.47 39.18 -36.06
C LEU A 3 6.90 37.85 -35.54
N THR A 4 6.54 37.89 -34.24
CA THR A 4 5.19 37.69 -33.66
C THR A 4 4.21 36.69 -34.27
N VAL A 5 3.68 35.80 -33.42
CA VAL A 5 2.26 35.38 -33.45
C VAL A 5 1.72 35.22 -32.02
N ASP A 6 0.53 35.79 -31.84
CA ASP A 6 -0.36 35.85 -30.68
C ASP A 6 -0.74 34.51 -30.04
N ALA A 7 -0.96 34.56 -28.72
CA ALA A 7 -1.91 33.68 -28.03
C ALA A 7 -2.79 34.54 -27.10
N GLY A 8 -3.99 34.85 -27.57
CA GLY A 8 -5.02 35.51 -26.76
C GLY A 8 -5.63 34.55 -25.73
N ARG A 9 -5.57 34.94 -24.46
CA ARG A 9 -6.56 34.54 -23.45
C ARG A 9 -6.99 35.78 -22.67
N GLN A 10 -8.27 36.09 -22.81
CA GLN A 10 -8.97 37.14 -22.08
C GLN A 10 -9.00 36.79 -20.59
N HIS A 11 -8.49 37.71 -19.76
CA HIS A 11 -8.88 37.87 -18.37
C HIS A 11 -9.30 39.32 -18.19
N GLN A 12 -10.56 39.51 -17.81
CA GLN A 12 -11.10 40.79 -17.38
C GLN A 12 -10.40 41.22 -16.08
N GLN A 13 -9.51 42.20 -16.19
CA GLN A 13 -9.15 43.09 -15.10
C GLN A 13 -10.04 44.33 -15.21
N SER A 14 -10.87 44.59 -14.20
CA SER A 14 -11.34 45.95 -13.91
C SER A 14 -10.47 46.53 -12.81
N GLN A 15 -9.88 47.66 -13.15
CA GLN A 15 -9.01 48.53 -12.36
C GLN A 15 -9.70 49.05 -11.09
N GLU A 16 -8.92 49.31 -10.05
CA GLU A 16 -8.93 50.63 -9.44
C GLU A 16 -7.58 50.90 -8.75
N SER A 17 -6.89 51.90 -9.28
CA SER A 17 -5.63 52.45 -8.78
C SER A 17 -5.91 53.52 -7.72
N GLY A 18 -5.43 53.32 -6.51
CA GLY A 18 -5.38 54.34 -5.47
C GLY A 18 -3.98 54.41 -4.86
N ARG A 19 -3.18 55.39 -5.29
CA ARG A 19 -2.05 55.88 -4.50
C ARG A 19 -2.63 56.58 -3.26
N SER A 20 -2.35 56.08 -2.07
CA SER A 20 -2.47 56.87 -0.83
C SER A 20 -1.08 57.20 -0.31
N GLN A 21 -0.81 58.50 -0.26
CA GLN A 21 0.06 59.10 0.73
C GLN A 21 -0.58 58.87 2.10
N ASP A 22 0.21 58.43 3.07
CA ASP A 22 -0.01 58.71 4.50
C ASP A 22 1.38 59.04 5.05
N GLY A 23 1.67 60.22 5.59
CA GLY A 23 0.78 61.08 6.36
C GLY A 23 0.97 60.72 7.83
N SER A 24 1.88 61.43 8.49
CA SER A 24 2.10 61.36 9.93
C SER A 24 0.78 61.49 10.69
N ALA A 25 0.36 60.43 11.36
CA ALA A 25 -0.68 60.46 12.37
C ALA A 25 -0.10 59.82 13.64
N ALA A 26 0.15 60.66 14.65
CA ALA A 26 0.39 60.25 16.02
C ALA A 26 -0.87 59.52 16.52
N GLY A 27 -0.88 58.20 16.39
CA GLY A 27 -1.86 57.32 17.01
C GLY A 27 -1.38 56.90 18.39
N ALA A 28 -2.25 57.01 19.39
CA ALA A 28 -1.99 56.54 20.75
C ALA A 28 -1.39 55.12 20.74
N ALA A 29 -0.24 54.94 21.40
CA ALA A 29 0.48 53.67 21.47
C ALA A 29 -0.39 52.60 22.17
N VAL A 30 -1.10 51.80 21.37
CA VAL A 30 -1.84 50.62 21.82
C VAL A 30 -0.81 49.57 22.23
N ALA A 31 -0.95 49.00 23.42
CA ALA A 31 -0.12 47.88 23.87
C ALA A 31 -0.01 46.81 22.77
N ASN A 32 1.23 46.41 22.43
CA ASN A 32 1.50 45.46 21.36
C ASN A 32 0.83 44.10 21.65
N LYS A 33 -0.36 43.87 21.08
CA LYS A 33 -1.06 42.58 21.12
C LYS A 33 -0.45 41.65 20.08
N TRP A 34 0.08 40.50 20.49
CA TRP A 34 0.71 39.52 19.59
C TRP A 34 -0.06 38.21 19.50
N ILE A 35 -0.74 37.78 20.56
CA ILE A 35 -1.57 36.58 20.60
C ILE A 35 -2.80 36.79 19.72
N GLY A 36 -3.06 35.84 18.83
CA GLY A 36 -4.13 35.89 17.82
C GLY A 36 -3.68 36.45 16.48
N GLN A 37 -2.47 37.03 16.40
CA GLN A 37 -1.92 37.50 15.13
C GLN A 37 -1.24 36.38 14.35
N SER A 38 -1.36 36.42 13.02
CA SER A 38 -0.68 35.52 12.09
C SER A 38 0.69 36.07 11.69
N VAL A 39 1.58 36.20 12.67
CA VAL A 39 2.96 36.67 12.42
C VAL A 39 3.79 35.61 11.69
N THR A 40 4.84 36.06 11.00
CA THR A 40 5.80 35.19 10.28
C THR A 40 6.68 34.42 11.25
N ARG A 41 7.05 33.18 10.87
CA ARG A 41 7.85 32.29 11.70
C ARG A 41 9.28 32.79 11.89
N LEU A 42 9.75 32.74 13.14
CA LEU A 42 11.15 32.94 13.51
C LEU A 42 12.06 31.81 13.00
N GLU A 43 11.49 30.63 12.78
CA GLU A 43 12.19 29.45 12.30
C GLU A 43 12.49 29.50 10.79
N ASP A 44 11.75 30.31 10.00
CA ASP A 44 11.84 30.27 8.53
C ASP A 44 13.17 30.77 7.96
N PRO A 45 13.76 31.90 8.42
CA PRO A 45 14.97 32.46 7.82
C PRO A 45 16.13 31.46 7.65
N PRO A 46 16.51 30.63 8.64
CA PRO A 46 17.54 29.61 8.41
C PRO A 46 17.05 28.48 7.51
N LEU A 47 15.78 28.06 7.60
CA LEU A 47 15.23 26.93 6.83
C LEU A 47 15.14 27.23 5.33
N VAL A 48 14.65 28.40 4.93
CA VAL A 48 14.48 28.76 3.51
C VAL A 48 15.77 29.19 2.82
N ARG A 49 16.84 29.44 3.59
CA ARG A 49 18.18 29.81 3.07
C ARG A 49 19.17 28.65 3.04
N GLY A 50 18.74 27.43 3.41
CA GLY A 50 19.64 26.28 3.51
C GLY A 50 20.64 26.38 4.66
N HIS A 51 20.34 27.19 5.68
CA HIS A 51 21.14 27.32 6.91
C HIS A 51 20.52 26.56 8.09
N GLY A 52 19.50 25.73 7.81
CA GLY A 52 19.02 24.73 8.75
C GLY A 52 20.18 23.80 9.15
N ARG A 53 20.06 23.23 10.35
CA ARG A 53 21.02 22.27 10.90
C ARG A 53 20.24 21.05 11.36
N PHE A 54 20.08 20.09 10.47
CA PHE A 54 19.48 18.78 10.69
C PHE A 54 20.54 17.78 11.18
N ALA A 55 20.15 16.56 11.55
CA ALA A 55 21.12 15.56 12.00
C ALA A 55 22.17 15.25 10.91
N GLY A 56 21.72 15.25 9.64
CA GLY A 56 22.58 15.10 8.47
C GLY A 56 23.70 16.15 8.35
N ASP A 57 23.47 17.37 8.85
CA ASP A 57 24.39 18.51 8.69
C ASP A 57 25.42 18.62 9.82
N ILE A 58 25.23 17.87 10.91
CA ILE A 58 26.12 17.89 12.06
C ILE A 58 27.24 16.88 11.83
N SER A 59 28.49 17.34 11.92
CA SER A 59 29.69 16.50 11.81
C SER A 59 30.75 16.95 12.82
N PHE A 60 31.61 16.02 13.22
CA PHE A 60 32.72 16.25 14.14
C PHE A 60 34.01 15.68 13.56
N ALA A 61 35.15 16.24 13.98
CA ALA A 61 36.45 15.72 13.56
C ALA A 61 36.63 14.27 14.04
N LEU A 62 37.26 13.45 13.18
CA LEU A 62 37.55 12.03 13.45
C LEU A 62 36.29 11.20 13.79
N GLN A 63 35.11 11.60 13.33
CA GLN A 63 33.91 10.80 13.55
C GLN A 63 34.00 9.45 12.84
N LEU A 64 33.29 8.46 13.37
CA LEU A 64 33.00 7.19 12.72
C LEU A 64 31.60 7.21 12.14
N HIS A 65 31.39 6.39 11.13
CA HIS A 65 30.10 6.14 10.49
C HIS A 65 29.62 4.75 10.89
N MET A 66 28.40 4.68 11.43
CA MET A 66 27.76 3.42 11.83
C MET A 66 26.77 2.98 10.74
N ARG A 67 26.80 1.69 10.39
CA ARG A 67 25.76 1.02 9.57
C ARG A 67 25.28 -0.22 10.31
N LEU A 68 23.98 -0.51 10.24
CA LEU A 68 23.42 -1.72 10.83
C LEU A 68 23.30 -2.83 9.80
N VAL A 69 23.64 -4.04 10.23
CA VAL A 69 23.28 -5.28 9.55
C VAL A 69 21.90 -5.68 10.08
N ARG A 70 20.94 -5.88 9.18
CA ARG A 70 19.54 -6.16 9.53
C ARG A 70 19.12 -7.55 9.08
N ALA A 71 18.25 -8.17 9.86
CA ALA A 71 17.68 -9.46 9.55
C ALA A 71 16.85 -9.41 8.25
N ASN A 72 17.05 -10.41 7.40
CA ASN A 72 16.28 -10.66 6.18
C ASN A 72 15.21 -11.75 6.37
N HIS A 73 14.99 -12.23 7.61
CA HIS A 73 13.99 -13.22 7.97
C HIS A 73 13.01 -12.65 9.01
N ALA A 74 11.71 -12.93 8.85
CA ALA A 74 10.68 -12.44 9.76
C ALA A 74 10.66 -13.17 11.11
N HIS A 75 11.03 -14.46 11.13
CA HIS A 75 11.13 -15.23 12.36
C HIS A 75 12.13 -16.37 12.20
N GLY A 76 13.04 -16.51 13.16
CA GLY A 76 14.01 -17.59 13.11
C GLY A 76 15.01 -17.54 14.26
N LYS A 77 15.66 -18.67 14.51
CA LYS A 77 16.75 -18.78 15.49
C LYS A 77 18.07 -18.39 14.82
N ILE A 78 18.84 -17.53 15.46
CA ILE A 78 20.17 -17.15 14.98
C ILE A 78 21.12 -18.31 15.27
N VAL A 79 21.70 -18.88 14.21
CA VAL A 79 22.67 -19.98 14.29
C VAL A 79 24.08 -19.41 14.41
N ALA A 80 24.44 -18.48 13.53
CA ALA A 80 25.74 -17.83 13.52
C ALA A 80 25.68 -16.43 12.89
N ILE A 81 26.61 -15.56 13.31
CA ILE A 81 26.91 -14.27 12.68
C ILE A 81 28.41 -14.25 12.40
N ASP A 82 28.81 -14.34 11.14
CA ASP A 82 30.22 -14.24 10.72
C ASP A 82 30.51 -12.82 10.22
N ALA A 83 31.33 -12.10 10.99
CA ALA A 83 31.79 -10.75 10.69
C ALA A 83 33.28 -10.69 10.30
N SER A 84 33.91 -11.84 10.02
CA SER A 84 35.36 -11.92 9.77
C SER A 84 35.79 -11.11 8.54
N ALA A 85 35.07 -11.23 7.42
CA ALA A 85 35.33 -10.48 6.20
C ALA A 85 35.14 -8.97 6.40
N ALA A 86 34.05 -8.56 7.05
CA ALA A 86 33.78 -7.17 7.39
C ALA A 86 34.88 -6.55 8.27
N ARG A 87 35.35 -7.27 9.29
CA ARG A 87 36.44 -6.82 10.18
C ARG A 87 37.79 -6.69 9.48
N ALA A 88 38.01 -7.44 8.40
CA ALA A 88 39.26 -7.39 7.64
C ALA A 88 39.30 -6.25 6.61
N LEU A 89 38.18 -5.59 6.33
CA LEU A 89 38.09 -4.53 5.34
C LEU A 89 38.82 -3.26 5.83
N PRO A 90 39.75 -2.68 5.05
CA PRO A 90 40.44 -1.45 5.44
C PRO A 90 39.47 -0.29 5.73
N GLY A 91 39.67 0.41 6.83
CA GLY A 91 38.82 1.51 7.27
C GLY A 91 37.69 1.11 8.24
N VAL A 92 37.45 -0.20 8.44
CA VAL A 92 36.57 -0.70 9.50
C VAL A 92 37.29 -0.69 10.83
N VAL A 93 36.66 -0.08 11.84
CA VAL A 93 37.20 0.04 13.21
C VAL A 93 36.63 -1.04 14.13
N ALA A 94 35.35 -1.35 14.01
CA ALA A 94 34.71 -2.39 14.80
C ALA A 94 33.47 -2.96 14.10
N VAL A 95 33.17 -4.22 14.39
CA VAL A 95 31.88 -4.85 14.08
C VAL A 95 31.36 -5.52 15.34
N TRP A 96 30.24 -5.03 15.84
CA TRP A 96 29.59 -5.48 17.07
C TRP A 96 28.38 -6.35 16.78
N THR A 97 28.29 -7.45 17.52
CA THR A 97 27.12 -8.32 17.65
C THR A 97 26.51 -8.14 19.04
N ALA A 98 25.41 -8.83 19.34
CA ALA A 98 24.82 -8.79 20.68
C ALA A 98 25.80 -9.19 21.80
N ALA A 99 26.80 -10.04 21.51
CA ALA A 99 27.83 -10.43 22.48
C ALA A 99 28.73 -9.26 22.90
N ASP A 100 29.04 -8.35 21.98
CA ASP A 100 29.92 -7.20 22.23
C ASP A 100 29.24 -6.15 23.13
N ILE A 101 27.91 -6.18 23.25
CA ILE A 101 27.11 -5.25 24.05
C ILE A 101 26.24 -5.97 25.11
N ALA A 102 26.67 -7.15 25.56
CA ALA A 102 25.87 -7.99 26.48
C ALA A 102 25.55 -7.32 27.84
N ASP A 103 26.31 -6.29 28.23
CA ASP A 103 26.07 -5.46 29.42
C ASP A 103 24.99 -4.38 29.22
N VAL A 104 24.59 -4.11 27.97
CA VAL A 104 23.55 -3.15 27.62
C VAL A 104 22.18 -3.84 27.66
N PRO A 105 21.24 -3.40 28.52
CA PRO A 105 19.95 -4.06 28.64
C PRO A 105 19.04 -3.78 27.42
N PRO A 106 17.95 -4.55 27.23
CA PRO A 106 16.88 -4.20 26.32
C PRO A 106 16.32 -2.79 26.57
N ILE A 107 15.82 -2.16 25.51
CA ILE A 107 15.32 -0.78 25.54
C ILE A 107 14.11 -0.69 26.47
N ASP A 108 14.19 0.17 27.48
CA ASP A 108 13.18 0.29 28.53
C ASP A 108 12.09 1.34 28.20
N PHE A 109 11.01 1.37 28.99
CA PHE A 109 9.91 2.31 28.78
C PHE A 109 10.21 3.71 29.31
N ARG A 110 9.63 4.74 28.68
CA ARG A 110 9.91 6.15 29.06
C ARG A 110 9.42 6.51 30.46
N GLU A 111 8.30 5.95 30.89
CA GLU A 111 7.68 6.21 32.20
C GLU A 111 8.24 5.37 33.34
N GLY A 112 9.31 4.64 33.08
CA GLY A 112 9.93 3.75 34.05
C GLY A 112 9.48 2.31 33.88
N ARG A 113 9.72 1.52 34.92
CA ARG A 113 9.58 0.06 34.89
C ARG A 113 8.10 -0.35 34.95
N ILE A 114 7.67 -1.15 33.97
CA ILE A 114 6.33 -1.75 33.91
C ILE A 114 6.50 -3.27 33.91
N PRO A 115 6.53 -3.94 35.08
CA PRO A 115 6.96 -5.34 35.20
C PRO A 115 6.22 -6.31 34.27
N ALA A 116 4.92 -6.09 34.03
CA ALA A 116 4.12 -6.93 33.14
C ALA A 116 4.56 -6.87 31.67
N LEU A 117 5.16 -5.74 31.24
CA LEU A 117 5.57 -5.50 29.85
C LEU A 117 7.08 -5.69 29.64
N GLU A 118 7.89 -5.63 30.70
CA GLU A 118 9.36 -5.76 30.65
C GLU A 118 9.88 -6.95 29.81
N PRO A 119 9.24 -8.13 29.83
CA PRO A 119 9.71 -9.27 29.05
C PRO A 119 9.58 -9.13 27.53
N TYR A 120 8.75 -8.20 27.07
CA TYR A 120 8.45 -7.98 25.64
C TYR A 120 9.26 -6.82 25.04
N ARG A 121 10.24 -6.30 25.80
CA ARG A 121 11.13 -5.22 25.35
C ARG A 121 12.05 -5.67 24.23
N GLN A 122 12.39 -4.73 23.36
CA GLN A 122 13.31 -4.99 22.26
C GLN A 122 14.78 -4.97 22.72
N PRO A 123 15.58 -6.01 22.42
CA PRO A 123 17.02 -5.94 22.60
C PRO A 123 17.66 -4.94 21.62
N VAL A 124 18.83 -4.39 21.96
CA VAL A 124 19.52 -3.43 21.08
C VAL A 124 20.03 -4.12 19.81
N LEU A 125 20.59 -5.32 19.93
CA LEU A 125 20.88 -6.21 18.81
C LEU A 125 20.22 -7.56 19.10
N ALA A 126 19.67 -8.21 18.08
CA ALA A 126 19.05 -9.52 18.22
C ALA A 126 20.03 -10.53 18.82
N THR A 127 19.57 -11.31 19.80
CA THR A 127 20.39 -12.26 20.55
C THR A 127 20.25 -13.68 20.01
N GLU A 128 19.15 -14.35 20.36
CA GLU A 128 18.90 -15.77 20.05
C GLU A 128 17.98 -15.96 18.84
N LYS A 129 17.11 -14.99 18.58
CA LYS A 129 16.09 -15.05 17.53
C LYS A 129 15.92 -13.70 16.86
N VAL A 130 15.66 -13.73 15.56
CA VAL A 130 15.06 -12.62 14.82
C VAL A 130 13.53 -12.78 14.83
N ARG A 131 12.81 -11.66 14.91
CA ARG A 131 11.35 -11.60 15.07
C ARG A 131 10.65 -10.66 14.08
N TYR A 132 11.40 -9.93 13.25
CA TYR A 132 10.86 -9.22 12.09
C TYR A 132 11.98 -8.93 11.08
N VAL A 133 11.62 -8.82 9.79
CA VAL A 133 12.55 -8.36 8.75
C VAL A 133 12.92 -6.90 9.03
N GLY A 134 14.22 -6.61 9.12
CA GLY A 134 14.73 -5.31 9.53
C GLY A 134 15.25 -5.24 10.96
N GLU A 135 15.11 -6.32 11.75
CA GLU A 135 15.66 -6.35 13.11
C GLU A 135 17.19 -6.23 13.10
N PRO A 136 17.80 -5.34 13.90
CA PRO A 136 19.24 -5.18 13.89
C PRO A 136 19.94 -6.39 14.52
N VAL A 137 20.89 -6.98 13.81
CA VAL A 137 21.67 -8.17 14.27
C VAL A 137 23.13 -7.83 14.55
N ALA A 138 23.70 -6.85 13.85
CA ALA A 138 25.06 -6.35 14.07
C ALA A 138 25.18 -4.86 13.72
N ALA A 139 26.23 -4.22 14.22
CA ALA A 139 26.56 -2.82 13.93
C ALA A 139 28.02 -2.71 13.49
N VAL A 140 28.25 -2.09 12.34
CA VAL A 140 29.55 -1.83 11.74
C VAL A 140 29.92 -0.38 11.98
N PHE A 141 31.18 -0.12 12.35
CA PHE A 141 31.75 1.22 12.56
C PHE A 141 32.99 1.38 11.68
N ALA A 142 32.99 2.38 10.79
CA ALA A 142 34.10 2.65 9.89
C ALA A 142 34.44 4.15 9.85
N ASP A 143 35.61 4.50 9.30
CA ASP A 143 36.06 5.88 9.14
C ASP A 143 35.29 6.65 8.05
N ASP A 144 34.60 5.92 7.16
CA ASP A 144 33.90 6.42 5.99
C ASP A 144 32.52 5.77 5.86
N PRO A 145 31.45 6.50 5.47
CA PRO A 145 30.10 5.95 5.35
C PRO A 145 29.96 4.88 4.25
N TYR A 146 30.70 4.97 3.15
CA TYR A 146 30.66 3.97 2.08
C TYR A 146 31.32 2.67 2.54
N VAL A 147 32.48 2.78 3.20
CA VAL A 147 33.14 1.60 3.81
C VAL A 147 32.27 0.94 4.87
N ALA A 148 31.53 1.72 5.68
CA ALA A 148 30.60 1.16 6.64
C ALA A 148 29.47 0.35 5.98
N GLU A 149 28.99 0.80 4.81
CA GLU A 149 27.99 0.09 4.01
C GLU A 149 28.55 -1.16 3.36
N ASP A 150 29.70 -1.07 2.68
CA ASP A 150 30.40 -2.22 2.08
C ASP A 150 30.67 -3.31 3.13
N ALA A 151 31.15 -2.92 4.31
CA ALA A 151 31.43 -3.86 5.39
C ALA A 151 30.15 -4.47 6.01
N ALA A 152 29.02 -3.76 6.01
CA ALA A 152 27.76 -4.33 6.47
C ALA A 152 27.25 -5.47 5.58
N GLU A 153 27.43 -5.35 4.25
CA GLU A 153 27.09 -6.41 3.28
C GLU A 153 28.00 -7.64 3.38
N LEU A 154 29.20 -7.50 3.97
CA LEU A 154 30.13 -8.61 4.20
C LEU A 154 29.84 -9.42 5.48
N VAL A 155 28.87 -9.00 6.30
CA VAL A 155 28.48 -9.76 7.50
C VAL A 155 27.47 -10.85 7.09
N ALA A 156 27.86 -12.11 7.26
CA ALA A 156 26.99 -13.25 6.97
C ALA A 156 26.15 -13.63 8.20
N LEU A 157 24.83 -13.71 8.02
CA LEU A 157 23.86 -14.12 9.04
C LEU A 157 23.27 -15.48 8.66
N GLU A 158 23.39 -16.47 9.54
CA GLU A 158 22.76 -17.78 9.40
C GLU A 158 21.57 -17.91 10.36
N VAL A 159 20.38 -18.15 9.82
CA VAL A 159 19.12 -18.24 10.58
C VAL A 159 18.37 -19.53 10.22
N GLU A 160 17.95 -20.25 11.25
CA GLU A 160 16.98 -21.35 11.14
C GLU A 160 15.57 -20.75 11.19
N GLU A 161 14.86 -20.70 10.06
CA GLU A 161 13.53 -20.09 9.96
C GLU A 161 12.50 -20.78 10.88
N LEU A 162 11.62 -19.99 11.49
CA LEU A 162 10.52 -20.44 12.34
C LEU A 162 9.17 -19.98 11.75
N PRO A 163 8.05 -20.63 12.12
CA PRO A 163 6.73 -20.22 11.65
C PRO A 163 6.43 -18.74 11.95
N VAL A 164 5.93 -18.02 10.96
CA VAL A 164 5.67 -16.58 11.02
C VAL A 164 4.23 -16.33 11.48
N LEU A 165 4.04 -15.37 12.39
CA LEU A 165 2.76 -15.00 12.97
C LEU A 165 2.38 -13.59 12.53
N LEU A 166 1.39 -13.45 11.65
CA LEU A 166 1.05 -12.16 11.04
C LEU A 166 -0.33 -11.60 11.42
N ALA A 167 -1.18 -12.42 12.05
CA ALA A 167 -2.54 -12.09 12.44
C ALA A 167 -2.61 -11.83 13.95
N ALA A 168 -3.08 -10.64 14.34
CA ALA A 168 -3.22 -10.26 15.76
C ALA A 168 -4.46 -10.90 16.41
N GLU A 169 -5.44 -11.26 15.61
CA GLU A 169 -6.70 -11.91 15.98
C GLU A 169 -6.59 -13.44 16.08
N ALA A 170 -5.45 -14.02 15.69
CA ALA A 170 -5.19 -15.43 15.85
C ALA A 170 -5.09 -15.83 17.33
N GLU A 171 -5.29 -17.12 17.60
CA GLU A 171 -5.15 -17.67 18.95
C GLU A 171 -3.76 -17.40 19.53
N PRO A 172 -3.64 -17.07 20.83
CA PRO A 172 -2.35 -16.70 21.41
C PRO A 172 -1.41 -17.91 21.47
N VAL A 173 -0.23 -17.78 20.86
CA VAL A 173 0.81 -18.82 20.85
C VAL A 173 2.08 -18.32 21.53
N GLU A 174 3.00 -19.22 21.88
CA GLU A 174 4.29 -18.83 22.47
C GLU A 174 5.10 -17.94 21.51
N PHE A 175 5.59 -16.81 22.01
CA PHE A 175 6.34 -15.80 21.23
C PHE A 175 7.68 -15.44 21.88
N PHE A 176 7.71 -15.43 23.21
CA PHE A 176 8.93 -15.42 24.03
C PHE A 176 8.92 -16.67 24.91
N THR A 177 10.09 -17.10 25.37
CA THR A 177 10.20 -18.25 26.28
C THR A 177 9.26 -18.09 27.47
N GLY A 178 8.27 -18.98 27.56
CA GLY A 178 7.24 -18.99 28.60
C GLY A 178 6.18 -17.88 28.52
N ARG A 179 6.03 -17.20 27.37
CA ARG A 179 5.08 -16.08 27.18
C ARG A 179 4.48 -16.07 25.79
N THR A 180 3.20 -15.71 25.69
CA THR A 180 2.45 -15.77 24.44
C THR A 180 2.49 -14.46 23.65
N THR A 181 1.84 -14.44 22.49
CA THR A 181 1.56 -13.22 21.72
C THR A 181 0.56 -12.28 22.43
N GLU A 182 -0.17 -12.71 23.47
CA GLU A 182 -0.98 -11.82 24.34
C GLU A 182 -0.07 -11.08 25.32
N VAL A 183 0.23 -9.81 25.03
CA VAL A 183 0.99 -8.98 25.97
C VAL A 183 0.12 -8.64 27.19
N CYS A 184 -1.06 -8.10 26.93
CA CYS A 184 -2.08 -7.82 27.94
C CYS A 184 -3.46 -7.64 27.30
N ILE A 185 -4.51 -7.70 28.12
CA ILE A 185 -5.88 -7.37 27.74
C ILE A 185 -6.28 -6.08 28.47
N VAL A 186 -6.61 -5.04 27.72
CA VAL A 186 -7.15 -3.79 28.25
C VAL A 186 -8.66 -3.94 28.36
N ARG A 187 -9.21 -3.71 29.55
CA ARG A 187 -10.66 -3.72 29.79
C ARG A 187 -11.08 -2.37 30.33
N GLN A 188 -12.05 -1.73 29.67
CA GLN A 188 -12.66 -0.50 30.13
C GLN A 188 -14.18 -0.57 29.91
N GLY A 189 -14.95 0.10 30.76
CA GLY A 189 -16.38 0.11 30.63
C GLY A 189 -17.12 0.58 31.87
N TYR A 190 -18.41 0.83 31.70
CA TYR A 190 -19.35 1.25 32.72
C TYR A 190 -20.78 0.85 32.32
N GLY A 191 -21.69 0.73 33.29
CA GLY A 191 -23.06 0.27 33.05
C GLY A 191 -23.17 -1.24 32.74
N ASP A 192 -24.39 -1.76 32.75
CA ASP A 192 -24.68 -3.17 32.44
C ASP A 192 -24.95 -3.35 30.93
N VAL A 193 -23.87 -3.47 30.16
CA VAL A 193 -23.92 -3.61 28.70
C VAL A 193 -24.72 -4.84 28.26
N ASP A 194 -24.60 -5.96 28.97
CA ASP A 194 -25.29 -7.20 28.58
C ASP A 194 -26.80 -7.10 28.81
N ALA A 195 -27.25 -6.46 29.90
CA ALA A 195 -28.67 -6.19 30.12
C ALA A 195 -29.23 -5.23 29.07
N VAL A 196 -28.50 -4.17 28.72
CA VAL A 196 -28.95 -3.20 27.71
C VAL A 196 -29.03 -3.84 26.33
N LEU A 197 -28.02 -4.61 25.90
CA LEU A 197 -28.04 -5.31 24.61
C LEU A 197 -29.21 -6.30 24.49
N ARG A 198 -29.57 -7.01 25.58
CA ARG A 198 -30.71 -7.93 25.59
C ARG A 198 -32.07 -7.23 25.49
N ALA A 199 -32.18 -6.03 26.06
CA ALA A 199 -33.44 -5.27 26.11
C ALA A 199 -33.60 -4.29 24.94
N ALA A 200 -32.54 -4.04 24.17
CA ALA A 200 -32.51 -3.03 23.12
C ALA A 200 -33.51 -3.34 22.00
N PRO A 201 -34.29 -2.34 21.53
CA PRO A 201 -35.14 -2.49 20.35
C PRO A 201 -34.35 -2.89 19.09
N MET A 202 -33.10 -2.42 19.00
CA MET A 202 -32.23 -2.67 17.87
C MET A 202 -30.77 -2.84 18.32
N VAL A 203 -30.08 -3.78 17.68
CA VAL A 203 -28.61 -3.92 17.77
C VAL A 203 -28.00 -3.73 16.38
N VAL A 204 -26.94 -2.92 16.28
CA VAL A 204 -26.10 -2.74 15.10
C VAL A 204 -24.76 -3.42 15.35
N GLU A 205 -24.29 -4.23 14.41
CA GLU A 205 -23.02 -4.95 14.50
C GLU A 205 -22.12 -4.60 13.32
N LEU A 206 -20.84 -4.34 13.58
CA LEU A 206 -19.84 -3.96 12.59
C LEU A 206 -18.51 -4.66 12.88
N GLU A 207 -17.85 -5.11 11.81
CA GLU A 207 -16.44 -5.47 11.84
C GLU A 207 -15.68 -4.46 10.97
N LEU A 208 -14.70 -3.77 11.55
CA LEU A 208 -13.99 -2.65 10.92
C LEU A 208 -12.49 -2.79 11.12
N ALA A 209 -11.71 -2.50 10.07
CA ALA A 209 -10.26 -2.65 10.10
C ALA A 209 -9.54 -1.35 9.70
N ILE A 210 -8.42 -1.09 10.35
CA ILE A 210 -7.49 -0.03 9.98
C ILE A 210 -6.15 -0.69 9.67
N GLY A 211 -5.68 -0.47 8.45
CA GLY A 211 -4.40 -0.95 7.93
C GLY A 211 -3.21 -0.27 8.60
N ARG A 212 -2.08 -0.93 8.50
CA ARG A 212 -0.82 -0.50 9.13
C ARG A 212 -0.21 0.64 8.33
N HIS A 213 -0.07 1.82 8.91
CA HIS A 213 0.62 2.95 8.28
C HIS A 213 1.30 3.81 9.35
N SER A 214 2.15 4.75 8.97
CA SER A 214 2.92 5.53 9.95
C SER A 214 3.25 6.93 9.46
N GLY A 215 3.85 7.73 10.33
CA GLY A 215 4.46 8.98 9.92
C GLY A 215 5.74 8.70 9.15
N VAL A 216 5.83 9.15 7.90
CA VAL A 216 7.04 9.02 7.08
C VAL A 216 7.66 10.40 6.88
N PRO A 217 8.48 10.88 7.83
CA PRO A 217 9.10 12.20 7.73
C PRO A 217 10.08 12.25 6.55
N LEU A 218 10.17 13.41 5.89
CA LEU A 218 11.06 13.61 4.74
C LEU A 218 12.53 13.51 5.15
N GLU A 219 12.90 14.04 6.31
CA GLU A 219 14.17 13.69 6.97
C GLU A 219 13.99 12.36 7.70
N THR A 220 14.80 11.35 7.34
CA THR A 220 14.87 10.06 8.03
C THR A 220 15.45 10.21 9.44
N ARG A 221 15.53 9.13 10.22
CA ARG A 221 16.19 9.17 11.54
C ARG A 221 17.70 9.35 11.35
N GLY A 222 18.28 10.09 12.27
CA GLY A 222 19.72 10.30 12.34
C GLY A 222 20.12 10.66 13.76
N ALA A 223 21.25 10.12 14.20
CA ALA A 223 21.75 10.29 15.55
C ALA A 223 23.28 10.39 15.55
N ILE A 224 23.83 11.26 16.41
CA ILE A 224 25.27 11.38 16.60
C ILE A 224 25.60 11.30 18.09
N GLY A 225 26.34 10.25 18.47
CA GLY A 225 26.92 10.11 19.79
C GLY A 225 28.27 10.82 19.86
N ARG A 226 28.53 11.57 20.93
CA ARG A 226 29.84 12.17 21.21
C ARG A 226 30.13 12.12 22.69
N TYR A 227 31.29 11.57 23.06
CA TYR A 227 31.69 11.49 24.46
C TYR A 227 32.89 12.41 24.73
N ASP A 228 32.76 13.28 25.73
CA ASP A 228 33.85 14.08 26.30
C ASP A 228 34.34 13.39 27.57
N ALA A 229 35.40 12.59 27.43
CA ALA A 229 35.98 11.83 28.53
C ALA A 229 36.58 12.72 29.63
N ALA A 230 37.00 13.95 29.31
CA ALA A 230 37.62 14.85 30.31
C ALA A 230 36.57 15.44 31.27
N ARG A 231 35.34 15.61 30.79
CA ARG A 231 34.20 16.10 31.59
C ARG A 231 33.23 14.99 32.01
N ASP A 232 33.44 13.79 31.52
CA ASP A 232 32.53 12.65 31.62
C ASP A 232 31.12 12.96 31.08
N ILE A 233 31.04 13.66 29.94
CA ILE A 233 29.78 14.09 29.32
C ILE A 233 29.53 13.32 28.02
N LEU A 234 28.43 12.56 27.97
CA LEU A 234 27.91 11.92 26.77
C LEU A 234 26.87 12.82 26.10
N GLN A 235 27.03 13.11 24.82
CA GLN A 235 26.11 13.91 24.02
C GLN A 235 25.41 13.05 22.97
N LEU A 236 24.10 13.25 22.81
CA LEU A 236 23.30 12.70 21.72
C LEU A 236 22.69 13.85 20.91
N HIS A 237 23.17 14.04 19.68
CA HIS A 237 22.64 15.02 18.72
C HIS A 237 21.63 14.37 17.77
N GLY A 238 20.72 15.17 17.22
CA GLY A 238 19.66 14.70 16.31
C GLY A 238 18.39 14.22 17.02
N ALA A 239 18.33 14.42 18.34
CA ALA A 239 17.17 14.06 19.15
C ALA A 239 15.94 14.89 18.77
N ALA A 240 14.76 14.31 18.96
CA ALA A 240 13.49 14.94 18.64
C ALA A 240 12.42 14.59 19.69
N LYS A 241 11.35 15.39 19.74
CA LYS A 241 10.07 15.13 20.44
C LYS A 241 10.14 15.13 21.96
N VAL A 242 10.95 14.30 22.61
CA VAL A 242 11.00 14.15 24.08
C VAL A 242 12.43 14.03 24.66
N PRO A 243 13.31 15.04 24.46
CA PRO A 243 14.73 14.95 24.80
C PRO A 243 15.02 14.54 26.25
N HIS A 244 14.37 15.16 27.24
CA HIS A 244 14.60 14.88 28.67
C HIS A 244 14.20 13.46 29.08
N ARG A 245 13.06 12.94 28.57
CA ARG A 245 12.65 11.56 28.85
C ARG A 245 13.64 10.56 28.25
N ASN A 246 14.14 10.84 27.05
CA ASN A 246 15.14 9.99 26.41
C ASN A 246 16.50 10.06 27.14
N ARG A 247 16.90 11.24 27.64
CA ARG A 247 18.08 11.40 28.52
C ARG A 247 17.96 10.50 29.75
N ASP A 248 16.83 10.59 30.45
CA ASP A 248 16.62 9.85 31.70
C ASP A 248 16.55 8.34 31.47
N LEU A 249 15.97 7.91 30.33
CA LEU A 249 15.97 6.52 29.89
C LEU A 249 17.39 6.02 29.58
N LEU A 250 18.16 6.77 28.78
CA LEU A 250 19.56 6.45 28.49
C LEU A 250 20.42 6.40 29.75
N ALA A 251 20.22 7.34 30.68
CA ALA A 251 20.93 7.38 31.95
C ALA A 251 20.70 6.10 32.77
N ARG A 252 19.44 5.63 32.85
CA ARG A 252 19.11 4.36 33.51
C ARG A 252 19.74 3.17 32.79
N MET A 253 19.61 3.08 31.47
CA MET A 253 20.13 1.96 30.67
C MET A 253 21.65 1.85 30.77
N LEU A 254 22.36 2.98 30.73
CA LEU A 254 23.81 3.05 30.73
C LEU A 254 24.41 3.18 32.14
N LYS A 255 23.58 3.15 33.19
CA LYS A 255 23.97 3.31 34.59
C LYS A 255 24.78 4.60 34.85
N ARG A 256 24.33 5.71 34.26
CA ARG A 256 24.96 7.04 34.37
C ARG A 256 24.07 8.02 35.11
N ALA A 257 24.66 9.09 35.64
CA ALA A 257 23.88 10.21 36.17
C ALA A 257 23.21 10.99 35.02
N PRO A 258 21.95 11.43 35.13
CA PRO A 258 21.29 12.23 34.10
C PRO A 258 22.08 13.50 33.71
N SER A 259 22.75 14.14 34.67
CA SER A 259 23.62 15.31 34.43
C SER A 259 24.85 15.03 33.56
N SER A 260 25.23 13.76 33.38
CA SER A 260 26.34 13.34 32.52
C SER A 260 25.90 13.01 31.08
N ILE A 261 24.62 13.19 30.75
CA ILE A 261 24.06 12.94 29.42
C ILE A 261 23.35 14.19 28.91
N HIS A 262 23.83 14.73 27.79
CA HIS A 262 23.24 15.88 27.11
C HIS A 262 22.56 15.41 25.82
N VAL A 263 21.24 15.36 25.83
CA VAL A 263 20.43 15.16 24.64
C VAL A 263 20.13 16.53 24.03
N LEU A 264 20.45 16.69 22.74
CA LEU A 264 20.46 17.94 22.01
C LEU A 264 19.60 17.82 20.74
N GLU A 265 18.50 18.57 20.71
CA GLU A 265 17.65 18.72 19.54
C GLU A 265 18.32 19.60 18.48
N SER A 266 18.23 19.17 17.23
CA SER A 266 18.62 19.93 16.03
C SER A 266 17.36 20.49 15.35
N HIS A 267 17.49 21.13 14.18
CA HIS A 267 16.30 21.24 13.32
C HIS A 267 15.82 19.82 12.96
N VAL A 268 14.50 19.64 12.85
CA VAL A 268 13.87 18.33 12.60
C VAL A 268 12.94 18.45 11.39
N GLY A 269 13.23 17.69 10.33
CA GLY A 269 12.47 17.59 9.08
C GLY A 269 11.22 16.71 9.19
N GLY A 270 10.43 16.94 10.25
CA GLY A 270 9.21 16.20 10.58
C GLY A 270 9.44 15.11 11.62
N GLY A 271 8.57 15.08 12.65
CA GLY A 271 8.64 14.09 13.73
C GLY A 271 7.46 13.13 13.77
N PHE A 272 6.24 13.67 13.70
CA PHE A 272 4.94 12.98 13.60
C PHE A 272 4.62 11.88 14.63
N GLY A 273 5.47 11.69 15.63
CA GLY A 273 5.36 10.65 16.65
C GLY A 273 6.44 9.58 16.53
N ILE A 274 6.88 9.26 15.31
CA ILE A 274 7.87 8.21 15.02
C ILE A 274 9.29 8.61 15.46
N ARG A 275 9.69 9.88 15.25
CA ARG A 275 11.02 10.40 15.66
C ARG A 275 10.95 10.97 17.07
N GLY A 276 11.40 10.17 18.03
CA GLY A 276 11.37 10.53 19.44
C GLY A 276 11.28 9.33 20.36
N GLU A 277 10.83 8.18 19.86
CA GLU A 277 11.10 6.88 20.51
C GLU A 277 12.60 6.65 20.57
N LEU A 278 13.07 5.95 21.59
CA LEU A 278 14.45 5.49 21.62
C LEU A 278 14.53 4.19 20.82
N TYR A 279 15.37 4.18 19.80
CA TYR A 279 15.61 3.02 18.96
C TYR A 279 16.96 2.38 19.28
N PRO A 280 17.20 1.13 18.83
CA PRO A 280 18.51 0.49 18.94
C PRO A 280 19.68 1.39 18.52
N GLU A 281 19.49 2.14 17.44
CA GLU A 281 20.53 2.98 16.84
C GLU A 281 20.91 4.16 17.74
N ASP A 282 19.93 4.78 18.41
CA ASP A 282 20.18 5.87 19.36
C ASP A 282 21.03 5.41 20.55
N VAL A 283 20.82 4.16 20.99
CA VAL A 283 21.61 3.54 22.07
C VAL A 283 23.02 3.18 21.56
N LEU A 284 23.11 2.58 20.37
CA LEU A 284 24.38 2.13 19.80
C LEU A 284 25.34 3.28 19.53
N VAL A 285 24.88 4.41 18.96
CA VAL A 285 25.77 5.56 18.73
C VAL A 285 26.31 6.12 20.04
N CYS A 286 25.52 6.09 21.12
CA CYS A 286 25.94 6.53 22.44
C CYS A 286 26.99 5.58 23.04
N VAL A 287 26.74 4.27 23.01
CA VAL A 287 27.66 3.25 23.53
C VAL A 287 28.96 3.24 22.73
N ALA A 288 28.88 3.33 21.41
CA ALA A 288 30.04 3.39 20.51
C ALA A 288 30.88 4.63 20.75
N ALA A 289 30.26 5.80 20.93
CA ALA A 289 31.01 7.02 21.21
C ALA A 289 31.83 6.93 22.50
N MET A 290 31.31 6.27 23.54
CA MET A 290 32.05 6.04 24.79
C MET A 290 33.17 5.02 24.61
N ARG A 291 32.88 3.86 24.00
CA ARG A 291 33.83 2.74 23.94
C ARG A 291 34.93 2.91 22.90
N LEU A 292 34.62 3.53 21.76
CA LEU A 292 35.58 3.81 20.69
C LEU A 292 36.26 5.17 20.87
N ASN A 293 35.82 5.96 21.86
CA ASN A 293 36.34 7.29 22.20
C ASN A 293 36.45 8.24 20.97
N ARG A 294 35.46 8.16 20.09
CA ARG A 294 35.33 8.96 18.86
C ARG A 294 33.85 9.32 18.67
N PRO A 295 33.51 10.47 18.07
CA PRO A 295 32.13 10.74 17.69
C PRO A 295 31.62 9.64 16.74
N VAL A 296 30.35 9.24 16.84
CA VAL A 296 29.76 8.20 15.97
C VAL A 296 28.48 8.74 15.38
N LYS A 297 28.42 8.79 14.04
CA LYS A 297 27.27 9.27 13.27
C LYS A 297 26.56 8.10 12.61
N TRP A 298 25.25 8.08 12.74
CA TRP A 298 24.36 7.18 12.02
C TRP A 298 23.25 7.99 11.35
N LEU A 299 23.01 7.68 10.08
CA LEU A 299 21.90 8.19 9.29
C LEU A 299 21.30 6.98 8.58
N GLU A 300 19.99 6.77 8.70
CA GLU A 300 19.32 5.75 7.90
C GLU A 300 18.92 6.28 6.53
N ASP A 301 18.88 5.39 5.55
CA ASP A 301 18.26 5.67 4.25
C ASP A 301 16.74 5.43 4.29
N ARG A 302 16.05 5.72 3.18
CA ARG A 302 14.59 5.56 3.12
C ARG A 302 14.13 4.10 3.18
N ARG A 303 14.90 3.17 2.61
CA ARG A 303 14.55 1.74 2.61
C ARG A 303 14.64 1.18 4.02
N GLU A 304 15.72 1.53 4.72
CA GLU A 304 15.91 1.23 6.13
C GLU A 304 14.80 1.83 7.00
N HIS A 305 14.41 3.08 6.74
CA HIS A 305 13.31 3.75 7.45
C HIS A 305 11.97 3.02 7.27
N LEU A 306 11.56 2.72 6.03
CA LEU A 306 10.28 2.08 5.74
C LEU A 306 10.22 0.64 6.28
N MET A 307 11.36 -0.03 6.36
CA MET A 307 11.47 -1.38 6.90
C MET A 307 11.48 -1.41 8.42
N ALA A 308 12.24 -0.53 9.09
CA ALA A 308 12.59 -0.72 10.51
C ALA A 308 12.16 0.41 11.46
N ALA A 309 11.76 1.58 10.94
CA ALA A 309 11.20 2.62 11.80
C ALA A 309 9.79 2.21 12.25
N ASN A 310 9.34 2.72 13.41
CA ASN A 310 8.10 2.23 13.99
C ASN A 310 6.90 2.49 13.08
N GLN A 311 6.09 1.46 12.88
CA GLN A 311 4.82 1.57 12.15
C GLN A 311 3.70 1.99 13.12
N SER A 312 2.43 2.04 12.71
CA SER A 312 1.34 2.40 13.61
C SER A 312 -0.01 1.82 13.15
N ARG A 313 -1.05 2.15 13.93
CA ARG A 313 -2.48 2.00 13.62
C ARG A 313 -3.10 0.62 13.75
N GLN A 314 -2.48 -0.38 13.13
CA GLN A 314 -3.17 -1.60 12.71
C GLN A 314 -4.08 -2.19 13.79
N GLN A 315 -5.39 -2.13 13.55
CA GLN A 315 -6.44 -2.53 14.48
C GLN A 315 -7.61 -3.19 13.73
N LEU A 316 -8.15 -4.26 14.32
CA LEU A 316 -9.42 -4.88 13.92
C LEU A 316 -10.42 -4.73 15.06
N HIS A 317 -11.60 -4.18 14.77
CA HIS A 317 -12.67 -3.94 15.73
C HIS A 317 -13.90 -4.79 15.40
N ARG A 318 -14.47 -5.43 16.42
CA ARG A 318 -15.75 -6.13 16.39
C ARG A 318 -16.68 -5.44 17.36
N LEU A 319 -17.53 -4.57 16.82
CA LEU A 319 -18.36 -3.66 17.57
C LEU A 319 -19.83 -4.04 17.48
N ARG A 320 -20.54 -3.94 18.61
CA ARG A 320 -22.00 -4.01 18.72
C ARG A 320 -22.51 -2.77 19.43
N ALA A 321 -23.66 -2.25 18.99
CA ALA A 321 -24.30 -1.11 19.64
C ALA A 321 -25.80 -1.35 19.81
N ALA A 322 -26.30 -1.14 21.02
CA ALA A 322 -27.72 -1.08 21.32
C ALA A 322 -28.25 0.32 20.99
N VAL A 323 -29.37 0.39 20.30
CA VAL A 323 -29.96 1.65 19.81
C VAL A 323 -31.48 1.63 20.04
N ASP A 324 -32.04 2.77 20.44
CA ASP A 324 -33.49 2.97 20.47
C ASP A 324 -34.06 3.24 19.06
N ASP A 325 -35.39 3.30 18.95
CA ASP A 325 -36.12 3.60 17.72
C ASP A 325 -35.91 5.04 17.23
N GLU A 326 -35.47 5.94 18.10
CA GLU A 326 -35.05 7.29 17.74
C GLU A 326 -33.56 7.39 17.40
N GLY A 327 -32.80 6.29 17.31
CA GLY A 327 -31.40 6.34 16.92
C GLY A 327 -30.46 6.88 18.01
N ARG A 328 -30.88 6.88 19.28
CA ARG A 328 -29.99 7.11 20.42
C ARG A 328 -29.23 5.85 20.77
N ILE A 329 -27.95 6.00 21.03
CA ILE A 329 -27.05 4.94 21.46
C ILE A 329 -27.32 4.67 22.95
N LEU A 330 -27.70 3.44 23.25
CA LEU A 330 -27.95 2.96 24.62
C LEU A 330 -26.72 2.23 25.19
N ALA A 331 -26.03 1.47 24.34
CA ALA A 331 -24.77 0.83 24.70
C ALA A 331 -23.82 0.66 23.50
N ILE A 332 -22.52 0.63 23.77
CA ILE A 332 -21.49 0.18 22.83
C ILE A 332 -20.66 -0.93 23.48
N ASP A 333 -20.44 -2.01 22.76
CA ASP A 333 -19.59 -3.14 23.14
C ASP A 333 -18.58 -3.41 22.02
N ASP A 334 -17.30 -3.14 22.27
CA ASP A 334 -16.22 -3.29 21.29
C ASP A 334 -15.18 -4.32 21.76
N CYS A 335 -14.87 -5.28 20.90
CA CYS A 335 -13.73 -6.17 21.06
C CYS A 335 -12.75 -5.90 19.93
N TYR A 336 -11.53 -5.49 20.25
CA TYR A 336 -10.56 -5.10 19.23
C TYR A 336 -9.18 -5.70 19.47
N PHE A 337 -8.46 -5.90 18.37
CA PHE A 337 -7.12 -6.48 18.34
C PHE A 337 -6.15 -5.43 17.83
N HIS A 338 -5.16 -5.08 18.64
CA HIS A 338 -4.11 -4.14 18.28
C HIS A 338 -2.84 -4.91 17.93
N ASP A 339 -2.41 -4.82 16.67
CA ASP A 339 -1.18 -5.45 16.18
C ASP A 339 0.03 -4.57 16.54
N GLN A 340 0.78 -4.99 17.55
CA GLN A 340 1.95 -4.28 18.07
C GLN A 340 3.25 -4.59 17.29
N GLY A 341 3.27 -5.59 16.41
CA GLY A 341 4.51 -6.12 15.82
C GLY A 341 5.36 -6.87 16.85
N ALA A 342 6.66 -7.01 16.58
CA ALA A 342 7.51 -7.98 17.27
C ALA A 342 7.85 -7.64 18.73
N TYR A 343 7.74 -6.36 19.12
CA TYR A 343 8.17 -5.89 20.44
C TYR A 343 7.31 -4.74 20.96
N VAL A 344 7.22 -4.63 22.28
CA VAL A 344 6.65 -3.45 22.94
C VAL A 344 7.72 -2.35 22.98
N ARG A 345 7.40 -1.19 22.39
CA ARG A 345 8.34 -0.05 22.26
C ARG A 345 8.22 0.91 23.44
N THR A 346 9.00 2.01 23.43
CA THR A 346 9.15 2.89 24.61
C THR A 346 7.87 3.55 25.11
N HIS A 347 6.82 3.58 24.28
CA HIS A 347 5.48 4.05 24.60
C HIS A 347 4.58 3.03 25.32
N ALA A 348 5.03 1.79 25.55
CA ALA A 348 4.27 0.75 26.24
C ALA A 348 2.87 0.52 25.65
N ALA A 349 1.86 0.21 26.47
CA ALA A 349 0.48 -0.05 26.03
C ALA A 349 -0.35 1.23 25.76
N ARG A 350 0.29 2.39 25.51
CA ARG A 350 -0.43 3.68 25.40
C ARG A 350 -1.47 3.71 24.29
N VAL A 351 -1.21 3.12 23.12
CA VAL A 351 -2.13 3.18 21.97
C VAL A 351 -3.39 2.36 22.23
N VAL A 352 -3.24 1.10 22.68
CA VAL A 352 -4.38 0.24 23.05
C VAL A 352 -5.21 0.87 24.17
N HIS A 353 -4.60 1.45 25.22
CA HIS A 353 -5.36 2.16 26.25
C HIS A 353 -6.10 3.40 25.73
N MET A 354 -5.50 4.15 24.80
CA MET A 354 -6.20 5.27 24.17
C MET A 354 -7.42 4.76 23.39
N THR A 355 -7.28 3.76 22.53
CA THR A 355 -8.40 3.20 21.76
C THR A 355 -9.61 2.88 22.65
N ALA A 356 -9.40 2.18 23.78
CA ALA A 356 -10.49 1.86 24.71
C ALA A 356 -11.15 3.09 25.36
N GLY A 357 -10.41 4.16 25.64
CA GLY A 357 -10.93 5.30 26.39
C GLY A 357 -11.68 6.34 25.54
N ILE A 358 -11.26 6.57 24.29
CA ILE A 358 -11.79 7.66 23.43
C ILE A 358 -12.81 7.20 22.38
N LEU A 359 -13.09 5.89 22.25
CA LEU A 359 -14.09 5.40 21.29
C LEU A 359 -15.46 6.09 21.39
N PRO A 360 -16.05 6.36 22.58
CA PRO A 360 -17.33 7.05 22.68
C PRO A 360 -17.35 8.47 22.08
N GLY A 361 -16.19 9.12 22.01
CA GLY A 361 -16.01 10.43 21.39
C GLY A 361 -16.98 11.51 21.93
N PRO A 362 -17.59 12.33 21.04
CA PRO A 362 -18.47 13.44 21.43
C PRO A 362 -19.89 13.00 21.83
N TYR A 363 -20.17 11.69 21.90
CA TYR A 363 -21.53 11.17 22.07
C TYR A 363 -21.82 10.68 23.51
N ARG A 364 -23.09 10.79 23.91
CA ARG A 364 -23.68 10.16 25.08
C ARG A 364 -23.80 8.66 24.82
N VAL A 365 -23.17 7.87 25.68
CA VAL A 365 -23.18 6.40 25.62
C VAL A 365 -23.44 5.92 27.05
N PRO A 366 -24.67 5.54 27.42
CA PRO A 366 -25.02 5.21 28.81
C PRO A 366 -24.36 3.95 29.38
N ALA A 367 -24.16 2.92 28.55
CA ALA A 367 -23.40 1.72 28.91
C ALA A 367 -22.30 1.44 27.88
N TYR A 368 -21.10 1.13 28.34
CA TYR A 368 -19.94 0.98 27.47
C TYR A 368 -19.06 -0.17 27.93
N ARG A 369 -18.55 -0.95 26.99
CA ARG A 369 -17.53 -1.97 27.22
C ARG A 369 -16.56 -2.01 26.05
N ALA A 370 -15.28 -1.99 26.36
CA ALA A 370 -14.19 -2.20 25.41
C ALA A 370 -13.21 -3.24 25.94
N VAL A 371 -12.88 -4.22 25.10
CA VAL A 371 -11.89 -5.27 25.38
C VAL A 371 -10.83 -5.23 24.28
N GLY A 372 -9.66 -4.71 24.62
CA GLY A 372 -8.52 -4.57 23.72
C GLY A 372 -7.47 -5.65 23.93
N HIS A 373 -7.25 -6.48 22.91
CA HIS A 373 -6.18 -7.47 22.88
C HIS A 373 -4.90 -6.84 22.33
N PHE A 374 -3.86 -6.72 23.17
CA PHE A 374 -2.57 -6.17 22.78
C PHE A 374 -1.63 -7.30 22.32
N ARG A 375 -1.41 -7.40 20.99
CA ARG A 375 -0.92 -8.62 20.34
C ARG A 375 0.41 -8.42 19.62
N LEU A 376 1.33 -9.37 19.79
CA LEU A 376 2.58 -9.40 19.03
C LEU A 376 2.45 -10.21 17.74
N THR A 377 3.17 -9.76 16.71
CA THR A 377 3.27 -10.40 15.39
C THR A 377 4.71 -10.28 14.87
N ASN A 378 5.08 -11.06 13.86
CA ASN A 378 6.38 -10.99 13.20
C ASN A 378 6.47 -9.84 12.18
N LYS A 379 6.05 -8.65 12.60
CA LYS A 379 6.10 -7.40 11.84
C LYS A 379 6.96 -6.36 12.57
N THR A 380 7.40 -5.34 11.86
CA THR A 380 8.09 -4.19 12.47
C THR A 380 7.26 -3.63 13.62
N PRO A 381 7.83 -3.33 14.80
CA PRO A 381 7.05 -2.84 15.93
C PRO A 381 6.24 -1.58 15.64
N ALA A 382 5.01 -1.54 16.14
CA ALA A 382 4.15 -0.37 16.07
C ALA A 382 4.49 0.64 17.20
N ALA A 383 4.21 1.92 16.97
CA ALA A 383 4.28 2.98 17.96
C ALA A 383 3.32 4.13 17.64
N THR A 384 3.55 5.30 18.27
CA THR A 384 2.68 6.47 18.09
C THR A 384 2.93 7.15 16.75
N TYR A 385 1.86 7.32 15.97
CA TYR A 385 1.75 8.29 14.88
C TYR A 385 0.56 9.21 15.18
N ARG A 386 0.68 10.51 14.89
CA ARG A 386 -0.30 11.60 15.07
C ARG A 386 -1.75 11.15 15.32
N ALA A 387 -2.37 11.54 16.45
CA ALA A 387 -3.70 11.05 16.85
C ALA A 387 -3.77 9.52 17.13
N PRO A 388 -2.82 8.93 17.90
CA PRO A 388 -2.80 7.49 18.14
C PRO A 388 -4.03 7.02 18.91
N GLY A 389 -4.70 5.98 18.38
CA GLY A 389 -5.97 5.45 18.89
C GLY A 389 -7.18 6.32 18.56
N ARG A 390 -7.00 7.57 18.09
CA ARG A 390 -8.08 8.52 17.79
C ARG A 390 -8.48 8.53 16.33
N TYR A 391 -7.53 8.36 15.43
CA TYR A 391 -7.81 8.13 14.01
C TYR A 391 -8.66 6.87 13.84
N GLU A 392 -8.24 5.79 14.50
CA GLU A 392 -8.85 4.46 14.46
C GLU A 392 -10.26 4.48 15.05
N THR A 393 -10.40 5.01 16.27
CA THR A 393 -11.71 5.07 16.94
C THR A 393 -12.67 6.07 16.30
N THR A 394 -12.19 7.14 15.67
CA THR A 394 -13.08 8.05 14.93
C THR A 394 -13.60 7.39 13.66
N PHE A 395 -12.78 6.62 12.95
CA PHE A 395 -13.27 5.75 11.87
C PHE A 395 -14.36 4.81 12.38
N VAL A 396 -14.08 4.04 13.43
CA VAL A 396 -15.03 3.06 13.99
C VAL A 396 -16.34 3.71 14.43
N ARG A 397 -16.26 4.78 15.22
CA ARG A 397 -17.43 5.50 15.77
C ARG A 397 -18.27 6.13 14.66
N GLU A 398 -17.66 6.81 13.70
CA GLU A 398 -18.44 7.50 12.67
C GLU A 398 -19.03 6.52 11.64
N ARG A 399 -18.36 5.38 11.37
CA ARG A 399 -19.00 4.29 10.61
C ARG A 399 -20.20 3.72 11.36
N LEU A 400 -20.13 3.58 12.69
CA LEU A 400 -21.27 3.18 13.52
C LEU A 400 -22.44 4.17 13.40
N ILE A 401 -22.17 5.47 13.50
CA ILE A 401 -23.21 6.51 13.35
C ILE A 401 -23.93 6.37 12.00
N ASP A 402 -23.18 6.19 10.92
CA ASP A 402 -23.76 6.05 9.58
C ASP A 402 -24.52 4.72 9.42
N ALA A 403 -24.07 3.64 10.06
CA ALA A 403 -24.79 2.36 10.08
C ALA A 403 -26.12 2.47 10.85
N ILE A 404 -26.16 3.19 11.96
CA ILE A 404 -27.38 3.50 12.71
C ILE A 404 -28.35 4.30 11.83
N ALA A 405 -27.85 5.36 11.20
CA ALA A 405 -28.61 6.22 10.31
C ALA A 405 -29.27 5.43 9.18
N THR A 406 -28.48 4.56 8.54
CA THR A 406 -28.94 3.67 7.47
C THR A 406 -30.05 2.73 7.94
N LYS A 407 -29.84 2.07 9.09
CA LYS A 407 -30.78 1.06 9.59
C LYS A 407 -32.13 1.64 9.99
N LEU A 408 -32.15 2.90 10.43
CA LEU A 408 -33.36 3.62 10.84
C LEU A 408 -33.95 4.51 9.73
N GLY A 409 -33.26 4.66 8.59
CA GLY A 409 -33.71 5.55 7.52
C GLY A 409 -33.72 7.04 7.91
N ILE A 410 -32.82 7.44 8.83
CA ILE A 410 -32.68 8.83 9.30
C ILE A 410 -31.38 9.43 8.77
N GLU A 411 -31.32 10.76 8.70
CA GLU A 411 -30.14 11.45 8.18
C GLU A 411 -28.96 11.33 9.18
N PRO A 412 -27.71 11.09 8.72
CA PRO A 412 -26.60 10.83 9.63
C PRO A 412 -26.24 11.97 10.59
N ASN A 413 -26.38 13.24 10.19
CA ASN A 413 -26.16 14.38 11.08
C ASN A 413 -27.27 14.49 12.15
N GLU A 414 -28.47 14.02 11.87
CA GLU A 414 -29.53 13.92 12.88
C GLU A 414 -29.18 12.87 13.96
N VAL A 415 -28.60 11.71 13.58
CA VAL A 415 -28.08 10.74 14.56
C VAL A 415 -26.99 11.39 15.44
N ARG A 416 -26.09 12.17 14.84
CA ARG A 416 -25.05 12.92 15.59
C ARG A 416 -25.69 13.89 16.59
N ARG A 417 -26.73 14.63 16.20
CA ARG A 417 -27.45 15.57 17.09
C ARG A 417 -28.09 14.89 18.27
N ARG A 418 -28.79 13.77 18.05
CA ARG A 418 -29.49 13.03 19.11
C ARG A 418 -28.52 12.48 20.16
N ASN A 419 -27.31 12.16 19.74
CA ASN A 419 -26.31 11.54 20.59
C ASN A 419 -25.25 12.51 21.13
N ALA A 420 -25.01 13.67 20.53
CA ALA A 420 -23.96 14.59 20.97
C ALA A 420 -24.21 15.10 22.40
N ILE A 421 -23.16 15.13 23.22
CA ILE A 421 -23.18 15.78 24.55
C ILE A 421 -23.55 17.26 24.35
N ALA A 422 -24.52 17.76 25.13
CA ALA A 422 -25.01 19.11 25.02
C ALA A 422 -24.07 20.12 25.72
N ALA A 423 -24.10 21.38 25.26
CA ALA A 423 -23.20 22.41 25.77
C ALA A 423 -23.44 22.75 27.26
N ASP A 424 -24.68 22.60 27.74
CA ASP A 424 -25.08 22.79 29.14
C ASP A 424 -24.74 21.60 30.04
N GLU A 425 -24.32 20.47 29.47
CA GLU A 425 -23.78 19.31 30.20
C GLU A 425 -22.26 19.43 30.44
N MET A 426 -21.59 20.48 29.95
CA MET A 426 -20.15 20.69 30.13
C MET A 426 -19.82 21.41 31.46
N PRO A 427 -18.77 21.01 32.21
CA PRO A 427 -17.86 19.91 31.91
C PRO A 427 -18.53 18.53 32.06
N TYR A 428 -18.29 17.64 31.10
CA TYR A 428 -18.93 16.33 31.04
C TYR A 428 -17.99 15.23 31.50
N HIS A 429 -18.26 14.68 32.69
CA HIS A 429 -17.51 13.55 33.24
C HIS A 429 -17.97 12.22 32.64
N ARG A 430 -17.02 11.44 32.13
CA ARG A 430 -17.23 10.08 31.65
C ARG A 430 -16.50 9.12 32.59
N PRO A 431 -17.16 8.07 33.13
CA PRO A 431 -16.55 7.11 34.05
C PRO A 431 -15.63 6.14 33.32
N LEU A 432 -14.57 6.70 32.73
CA LEU A 432 -13.50 6.06 31.99
C LEU A 432 -12.20 6.79 32.28
N GLU A 433 -11.10 6.09 32.03
CA GLU A 433 -9.77 6.66 32.10
C GLU A 433 -9.07 6.50 30.75
N ALA A 434 -8.25 7.47 30.36
CA ALA A 434 -7.33 7.32 29.24
C ALA A 434 -5.94 7.72 29.69
N LEU A 435 -5.03 6.74 29.66
CA LEU A 435 -3.63 6.89 30.12
C LEU A 435 -3.51 7.16 31.63
N GLY A 436 -4.38 6.54 32.44
CA GLY A 436 -4.39 6.67 33.90
C GLY A 436 -4.98 7.98 34.43
N GLU A 437 -5.73 8.70 33.59
CA GLU A 437 -6.37 9.97 33.91
C GLU A 437 -7.85 9.90 33.51
N GLU A 438 -8.74 10.41 34.36
CA GLU A 438 -10.19 10.46 34.10
C GLU A 438 -10.51 11.24 32.81
N ILE A 439 -11.64 10.91 32.19
CA ILE A 439 -12.13 11.60 31.00
C ILE A 439 -13.23 12.58 31.38
N GLU A 440 -12.86 13.85 31.54
CA GLU A 440 -13.78 14.98 31.69
C GLU A 440 -13.63 15.96 30.52
N HIS A 441 -14.66 16.09 29.69
CA HIS A 441 -14.67 17.08 28.60
C HIS A 441 -14.86 18.48 29.19
N ASP A 442 -13.94 19.40 28.92
CA ASP A 442 -13.83 20.67 29.66
C ASP A 442 -14.85 21.73 29.23
N SER A 443 -14.95 22.00 27.93
CA SER A 443 -15.91 22.96 27.37
C SER A 443 -16.17 22.70 25.88
N GLY A 444 -17.39 22.94 25.42
CA GLY A 444 -17.70 22.87 23.99
C GLY A 444 -19.19 22.83 23.66
N ASP A 445 -19.49 23.11 22.39
CA ASP A 445 -20.80 22.94 21.75
C ASP A 445 -20.62 22.23 20.41
N TYR A 446 -20.80 20.91 20.43
CA TYR A 446 -20.61 20.04 19.27
C TYR A 446 -21.67 20.26 18.20
N VAL A 447 -22.93 20.44 18.62
CA VAL A 447 -24.06 20.66 17.73
C VAL A 447 -24.00 22.05 17.11
N GLY A 448 -23.66 23.09 17.90
CA GLY A 448 -23.48 24.44 17.37
C GLY A 448 -22.32 24.57 16.38
N LEU A 449 -21.24 23.78 16.53
CA LEU A 449 -20.19 23.72 15.51
C LEU A 449 -20.69 23.04 14.22
N LEU A 450 -21.49 21.98 14.35
CA LEU A 450 -22.15 21.33 13.21
C LEU A 450 -23.08 22.31 12.48
N ASP A 451 -23.89 23.07 13.21
CA ASP A 451 -24.78 24.09 12.63
C ASP A 451 -24.00 25.16 11.85
N LYS A 452 -22.92 25.68 12.43
CA LYS A 452 -22.04 26.65 11.77
C LYS A 452 -21.41 26.07 10.50
N LEU A 453 -20.98 24.80 10.53
CA LEU A 453 -20.44 24.12 9.35
C LEU A 453 -21.53 23.96 8.27
N LEU A 454 -22.69 23.42 8.60
CA LEU A 454 -23.79 23.21 7.65
C LEU A 454 -24.26 24.53 7.00
N ALA A 455 -24.34 25.61 7.79
CA ALA A 455 -24.62 26.95 7.29
C ALA A 455 -23.53 27.44 6.33
N ARG A 456 -22.25 27.26 6.68
CA ARG A 456 -21.11 27.68 5.85
C ARG A 456 -20.99 26.88 4.54
N LEU A 457 -21.43 25.63 4.54
CA LEU A 457 -21.51 24.74 3.38
C LEU A 457 -22.75 25.02 2.49
N GLU A 458 -23.69 25.83 2.96
CA GLU A 458 -25.03 25.96 2.38
C GLU A 458 -25.65 24.57 2.13
N TRP A 459 -25.64 23.72 3.16
CA TRP A 459 -25.82 22.27 3.02
C TRP A 459 -27.05 21.84 2.21
N ASP A 460 -28.19 22.51 2.37
CA ASP A 460 -29.39 22.19 1.58
C ASP A 460 -29.20 22.42 0.08
N LYS A 461 -28.54 23.51 -0.31
CA LYS A 461 -28.19 23.75 -1.72
C LYS A 461 -27.19 22.70 -2.21
N ARG A 462 -26.24 22.31 -1.35
CA ARG A 462 -25.21 21.33 -1.70
C ARG A 462 -25.77 19.92 -1.89
N LYS A 463 -26.76 19.50 -1.09
CA LYS A 463 -27.50 18.24 -1.30
C LYS A 463 -28.20 18.23 -2.66
N VAL A 464 -28.87 19.31 -3.03
CA VAL A 464 -29.54 19.43 -4.34
C VAL A 464 -28.51 19.32 -5.47
N GLU A 465 -27.35 19.95 -5.33
CA GLU A 465 -26.28 19.86 -6.32
C GLU A 465 -25.70 18.45 -6.46
N LEU A 466 -25.41 17.78 -5.34
CA LEU A 466 -24.91 16.39 -5.35
C LEU A 466 -25.94 15.43 -5.98
N ALA A 467 -27.22 15.58 -5.64
CA ALA A 467 -28.30 14.79 -6.25
C ALA A 467 -28.40 15.02 -7.77
N ARG A 468 -28.25 16.27 -8.23
CA ARG A 468 -28.22 16.62 -9.66
C ARG A 468 -27.05 15.95 -10.38
N ARG A 469 -25.85 15.98 -9.79
CA ARG A 469 -24.66 15.31 -10.34
C ARG A 469 -24.82 13.80 -10.42
N ARG A 470 -25.40 13.17 -9.39
CA ARG A 470 -25.76 11.73 -9.41
C ARG A 470 -26.75 11.39 -10.51
N ALA A 471 -27.81 12.20 -10.65
CA ALA A 471 -28.78 12.03 -11.73
C ALA A 471 -28.14 12.21 -13.13
N GLY A 472 -27.05 12.98 -13.23
CA GLY A 472 -26.22 13.12 -14.41
C GLY A 472 -25.21 11.99 -14.65
N GLY A 473 -25.20 10.95 -13.82
CA GLY A 473 -24.35 9.75 -13.97
C GLY A 473 -23.06 9.75 -13.15
N GLU A 474 -22.75 10.82 -12.41
CA GLU A 474 -21.56 10.85 -11.56
C GLU A 474 -21.76 10.05 -10.25
N ALA A 475 -20.79 9.23 -9.85
CA ALA A 475 -20.74 8.68 -8.49
C ALA A 475 -20.04 9.68 -7.55
N VAL A 476 -20.77 10.71 -7.13
CA VAL A 476 -20.29 11.75 -6.21
C VAL A 476 -20.98 11.64 -4.86
N GLY A 477 -20.23 11.73 -3.77
CA GLY A 477 -20.72 11.56 -2.41
C GLY A 477 -20.14 12.56 -1.43
N ALA A 478 -20.82 12.75 -0.31
CA ALA A 478 -20.40 13.60 0.78
C ALA A 478 -20.44 12.87 2.12
N GLY A 479 -19.49 13.18 2.99
CA GLY A 479 -19.32 12.48 4.26
C GLY A 479 -18.88 13.43 5.37
N PHE A 480 -19.29 13.10 6.60
CA PHE A 480 -18.98 13.86 7.79
C PHE A 480 -18.30 12.97 8.83
N ALA A 481 -17.41 13.55 9.64
CA ALA A 481 -16.85 12.89 10.80
C ALA A 481 -16.66 13.89 11.94
N MET A 482 -17.37 13.68 13.05
CA MET A 482 -17.21 14.48 14.26
C MET A 482 -16.19 13.83 15.19
N PHE A 483 -15.33 14.62 15.82
CA PHE A 483 -14.31 14.12 16.73
C PHE A 483 -14.10 15.04 17.94
N VAL A 484 -13.58 14.44 19.01
CA VAL A 484 -13.03 15.15 20.18
C VAL A 484 -11.61 14.64 20.41
N GLU A 485 -10.71 15.55 20.73
CA GLU A 485 -9.30 15.27 20.98
C GLU A 485 -9.01 15.30 22.48
N LYS A 486 -8.02 14.53 22.90
CA LYS A 486 -7.43 14.62 24.25
C LYS A 486 -6.09 15.33 24.14
N SER A 487 -5.97 16.54 24.67
CA SER A 487 -4.78 17.39 24.50
C SER A 487 -4.32 18.05 25.81
N GLY A 488 -3.17 18.71 25.79
CA GLY A 488 -2.63 19.36 26.99
C GLY A 488 -2.16 18.38 28.06
N LEU A 489 -1.60 17.23 27.65
CA LEU A 489 -1.18 16.18 28.58
C LEU A 489 -0.09 16.68 29.55
N GLY A 490 -0.33 16.45 30.84
CA GLY A 490 0.48 16.90 31.97
C GLY A 490 1.76 16.10 32.26
N PRO A 491 2.31 16.20 33.49
CA PRO A 491 1.75 16.95 34.63
C PRO A 491 2.12 18.44 34.66
N ALA A 492 3.32 18.82 34.19
CA ALA A 492 3.79 20.21 34.22
C ALA A 492 4.75 20.54 33.08
N ASP A 493 4.97 21.82 32.82
CA ASP A 493 6.09 22.39 32.06
C ASP A 493 6.66 23.61 32.80
N GLY A 494 7.94 23.90 32.56
CA GLY A 494 8.65 25.03 33.13
C GLY A 494 9.43 25.82 32.07
N VAL A 495 9.65 27.10 32.38
CA VAL A 495 10.48 28.01 31.59
C VAL A 495 11.35 28.88 32.50
N ARG A 496 12.44 29.39 31.96
CA ARG A 496 13.21 30.50 32.53
C ARG A 496 13.28 31.63 31.51
N ILE A 497 12.98 32.85 31.93
CA ILE A 497 13.02 34.04 31.08
C ILE A 497 13.99 35.04 31.69
N GLU A 498 14.91 35.55 30.90
CA GLU A 498 15.95 36.48 31.34
C GLU A 498 16.06 37.66 30.36
N VAL A 499 16.32 38.84 30.91
CA VAL A 499 16.67 40.04 30.13
C VAL A 499 18.08 40.47 30.52
N ASP A 500 18.94 40.63 29.52
CA ASP A 500 20.29 41.17 29.73
C ASP A 500 20.31 42.70 29.71
N SER A 501 21.46 43.32 30.02
CA SER A 501 21.60 44.78 30.03
C SER A 501 21.51 45.43 28.64
N SER A 502 21.56 44.66 27.55
CA SER A 502 21.23 45.16 26.21
C SER A 502 19.72 45.21 25.94
N GLY A 503 18.91 44.62 26.82
CA GLY A 503 17.47 44.47 26.63
C GLY A 503 17.09 43.32 25.70
N ALA A 504 18.01 42.38 25.44
CA ALA A 504 17.71 41.13 24.74
C ALA A 504 17.03 40.15 25.69
N VAL A 505 16.04 39.40 25.19
CA VAL A 505 15.25 38.46 25.99
C VAL A 505 15.55 37.03 25.56
N GLU A 506 15.98 36.18 26.50
CA GLU A 506 16.11 34.73 26.29
C GLU A 506 15.03 33.99 27.07
N LEU A 507 14.28 33.11 26.40
CA LEU A 507 13.34 32.17 26.97
C LEU A 507 13.91 30.75 26.82
N ILE A 508 14.16 30.07 27.93
CA ILE A 508 14.68 28.70 27.96
C ILE A 508 13.56 27.76 28.41
N THR A 509 13.31 26.68 27.68
CA THR A 509 12.25 25.72 27.99
C THR A 509 12.64 24.27 27.71
N GLY A 510 12.04 23.34 28.46
CA GLY A 510 12.11 21.90 28.20
C GLY A 510 11.12 21.39 27.13
N GLY A 511 10.44 22.30 26.42
CA GLY A 511 9.68 21.99 25.21
C GLY A 511 10.57 21.58 24.03
N ALA A 512 9.94 21.17 22.93
CA ALA A 512 10.62 20.67 21.73
C ALA A 512 9.94 21.17 20.44
N SER A 513 10.71 21.33 19.36
CA SER A 513 10.22 21.82 18.06
C SER A 513 10.39 20.78 16.97
N LEU A 514 9.27 20.40 16.35
CA LEU A 514 9.17 19.41 15.28
C LEU A 514 8.68 20.05 13.97
N GLY A 515 8.82 21.37 13.86
CA GLY A 515 8.34 22.16 12.72
C GLY A 515 6.99 22.84 12.92
N GLN A 516 6.36 22.74 14.10
CA GLN A 516 5.03 23.32 14.37
C GLN A 516 4.98 24.85 14.56
N GLY A 517 6.12 25.55 14.47
CA GLY A 517 6.22 26.99 14.77
C GLY A 517 6.33 27.28 16.28
N PHE A 518 7.00 26.38 17.02
CA PHE A 518 7.09 26.42 18.48
C PHE A 518 7.79 27.67 18.99
N GLU A 519 8.91 28.08 18.38
CA GLU A 519 9.69 29.23 18.81
C GLU A 519 8.85 30.51 18.64
N THR A 520 8.18 30.63 17.51
CA THR A 520 7.30 31.76 17.21
C THR A 520 6.16 31.88 18.22
N VAL A 521 5.48 30.78 18.55
CA VAL A 521 4.35 30.77 19.50
C VAL A 521 4.81 31.16 20.91
N MET A 522 5.93 30.61 21.40
CA MET A 522 6.44 30.99 22.73
C MET A 522 6.91 32.44 22.76
N ALA A 523 7.54 32.93 21.68
CA ALA A 523 7.95 34.32 21.54
C ALA A 523 6.76 35.29 21.56
N GLN A 524 5.66 34.99 20.84
CA GLN A 524 4.44 35.81 20.85
C GLN A 524 3.86 35.97 22.26
N VAL A 525 3.77 34.86 23.01
CA VAL A 525 3.21 34.86 24.37
C VAL A 525 4.11 35.64 25.34
N CYS A 526 5.42 35.43 25.27
CA CYS A 526 6.38 36.18 26.08
C CYS A 526 6.32 37.68 25.76
N ALA A 527 6.31 38.03 24.47
CA ALA A 527 6.36 39.40 23.99
C ALA A 527 5.10 40.21 24.30
N GLU A 528 3.90 39.60 24.24
CA GLU A 528 2.65 40.26 24.61
C GLU A 528 2.66 40.70 26.08
N VAL A 529 3.17 39.84 26.96
CA VAL A 529 3.24 40.14 28.40
C VAL A 529 4.32 41.20 28.70
N LEU A 530 5.47 41.12 28.03
CA LEU A 530 6.58 42.05 28.24
C LEU A 530 6.46 43.37 27.45
N GLY A 531 5.46 43.50 26.57
CA GLY A 531 5.26 44.70 25.76
C GLY A 531 6.41 44.98 24.78
N ILE A 532 7.04 43.95 24.22
CA ILE A 532 8.16 44.04 23.26
C ILE A 532 7.76 43.45 21.91
N ASP A 533 8.62 43.60 20.89
CA ASP A 533 8.47 42.86 19.64
C ASP A 533 8.85 41.37 19.82
N TYR A 534 8.05 40.45 19.28
CA TYR A 534 8.28 39.00 19.40
C TYR A 534 9.62 38.55 18.80
N ARG A 535 10.16 39.27 17.81
CA ARG A 535 11.47 39.00 17.19
C ARG A 535 12.65 39.29 18.13
N ARG A 536 12.41 39.99 19.24
CA ARG A 536 13.42 40.24 20.29
C ARG A 536 13.53 39.12 21.31
N VAL A 537 12.65 38.10 21.24
CA VAL A 537 12.66 36.95 22.13
C VAL A 537 13.40 35.80 21.45
N ARG A 538 14.54 35.40 22.00
CA ARG A 538 15.25 34.19 21.59
C ARG A 538 14.73 33.00 22.39
N VAL A 539 14.18 32.00 21.71
CA VAL A 539 13.66 30.79 22.35
C VAL A 539 14.69 29.66 22.25
N THR A 540 15.20 29.22 23.39
CA THR A 540 16.10 28.07 23.52
C THR A 540 15.30 26.86 24.01
N HIS A 541 15.22 25.80 23.21
CA HIS A 541 14.49 24.56 23.52
C HIS A 541 15.31 23.32 23.19
N GLY A 542 14.83 22.14 23.60
CA GLY A 542 15.41 20.86 23.20
C GLY A 542 16.85 20.57 23.68
N GLN A 543 17.37 21.38 24.61
CA GLN A 543 18.71 21.25 25.17
C GLN A 543 18.63 20.87 26.66
N THR A 544 18.89 19.60 26.96
CA THR A 544 18.72 19.04 28.31
C THR A 544 19.74 19.51 29.35
N ASP A 545 20.82 20.16 28.92
CA ASP A 545 21.85 20.79 29.74
C ASP A 545 21.51 22.24 30.13
N ARG A 546 20.64 22.90 29.36
CA ARG A 546 20.21 24.29 29.62
C ARG A 546 19.07 24.37 30.64
N ILE A 547 18.28 23.30 30.76
CA ILE A 547 17.14 23.22 31.70
C ILE A 547 16.92 21.79 32.17
N THR A 548 16.75 21.62 33.49
CA THR A 548 16.72 20.29 34.13
C THR A 548 15.48 19.48 33.80
N TYR A 549 14.32 20.14 33.64
CA TYR A 549 13.02 19.51 33.46
C TYR A 549 12.42 19.85 32.09
N GLY A 550 11.82 18.85 31.45
CA GLY A 550 11.11 18.99 30.19
C GLY A 550 10.32 17.75 29.85
N ILE A 551 9.21 17.94 29.13
CA ILE A 551 8.35 16.86 28.66
C ILE A 551 8.30 16.80 27.13
N GLY A 552 8.78 17.85 26.45
CA GLY A 552 8.81 17.94 25.00
C GLY A 552 7.43 18.07 24.34
N ALA A 553 7.35 17.68 23.06
CA ALA A 553 6.19 17.88 22.18
C ALA A 553 5.53 16.55 21.77
N HIS A 554 4.33 16.28 22.30
CA HIS A 554 3.46 15.15 21.92
C HIS A 554 2.02 15.42 22.41
N ALA A 555 1.05 14.60 22.01
CA ALA A 555 -0.35 14.69 22.50
C ALA A 555 -0.94 16.12 22.45
N SER A 556 -0.56 16.88 21.40
CA SER A 556 -0.91 18.29 21.21
C SER A 556 -0.67 19.18 22.45
N ARG A 557 0.31 18.85 23.30
CA ARG A 557 0.53 19.50 24.61
C ARG A 557 1.35 20.79 24.56
N ALA A 558 2.25 20.92 23.58
CA ALA A 558 3.35 21.88 23.61
C ALA A 558 2.84 23.33 23.79
N THR A 559 1.83 23.72 23.01
CA THR A 559 1.21 25.05 23.15
C THR A 559 0.51 25.20 24.49
N VAL A 560 -0.37 24.27 24.87
CA VAL A 560 -1.15 24.37 26.13
C VAL A 560 -0.23 24.48 27.37
N MET A 561 0.75 23.59 27.47
CA MET A 561 1.60 23.48 28.65
C MET A 561 2.70 24.54 28.65
N THR A 562 3.49 24.63 27.58
CA THR A 562 4.65 25.52 27.55
C THR A 562 4.25 26.99 27.38
N ALA A 563 3.18 27.31 26.66
CA ALA A 563 2.73 28.70 26.55
C ALA A 563 2.16 29.22 27.87
N SER A 564 1.44 28.37 28.62
CA SER A 564 0.95 28.73 29.96
C SER A 564 2.11 28.96 30.95
N ALA A 565 3.14 28.11 30.91
CA ALA A 565 4.36 28.31 31.71
C ALA A 565 5.12 29.58 31.28
N THR A 566 5.18 29.86 29.97
CA THR A 566 5.72 31.10 29.40
C THR A 566 4.99 32.33 29.88
N HIS A 567 3.66 32.31 29.87
CA HIS A 567 2.84 33.39 30.37
C HIS A 567 3.08 33.63 31.87
N ASP A 568 3.10 32.58 32.69
CA ASP A 568 3.41 32.69 34.13
C ASP A 568 4.80 33.30 34.38
N GLY A 569 5.83 32.81 33.68
CA GLY A 569 7.19 33.34 33.79
C GLY A 569 7.28 34.81 33.33
N ALA A 570 6.62 35.16 32.24
CA ALA A 570 6.64 36.52 31.71
C ALA A 570 5.88 37.50 32.61
N VAL A 571 4.78 37.08 33.24
CA VAL A 571 4.03 37.90 34.21
C VAL A 571 4.89 38.22 35.43
N LYS A 572 5.60 37.21 35.96
CA LYS A 572 6.54 37.39 37.08
C LYS A 572 7.69 38.32 36.72
N LEU A 573 8.26 38.15 35.52
CA LEU A 573 9.33 39.02 35.02
C LEU A 573 8.87 40.46 34.84
N ARG A 574 7.67 40.65 34.27
CA ARG A 574 7.01 41.95 34.12
C ARG A 574 6.81 42.63 35.47
N ALA A 575 6.32 41.90 36.48
CA ALA A 575 6.14 42.42 37.83
C ALA A 575 7.47 42.88 38.44
N LYS A 576 8.54 42.06 38.32
CA LYS A 576 9.90 42.42 38.77
C LYS A 576 10.43 43.67 38.07
N ALA A 577 10.20 43.81 36.75
CA ALA A 577 10.60 44.98 35.99
C ALA A 577 9.85 46.25 36.44
N ILE A 578 8.52 46.15 36.63
CA ILE A 578 7.67 47.26 37.09
C ILE A 578 8.05 47.70 38.51
N GLU A 579 8.29 46.77 39.43
CA GLU A 579 8.72 47.08 40.80
C GLU A 579 10.08 47.80 40.81
N ALA A 580 11.03 47.30 40.00
CA ALA A 580 12.34 47.91 39.87
C ALA A 580 12.25 49.32 39.26
N ALA A 581 11.46 49.50 38.21
CA ALA A 581 11.21 50.78 37.57
C ALA A 581 10.47 51.77 38.50
N ALA A 582 9.48 51.32 39.26
CA ALA A 582 8.75 52.14 40.23
C ALA A 582 9.70 52.80 41.24
N SER A 583 10.67 52.03 41.75
CA SER A 583 11.70 52.55 42.65
C SER A 583 12.64 53.55 41.95
N LEU A 584 13.06 53.27 40.72
CA LEU A 584 14.00 54.11 39.95
C LEU A 584 13.34 55.41 39.44
N MET A 585 12.06 55.36 39.10
CA MET A 585 11.26 56.47 38.56
C MET A 585 10.47 57.22 39.64
N GLN A 586 10.52 56.77 40.89
CA GLN A 586 9.75 57.33 42.02
C GLN A 586 8.23 57.36 41.75
N ALA A 587 7.71 56.28 41.15
CA ALA A 587 6.31 56.14 40.75
C ALA A 587 5.62 54.96 41.49
N HIS A 588 4.29 54.90 41.45
CA HIS A 588 3.55 53.75 41.98
C HIS A 588 3.48 52.63 40.93
N PRO A 589 3.73 51.35 41.26
CA PRO A 589 3.71 50.24 40.30
C PRO A 589 2.47 50.18 39.40
N GLU A 590 1.29 50.49 39.96
CA GLU A 590 0.01 50.45 39.25
C GLU A 590 -0.14 51.51 38.15
N THR A 591 0.60 52.62 38.25
CA THR A 591 0.59 53.69 37.24
C THR A 591 1.58 53.42 36.10
N LEU A 592 2.37 52.34 36.18
CA LEU A 592 3.36 51.98 35.16
C LEU A 592 2.85 50.91 34.19
N GLU A 593 3.31 51.02 32.95
CA GLU A 593 3.12 50.03 31.88
C GLU A 593 4.41 49.81 31.10
N ILE A 594 4.49 48.69 30.37
CA ILE A 594 5.62 48.39 29.49
C ILE A 594 5.15 48.46 28.04
N ILE A 595 5.76 49.34 27.25
CA ILE A 595 5.44 49.56 25.84
C ILE A 595 6.74 49.68 25.06
N ASP A 596 6.86 48.91 23.98
CA ASP A 596 8.08 48.76 23.17
C ASP A 596 9.35 48.45 23.99
N GLY A 597 9.18 47.72 25.10
CA GLY A 597 10.27 47.37 26.02
C GLY A 597 10.73 48.50 26.93
N ASN A 598 9.96 49.59 27.02
CA ASN A 598 10.20 50.70 27.93
C ASN A 598 9.10 50.75 28.99
N VAL A 599 9.50 50.85 30.26
CA VAL A 599 8.59 51.11 31.36
C VAL A 599 8.33 52.61 31.42
N ARG A 600 7.05 52.98 31.32
CA ARG A 600 6.59 54.38 31.35
C ARG A 600 5.33 54.53 32.21
N ARG A 601 4.97 55.77 32.53
CA ARG A 601 3.71 56.10 33.19
C ARG A 601 2.54 56.04 32.22
N LYS A 602 1.43 55.44 32.66
CA LYS A 602 0.15 55.37 31.91
C LYS A 602 -0.50 56.74 31.76
N ASP A 603 -0.39 57.57 32.80
CA ASP A 603 -0.98 58.90 32.87
C ASP A 603 -0.07 60.01 32.30
N ASP A 604 1.17 59.67 31.96
CA ASP A 604 2.10 60.54 31.23
C ASP A 604 2.92 59.75 30.18
N PRO A 605 2.30 59.33 29.06
CA PRO A 605 2.98 58.50 28.05
C PRO A 605 4.14 59.18 27.34
N ALA A 606 4.25 60.53 27.40
CA ALA A 606 5.32 61.32 26.81
C ALA A 606 6.44 61.67 27.82
N GLY A 607 6.26 61.30 29.10
CA GLY A 607 7.22 61.52 30.16
C GLY A 607 8.44 60.58 30.09
N PRO A 608 9.34 60.65 31.10
CA PRO A 608 10.50 59.78 31.20
C PRO A 608 10.11 58.30 31.19
N SER A 609 10.90 57.49 30.49
CA SER A 609 10.77 56.04 30.48
C SER A 609 12.13 55.39 30.71
N ILE A 610 12.13 54.14 31.13
CA ILE A 610 13.35 53.35 31.36
C ILE A 610 13.23 52.02 30.63
N SER A 611 14.27 51.64 29.87
CA SER A 611 14.22 50.40 29.09
C SER A 611 14.38 49.17 29.98
N LEU A 612 13.90 48.00 29.52
CA LEU A 612 14.15 46.74 30.21
C LEU A 612 15.65 46.43 30.37
N GLY A 613 16.50 46.88 29.41
CA GLY A 613 17.95 46.74 29.50
C GLY A 613 18.56 47.61 30.60
N ASP A 614 18.13 48.86 30.71
CA ASP A 614 18.57 49.76 31.79
C ASP A 614 18.14 49.22 33.16
N ILE A 615 16.90 48.69 33.27
CA ILE A 615 16.45 48.03 34.50
C ILE A 615 17.34 46.83 34.82
N ALA A 616 17.68 46.00 33.84
CA ALA A 616 18.59 44.87 34.04
C ALA A 616 19.99 45.31 34.51
N GLU A 617 20.52 46.40 33.94
CA GLU A 617 21.79 47.02 34.36
C GLU A 617 21.73 47.47 35.83
N HIS A 618 20.63 48.13 36.23
CA HIS A 618 20.38 48.54 37.61
C HIS A 618 20.19 47.37 38.59
N LEU A 619 19.93 46.16 38.09
CA LEU A 619 19.81 44.92 38.86
C LEU A 619 21.07 44.04 38.80
N THR A 620 22.18 44.51 38.22
CA THR A 620 23.46 43.76 38.26
C THR A 620 23.99 43.61 39.70
N PRO A 621 24.76 42.55 40.02
CA PRO A 621 25.30 42.34 41.37
C PRO A 621 26.15 43.50 41.91
N THR A 622 26.77 44.27 41.03
CA THR A 622 27.65 45.40 41.36
C THR A 622 26.94 46.76 41.33
N SER A 623 25.66 46.80 40.96
CA SER A 623 24.90 48.03 40.85
C SER A 623 24.68 48.68 42.22
N LYS A 624 25.02 49.96 42.35
CA LYS A 624 24.75 50.75 43.56
C LYS A 624 23.26 50.91 43.83
N THR A 625 22.42 50.74 42.81
CA THR A 625 20.96 50.85 42.93
C THR A 625 20.29 49.50 43.16
N LEU A 626 21.01 48.38 43.19
CA LEU A 626 20.42 47.05 43.41
C LEU A 626 19.58 47.01 44.70
N GLY A 627 20.09 47.60 45.79
CA GLY A 627 19.45 47.58 47.09
C GLY A 627 19.33 46.15 47.65
N GLY A 628 18.21 45.84 48.32
CA GLY A 628 17.91 44.49 48.85
C GLY A 628 17.32 43.51 47.83
N ARG A 629 17.31 43.86 46.54
CA ARG A 629 16.70 43.03 45.48
C ARG A 629 17.62 41.88 45.08
N VAL A 630 17.03 40.78 44.63
CA VAL A 630 17.78 39.67 44.03
C VAL A 630 18.39 40.12 42.69
N PRO A 631 19.70 39.94 42.46
CA PRO A 631 20.35 40.32 41.21
C PRO A 631 19.71 39.71 39.95
N GLY A 632 19.85 40.44 38.83
CA GLY A 632 19.40 40.06 37.50
C GLY A 632 17.92 40.33 37.24
N LEU A 633 17.55 40.56 35.97
CA LEU A 633 16.17 40.63 35.54
C LEU A 633 15.77 39.27 34.93
N SER A 634 15.41 38.34 35.81
CA SER A 634 15.01 36.97 35.44
C SER A 634 13.84 36.47 36.27
N ALA A 635 13.10 35.50 35.71
CA ALA A 635 12.01 34.81 36.38
C ALA A 635 11.85 33.37 35.87
N GLU A 636 11.40 32.48 36.75
CA GLU A 636 10.96 31.13 36.41
C GLU A 636 9.44 31.04 36.37
N GLY A 637 8.93 30.40 35.31
CA GLY A 637 7.51 30.16 35.09
C GLY A 637 7.19 28.67 35.12
N TRP A 638 6.07 28.30 35.73
CA TRP A 638 5.62 26.92 35.82
C TRP A 638 4.12 26.82 35.57
N PHE A 639 3.71 25.83 34.78
CA PHE A 639 2.31 25.48 34.63
C PHE A 639 2.11 24.01 34.93
N ARG A 640 1.20 23.72 35.87
CA ARG A 640 0.76 22.37 36.21
C ARG A 640 -0.71 22.23 35.83
N VAL A 641 -1.00 21.21 35.04
CA VAL A 641 -2.37 20.96 34.59
C VAL A 641 -3.18 20.31 35.71
N LYS A 642 -4.43 20.76 35.90
CA LYS A 642 -5.40 20.11 36.81
C LYS A 642 -6.13 18.96 36.11
N HIS A 643 -6.57 19.24 34.89
CA HIS A 643 -7.22 18.29 34.00
C HIS A 643 -6.90 18.65 32.55
N GLN A 644 -6.95 17.68 31.64
CA GLN A 644 -6.65 17.86 30.22
C GLN A 644 -7.74 18.67 29.50
N VAL A 645 -7.42 19.17 28.31
CA VAL A 645 -8.33 20.00 27.51
C VAL A 645 -8.78 19.26 26.25
N TYR A 646 -10.04 19.45 25.87
CA TYR A 646 -10.71 18.64 24.86
C TYR A 646 -11.20 19.51 23.68
N PRO A 647 -10.31 19.84 22.72
CA PRO A 647 -10.74 20.51 21.50
C PRO A 647 -11.48 19.52 20.60
N TYR A 648 -12.37 20.04 19.76
CA TYR A 648 -13.29 19.21 18.99
C TYR A 648 -13.55 19.82 17.62
N GLY A 649 -13.92 18.97 16.67
CA GLY A 649 -14.13 19.40 15.29
C GLY A 649 -14.95 18.45 14.46
N ILE A 650 -15.17 18.86 13.22
CA ILE A 650 -15.94 18.16 12.23
C ILE A 650 -15.19 18.23 10.91
N HIS A 651 -14.94 17.06 10.33
CA HIS A 651 -14.43 16.92 8.97
C HIS A 651 -15.60 16.71 8.01
N PHE A 652 -15.54 17.35 6.86
CA PHE A 652 -16.47 17.19 5.75
C PHE A 652 -15.70 16.93 4.47
N ALA A 653 -16.11 15.91 3.73
CA ALA A 653 -15.49 15.53 2.46
C ALA A 653 -16.55 15.50 1.35
N VAL A 654 -16.17 15.91 0.14
CA VAL A 654 -16.84 15.53 -1.11
C VAL A 654 -15.87 14.69 -1.92
N VAL A 655 -16.31 13.50 -2.34
CA VAL A 655 -15.51 12.61 -3.16
C VAL A 655 -16.26 12.26 -4.44
N LYS A 656 -15.50 11.99 -5.50
CA LYS A 656 -15.97 11.38 -6.72
C LYS A 656 -15.29 10.02 -6.89
N VAL A 657 -16.09 9.00 -7.13
CA VAL A 657 -15.64 7.64 -7.40
C VAL A 657 -15.77 7.38 -8.90
N ASP A 658 -14.69 6.94 -9.52
CA ASP A 658 -14.73 6.42 -10.87
C ASP A 658 -15.26 4.97 -10.83
N ARG A 659 -16.45 4.74 -11.42
CA ARG A 659 -17.14 3.43 -11.32
C ARG A 659 -16.39 2.30 -12.01
N ASP A 660 -15.61 2.60 -13.05
CA ASP A 660 -14.91 1.60 -13.85
C ASP A 660 -13.59 1.18 -13.20
N THR A 661 -12.91 2.12 -12.54
CA THR A 661 -11.56 1.91 -11.98
C THR A 661 -11.52 1.82 -10.46
N GLY A 662 -12.61 2.19 -9.78
CA GLY A 662 -12.66 2.33 -8.32
C GLY A 662 -11.80 3.48 -7.77
N SER A 663 -11.26 4.35 -8.64
CA SER A 663 -10.41 5.46 -8.22
C SER A 663 -11.22 6.52 -7.49
N VAL A 664 -10.70 7.02 -6.36
CA VAL A 664 -11.37 8.05 -5.54
C VAL A 664 -10.64 9.37 -5.69
N ALA A 665 -11.35 10.41 -6.10
CA ALA A 665 -10.87 11.78 -6.09
C ALA A 665 -11.56 12.56 -4.96
N VAL A 666 -10.76 13.18 -4.07
CA VAL A 666 -11.29 14.12 -3.07
C VAL A 666 -11.42 15.48 -3.75
N GLU A 667 -12.65 15.95 -3.97
CA GLU A 667 -12.92 17.18 -4.73
C GLU A 667 -12.95 18.43 -3.84
N ASP A 668 -13.46 18.29 -2.61
CA ASP A 668 -13.56 19.38 -1.64
C ASP A 668 -13.44 18.82 -0.22
N TYR A 669 -12.79 19.57 0.65
CA TYR A 669 -12.60 19.19 2.03
C TYR A 669 -12.68 20.38 2.98
N VAL A 670 -13.48 20.26 4.03
CA VAL A 670 -13.69 21.32 5.02
C VAL A 670 -13.45 20.76 6.42
N ILE A 671 -12.67 21.47 7.23
CA ILE A 671 -12.42 21.12 8.63
C ILE A 671 -12.90 22.29 9.49
N ALA A 672 -13.98 22.09 10.24
CA ALA A 672 -14.43 23.00 11.27
C ALA A 672 -13.84 22.57 12.62
N TYR A 673 -13.21 23.49 13.33
CA TYR A 673 -12.46 23.15 14.54
C TYR A 673 -12.53 24.28 15.58
N ASP A 674 -12.99 23.94 16.79
CA ASP A 674 -12.91 24.84 17.94
C ASP A 674 -11.71 24.48 18.81
N ILE A 675 -10.81 25.45 18.96
CA ILE A 675 -9.50 25.27 19.62
C ILE A 675 -9.37 26.09 20.89
N GLY A 676 -10.47 26.65 21.38
CA GLY A 676 -10.39 27.79 22.28
C GLY A 676 -9.59 28.91 21.61
N ARG A 677 -8.70 29.57 22.34
CA ARG A 677 -7.93 30.70 21.81
C ARG A 677 -6.83 30.28 20.84
N ALA A 678 -6.74 30.92 19.68
CA ALA A 678 -5.62 30.70 18.74
C ALA A 678 -4.43 31.61 19.07
N ILE A 679 -3.24 31.06 19.35
CA ILE A 679 -2.05 31.91 19.51
C ILE A 679 -1.59 32.48 18.17
N ASN A 680 -1.51 31.63 17.14
CA ASN A 680 -1.18 32.01 15.78
C ASN A 680 -2.10 31.24 14.80
N PRO A 681 -3.15 31.89 14.27
CA PRO A 681 -4.12 31.22 13.40
C PRO A 681 -3.52 30.61 12.14
N ALA A 682 -2.50 31.24 11.54
CA ALA A 682 -1.85 30.71 10.33
C ALA A 682 -1.10 29.39 10.61
N LEU A 683 -0.38 29.30 11.72
CA LEU A 683 0.30 28.06 12.13
C LEU A 683 -0.68 26.94 12.42
N VAL A 684 -1.80 27.23 13.09
CA VAL A 684 -2.85 26.25 13.36
C VAL A 684 -3.44 25.71 12.05
N LYS A 685 -3.77 26.59 11.09
CA LYS A 685 -4.26 26.16 9.77
C LYS A 685 -3.24 25.27 9.07
N GLY A 686 -1.96 25.63 9.08
CA GLY A 686 -0.89 24.81 8.50
C GLY A 686 -0.79 23.41 9.12
N GLN A 687 -0.94 23.30 10.45
CA GLN A 687 -0.97 22.00 11.14
C GLN A 687 -2.17 21.15 10.73
N ILE A 688 -3.35 21.76 10.60
CA ILE A 688 -4.59 21.07 10.20
C ILE A 688 -4.46 20.55 8.76
N VAL A 689 -3.98 21.37 7.83
CA VAL A 689 -3.78 20.96 6.43
C VAL A 689 -2.74 19.84 6.32
N GLY A 690 -1.62 19.95 7.04
CA GLY A 690 -0.61 18.89 7.08
C GLY A 690 -1.13 17.58 7.70
N GLY A 691 -2.00 17.68 8.72
CA GLY A 691 -2.70 16.52 9.30
C GLY A 691 -3.69 15.90 8.33
N PHE A 692 -4.42 16.72 7.56
CA PHE A 692 -5.33 16.23 6.53
C PHE A 692 -4.60 15.41 5.48
N ALA A 693 -3.50 15.93 4.91
CA ALA A 693 -2.74 15.23 3.88
C ALA A 693 -2.29 13.84 4.36
N GLN A 694 -1.78 13.78 5.59
CA GLN A 694 -1.42 12.54 6.28
C GLN A 694 -2.60 11.58 6.48
N GLY A 695 -3.76 12.09 6.89
CA GLY A 695 -4.97 11.29 7.05
C GLY A 695 -5.52 10.79 5.72
N MET A 696 -5.41 11.57 4.65
CA MET A 696 -5.83 11.18 3.31
C MET A 696 -4.96 10.05 2.77
N GLY A 697 -3.65 10.11 3.04
CA GLY A 697 -2.73 9.00 2.79
C GLY A 697 -3.20 7.72 3.48
N GLY A 698 -3.38 7.74 4.80
CA GLY A 698 -3.89 6.58 5.56
C GLY A 698 -5.34 6.17 5.21
N ALA A 699 -6.11 7.01 4.54
CA ALA A 699 -7.48 6.71 4.12
C ALA A 699 -7.54 6.05 2.73
N LEU A 700 -6.60 6.32 1.82
CA LEU A 700 -6.69 5.93 0.41
C LEU A 700 -5.44 5.27 -0.18
N LEU A 701 -4.25 5.51 0.38
CA LEU A 701 -2.98 5.24 -0.31
C LEU A 701 -1.96 4.44 0.52
N GLU A 702 -1.75 4.82 1.78
CA GLU A 702 -0.64 4.37 2.60
C GLU A 702 -0.95 3.08 3.35
N GLU A 703 -0.18 2.01 3.09
CA GLU A 703 -0.24 0.77 3.87
C GLU A 703 1.12 0.02 3.84
N PHE A 704 1.58 -0.41 5.01
CA PHE A 704 2.68 -1.37 5.18
C PHE A 704 2.11 -2.78 5.13
N THR A 705 2.14 -3.38 3.94
CA THR A 705 1.73 -4.76 3.73
C THR A 705 2.91 -5.73 3.89
N TYR A 706 2.60 -6.97 4.26
CA TYR A 706 3.55 -8.06 4.47
C TYR A 706 3.06 -9.30 3.73
N ASN A 707 3.97 -10.06 3.12
CA ASN A 707 3.62 -11.36 2.54
C ASN A 707 3.51 -12.44 3.62
N GLU A 708 3.16 -13.68 3.22
CA GLU A 708 3.00 -14.81 4.14
C GLU A 708 4.30 -15.22 4.88
N ARG A 709 5.47 -14.88 4.33
CA ARG A 709 6.78 -15.08 4.97
C ARG A 709 7.14 -13.94 5.94
N GLY A 710 6.31 -12.92 6.05
CA GLY A 710 6.56 -11.73 6.87
C GLY A 710 7.56 -10.75 6.23
N ASP A 711 7.80 -10.84 4.93
CA ASP A 711 8.59 -9.85 4.21
C ASP A 711 7.75 -8.58 3.99
N PRO A 712 8.28 -7.38 4.31
CA PRO A 712 7.60 -6.11 4.02
C PRO A 712 7.56 -5.85 2.52
N LEU A 713 6.38 -5.59 1.98
CA LEU A 713 6.17 -5.32 0.56
C LEU A 713 6.35 -3.84 0.19
N ALA A 714 6.17 -2.95 1.18
CA ALA A 714 6.28 -1.50 0.99
C ALA A 714 7.57 -0.96 1.63
N THR A 715 8.71 -1.12 0.95
CA THR A 715 10.03 -0.67 1.45
C THR A 715 10.65 0.48 0.64
N THR A 716 9.94 0.98 -0.37
CA THR A 716 10.35 2.14 -1.17
C THR A 716 9.18 3.10 -1.37
N PHE A 717 9.41 4.33 -1.83
CA PHE A 717 8.33 5.24 -2.24
C PHE A 717 7.64 4.84 -3.55
N ALA A 718 8.15 3.86 -4.29
CA ALA A 718 7.42 3.29 -5.41
C ALA A 718 6.24 2.42 -4.92
N ASP A 719 6.41 1.79 -3.75
CA ASP A 719 5.44 0.86 -3.17
C ASP A 719 4.61 1.50 -2.04
N TYR A 720 5.23 2.37 -1.23
CA TYR A 720 4.56 3.12 -0.18
C TYR A 720 4.11 4.50 -0.71
N LEU A 721 2.84 4.59 -1.06
CA LEU A 721 2.28 5.73 -1.79
C LEU A 721 1.97 6.91 -0.88
N LEU A 722 2.94 7.81 -0.70
CA LEU A 722 2.70 9.09 -0.03
C LEU A 722 1.88 10.03 -0.93
N PRO A 723 0.89 10.74 -0.37
CA PRO A 723 0.10 11.70 -1.13
C PRO A 723 0.96 12.85 -1.64
N THR A 724 0.79 13.22 -2.91
CA THR A 724 1.43 14.38 -3.52
C THR A 724 0.46 15.56 -3.60
N ALA A 725 0.94 16.71 -4.08
CA ALA A 725 0.07 17.87 -4.35
C ALA A 725 -1.04 17.60 -5.39
N ARG A 726 -0.94 16.50 -6.16
CA ARG A 726 -1.98 16.09 -7.12
C ARG A 726 -3.17 15.43 -6.42
N GLU A 727 -2.92 14.61 -5.42
CA GLU A 727 -3.97 13.89 -4.70
C GLU A 727 -4.61 14.75 -3.60
N VAL A 728 -3.85 15.66 -3.00
CA VAL A 728 -4.31 16.50 -1.89
C VAL A 728 -5.26 17.60 -2.40
N ALA A 729 -6.53 17.53 -1.99
CA ALA A 729 -7.54 18.54 -2.30
C ALA A 729 -7.26 19.89 -1.60
N ASN A 730 -7.92 20.95 -2.08
CA ASN A 730 -7.96 22.21 -1.35
C ASN A 730 -8.74 22.02 -0.04
N VAL A 731 -8.09 22.32 1.09
CA VAL A 731 -8.69 22.19 2.42
C VAL A 731 -9.12 23.56 2.94
N HIS A 732 -10.40 23.70 3.24
CA HIS A 732 -10.96 24.88 3.87
C HIS A 732 -11.04 24.69 5.39
N VAL A 733 -10.28 25.49 6.14
CA VAL A 733 -10.27 25.42 7.61
C VAL A 733 -11.14 26.53 8.20
N ILE A 734 -12.18 26.13 8.95
CA ILE A 734 -13.03 27.03 9.74
C ILE A 734 -12.56 26.93 11.19
N LEU A 735 -11.72 27.89 11.60
CA LEU A 735 -11.30 28.01 13.01
C LEU A 735 -12.33 28.78 13.81
N ARG A 736 -12.71 28.22 14.97
CA ARG A 736 -13.55 28.85 15.98
C ARG A 736 -12.80 28.95 17.30
N GLU A 737 -13.16 29.97 18.07
CA GLU A 737 -12.65 30.23 19.41
C GLU A 737 -13.83 30.44 20.37
N ASP A 738 -14.95 29.76 20.10
CA ASP A 738 -16.23 30.02 20.77
C ASP A 738 -16.21 29.47 22.21
N TYR A 739 -15.45 28.39 22.45
CA TYR A 739 -15.34 27.73 23.76
C TYR A 739 -13.88 27.61 24.23
N MET A 740 -13.42 28.65 24.91
CA MET A 740 -12.12 28.66 25.59
C MET A 740 -12.07 27.64 26.74
N SER A 741 -10.88 27.11 27.01
CA SER A 741 -10.69 26.21 28.16
C SER A 741 -10.55 27.01 29.46
N PRO A 742 -11.30 26.69 30.53
CA PRO A 742 -11.11 27.32 31.84
C PRO A 742 -9.89 26.79 32.59
N LEU A 743 -9.22 25.75 32.06
CA LEU A 743 -8.19 25.00 32.77
C LEU A 743 -6.78 25.58 32.64
N ASN A 744 -6.61 26.66 31.86
CA ASN A 744 -5.33 27.33 31.67
C ASN A 744 -5.53 28.85 31.48
N PRO A 745 -4.53 29.68 31.82
CA PRO A 745 -4.68 31.15 31.86
C PRO A 745 -4.88 31.81 30.49
N LEU A 746 -4.59 31.10 29.40
CA LEU A 746 -4.66 31.63 28.04
C LEU A 746 -5.94 31.23 27.30
N GLY A 747 -6.78 30.36 27.88
CA GLY A 747 -8.00 29.86 27.24
C GLY A 747 -7.75 28.95 26.03
N ILE A 748 -6.54 28.38 25.92
CA ILE A 748 -6.06 27.64 24.73
C ILE A 748 -6.33 26.14 24.83
N LYS A 749 -6.54 25.49 23.68
CA LYS A 749 -6.57 24.01 23.53
C LYS A 749 -5.52 23.55 22.51
N GLY A 750 -5.29 22.23 22.41
CA GLY A 750 -4.34 21.67 21.45
C GLY A 750 -4.88 21.66 20.01
N ALA A 751 -4.00 21.67 19.00
CA ALA A 751 -4.40 21.62 17.58
C ALA A 751 -3.47 20.78 16.69
N GLY A 752 -2.46 20.12 17.27
CA GLY A 752 -1.39 19.48 16.50
C GLY A 752 -1.80 18.19 15.80
N GLU A 753 -2.89 17.54 16.21
CA GLU A 753 -3.30 16.21 15.76
C GLU A 753 -4.67 16.17 15.08
N SER A 754 -5.50 17.20 15.24
CA SER A 754 -6.89 17.22 14.79
C SER A 754 -7.10 17.10 13.28
N GLY A 755 -6.11 17.54 12.49
CA GLY A 755 -6.17 17.48 11.03
C GLY A 755 -6.26 16.06 10.46
N ILE A 756 -5.76 15.04 11.17
CA ILE A 756 -5.83 13.64 10.71
C ILE A 756 -7.07 12.90 11.25
N THR A 757 -7.55 13.26 12.44
CA THR A 757 -8.44 12.43 13.27
C THR A 757 -9.71 11.96 12.57
N GLY A 758 -10.39 12.83 11.83
CA GLY A 758 -11.65 12.50 11.15
C GLY A 758 -11.52 12.11 9.68
N VAL A 759 -10.30 12.05 9.13
CA VAL A 759 -10.13 11.97 7.67
C VAL A 759 -10.62 10.68 7.09
N GLY A 760 -10.18 9.55 7.64
CA GLY A 760 -10.60 8.22 7.20
C GLY A 760 -12.11 8.02 7.27
N ALA A 761 -12.73 8.48 8.36
CA ALA A 761 -14.18 8.46 8.55
C ALA A 761 -14.93 9.27 7.49
N ALA A 762 -14.58 10.55 7.33
CA ALA A 762 -15.31 11.44 6.42
C ALA A 762 -15.17 10.99 4.96
N ILE A 763 -13.98 10.51 4.55
CA ILE A 763 -13.76 9.96 3.21
C ILE A 763 -14.55 8.65 3.02
N ALA A 764 -14.51 7.73 3.99
CA ALA A 764 -15.27 6.48 3.91
C ALA A 764 -16.79 6.73 3.77
N SER A 765 -17.34 7.63 4.59
CA SER A 765 -18.74 8.05 4.51
C SER A 765 -19.08 8.67 3.15
N ALA A 766 -18.18 9.51 2.61
CA ALA A 766 -18.38 10.13 1.30
C ALA A 766 -18.32 9.09 0.17
N ILE A 767 -17.46 8.08 0.26
CA ILE A 767 -17.40 6.98 -0.72
C ILE A 767 -18.70 6.18 -0.69
N ASP A 768 -19.18 5.79 0.50
CA ASP A 768 -20.43 5.06 0.67
C ASP A 768 -21.64 5.81 0.06
N ASP A 769 -21.71 7.13 0.31
CA ASP A 769 -22.74 8.00 -0.28
C ASP A 769 -22.57 8.16 -1.81
N ALA A 770 -21.34 8.15 -2.33
CA ALA A 770 -21.04 8.25 -3.76
C ALA A 770 -21.49 7.01 -4.54
N ILE A 771 -21.26 5.82 -3.97
CA ILE A 771 -21.62 4.54 -4.60
C ILE A 771 -23.05 4.11 -4.29
N GLY A 772 -23.71 4.76 -3.31
CA GLY A 772 -25.07 4.45 -2.89
C GLY A 772 -25.17 3.18 -2.04
N MET A 773 -24.09 2.80 -1.36
CA MET A 773 -24.02 1.60 -0.51
C MET A 773 -23.52 1.98 0.90
N PRO A 774 -24.40 2.49 1.77
CA PRO A 774 -24.04 2.80 3.14
C PRO A 774 -23.48 1.58 3.89
N GLY A 775 -22.31 1.73 4.49
CA GLY A 775 -21.63 0.68 5.26
C GLY A 775 -20.73 -0.25 4.43
N ALA A 776 -20.48 0.06 3.15
CA ALA A 776 -19.61 -0.73 2.29
C ALA A 776 -18.13 -0.57 2.65
N VAL A 777 -17.69 0.66 2.97
CA VAL A 777 -16.32 0.88 3.43
C VAL A 777 -16.16 0.41 4.88
N ARG A 778 -15.52 -0.75 5.04
CA ARG A 778 -15.20 -1.37 6.34
C ARG A 778 -13.72 -1.39 6.68
N GLN A 779 -12.86 -1.03 5.74
CA GLN A 779 -11.42 -1.04 5.92
C GLN A 779 -10.76 0.22 5.37
N LEU A 780 -9.75 0.72 6.09
CA LEU A 780 -8.81 1.73 5.60
C LEU A 780 -7.41 1.11 5.39
N PRO A 781 -6.62 1.55 4.39
CA PRO A 781 -7.04 2.45 3.32
C PRO A 781 -8.09 1.81 2.39
N VAL A 782 -8.93 2.65 1.79
CA VAL A 782 -9.83 2.27 0.71
C VAL A 782 -9.02 2.20 -0.58
N THR A 783 -8.37 1.06 -0.79
CA THR A 783 -7.62 0.78 -2.01
C THR A 783 -8.58 0.35 -3.12
N LYS A 784 -8.08 0.34 -4.36
CA LYS A 784 -8.81 -0.22 -5.52
C LYS A 784 -9.33 -1.65 -5.26
N ARG A 785 -8.75 -2.37 -4.28
CA ARG A 785 -9.12 -3.72 -3.88
C ARG A 785 -10.19 -3.77 -2.78
N SER A 786 -10.33 -2.73 -1.94
CA SER A 786 -11.25 -2.73 -0.78
C SER A 786 -12.58 -1.97 -1.01
N ALA A 787 -12.72 -1.20 -2.09
CA ALA A 787 -14.01 -0.60 -2.48
C ALA A 787 -15.03 -1.61 -3.05
N SER A 788 -14.67 -2.90 -3.14
CA SER A 788 -15.47 -3.96 -3.75
C SER A 788 -15.87 -5.05 -2.75
N SER A 789 -16.38 -4.73 -1.55
CA SER A 789 -16.75 -5.74 -0.52
C SER A 789 -18.01 -6.57 -0.84
N ALA A 790 -18.30 -6.83 -2.11
CA ALA A 790 -18.82 -8.14 -2.49
C ALA A 790 -17.67 -9.15 -2.33
N PRO A 791 -17.88 -10.46 -2.12
CA PRO A 791 -16.79 -11.43 -2.26
C PRO A 791 -16.07 -11.13 -3.57
N GLN A 792 -14.78 -10.76 -3.53
CA GLN A 792 -14.03 -10.55 -4.76
C GLN A 792 -14.14 -11.87 -5.54
N PRO A 793 -14.71 -11.86 -6.74
CA PRO A 793 -14.74 -13.07 -7.54
C PRO A 793 -13.27 -13.43 -7.82
N SER A 794 -12.88 -14.68 -7.56
CA SER A 794 -11.50 -15.14 -7.74
C SER A 794 -11.08 -14.97 -9.20
N ASN A 795 -9.84 -14.51 -9.47
CA ASN A 795 -9.34 -14.35 -10.84
C ASN A 795 -9.31 -15.67 -11.64
N GLN A 796 -9.57 -16.81 -10.98
CA GLN A 796 -9.74 -18.13 -11.57
C GLN A 796 -11.14 -18.38 -12.14
N ASP A 797 -12.11 -17.49 -11.90
CA ASP A 797 -13.48 -17.64 -12.38
C ASP A 797 -13.60 -17.21 -13.85
N LEU A 798 -14.07 -18.13 -14.70
CA LEU A 798 -14.30 -17.88 -16.13
C LEU A 798 -15.23 -16.67 -16.35
N ARG A 799 -16.21 -16.45 -15.46
CA ARG A 799 -17.18 -15.37 -15.60
C ARG A 799 -16.54 -13.99 -15.48
N ILE A 800 -15.53 -13.82 -14.63
CA ILE A 800 -14.76 -12.57 -14.55
C ILE A 800 -13.99 -12.32 -15.84
N TRP A 801 -13.39 -13.36 -16.39
CA TRP A 801 -12.66 -13.24 -17.64
C TRP A 801 -13.59 -12.85 -18.80
N ILE A 802 -14.80 -13.41 -18.85
CA ILE A 802 -15.85 -12.99 -19.80
C ILE A 802 -16.24 -11.52 -19.59
N ASP A 803 -16.42 -11.08 -18.35
CA ASP A 803 -16.76 -9.69 -18.03
C ASP A 803 -15.64 -8.73 -18.47
N ALA A 804 -14.38 -9.13 -18.30
CA ALA A 804 -13.23 -8.38 -18.77
C ALA A 804 -13.17 -8.32 -20.31
N LEU A 805 -13.52 -9.39 -21.02
CA LEU A 805 -13.69 -9.34 -22.48
C LEU A 805 -14.79 -8.37 -22.89
N ARG A 806 -15.93 -8.40 -22.19
CA ARG A 806 -17.06 -7.50 -22.46
C ARG A 806 -16.63 -6.04 -22.30
N ALA A 807 -15.93 -5.72 -21.21
CA ALA A 807 -15.39 -4.39 -20.95
C ALA A 807 -14.35 -3.96 -22.01
N ALA A 808 -13.53 -4.89 -22.50
CA ALA A 808 -12.53 -4.62 -23.53
C ALA A 808 -13.11 -4.52 -24.96
N GLY A 809 -14.41 -4.76 -25.15
CA GLY A 809 -15.04 -4.82 -26.47
C GLY A 809 -14.63 -6.04 -27.30
N GLU A 810 -14.14 -7.09 -26.63
CA GLU A 810 -13.62 -8.34 -27.21
C GLU A 810 -14.64 -9.49 -27.19
N LEU A 811 -15.87 -9.26 -26.70
CA LEU A 811 -16.95 -10.24 -26.62
C LEU A 811 -18.13 -9.87 -27.54
N GLN A 812 -18.71 -10.86 -28.19
CA GLN A 812 -19.97 -10.78 -28.91
C GLN A 812 -20.96 -11.79 -28.34
N GLU A 813 -22.16 -11.34 -27.98
CA GLU A 813 -23.24 -12.20 -27.50
C GLU A 813 -24.21 -12.51 -28.64
N ILE A 814 -24.67 -13.77 -28.72
CA ILE A 814 -25.54 -14.28 -29.80
C ILE A 814 -26.60 -15.19 -29.16
N ASN A 815 -27.88 -14.87 -29.36
CA ASN A 815 -28.98 -15.62 -28.77
C ASN A 815 -29.74 -16.43 -29.84
N GLY A 816 -30.18 -17.64 -29.49
CA GLY A 816 -31.07 -18.45 -30.33
C GLY A 816 -30.40 -19.31 -31.39
N ALA A 817 -29.06 -19.35 -31.44
CA ALA A 817 -28.31 -20.20 -32.37
C ALA A 817 -28.44 -21.68 -31.98
N GLU A 818 -28.72 -22.55 -32.95
CA GLU A 818 -28.87 -23.99 -32.72
C GLU A 818 -27.53 -24.76 -32.77
N ARG A 819 -27.47 -25.91 -32.08
CA ARG A 819 -26.22 -26.63 -31.79
C ARG A 819 -25.74 -27.60 -32.89
N GLU A 820 -26.56 -27.94 -33.88
CA GLU A 820 -26.27 -28.94 -34.92
C GLU A 820 -25.40 -28.39 -36.05
N VAL A 821 -25.57 -27.11 -36.42
CA VAL A 821 -24.89 -26.48 -37.56
C VAL A 821 -24.55 -25.01 -37.28
N GLU A 822 -25.46 -24.23 -36.69
CA GLU A 822 -25.32 -22.77 -36.58
C GLU A 822 -24.17 -22.35 -35.65
N ILE A 823 -24.13 -22.85 -34.42
CA ILE A 823 -23.08 -22.47 -33.45
C ILE A 823 -21.69 -22.75 -34.01
N GLY A 824 -21.46 -23.95 -34.54
CA GLY A 824 -20.19 -24.33 -35.16
C GLY A 824 -19.82 -23.46 -36.37
N GLY A 825 -20.78 -23.23 -37.27
CA GLY A 825 -20.59 -22.38 -38.45
C GLY A 825 -20.31 -20.91 -38.12
N ILE A 826 -20.97 -20.36 -37.10
CA ILE A 826 -20.71 -19.00 -36.62
C ILE A 826 -19.29 -18.90 -36.05
N VAL A 827 -18.89 -19.87 -35.22
CA VAL A 827 -17.54 -19.91 -34.65
C VAL A 827 -16.47 -19.95 -35.75
N ASP A 828 -16.61 -20.81 -36.75
CA ASP A 828 -15.71 -20.85 -37.91
C ASP A 828 -15.62 -19.49 -38.62
N LEU A 829 -16.75 -18.83 -38.91
CA LEU A 829 -16.76 -17.51 -39.55
C LEU A 829 -16.00 -16.45 -38.74
N TYR A 830 -16.11 -16.49 -37.41
CA TYR A 830 -15.36 -15.60 -36.53
C TYR A 830 -13.85 -15.93 -36.54
N MET A 831 -13.47 -17.20 -36.61
CA MET A 831 -12.08 -17.63 -36.52
C MET A 831 -11.27 -17.38 -37.80
N ARG A 832 -11.90 -17.37 -38.98
CA ARG A 832 -11.25 -17.10 -40.29
C ARG A 832 -10.41 -15.81 -40.34
N LYS A 833 -10.67 -14.85 -39.45
CA LYS A 833 -9.84 -13.65 -39.29
C LYS A 833 -9.46 -13.47 -37.82
N MET A 834 -8.16 -13.46 -37.58
CA MET A 834 -7.61 -13.15 -36.26
C MET A 834 -8.07 -11.79 -35.72
N GLY A 835 -8.24 -11.70 -34.41
CA GLY A 835 -8.68 -10.49 -33.73
C GLY A 835 -10.18 -10.27 -33.72
N ASN A 836 -10.97 -11.08 -34.43
CA ASN A 836 -12.42 -11.11 -34.25
C ASN A 836 -12.77 -11.50 -32.79
N ARG A 837 -13.89 -10.98 -32.30
CA ARG A 837 -14.36 -11.14 -30.91
C ARG A 837 -14.60 -12.59 -30.52
N ALA A 838 -14.42 -12.92 -29.25
CA ALA A 838 -14.96 -14.15 -28.69
C ALA A 838 -16.50 -14.13 -28.79
N VAL A 839 -17.12 -15.30 -28.91
CA VAL A 839 -18.59 -15.42 -29.06
C VAL A 839 -19.18 -16.20 -27.89
N LEU A 840 -20.18 -15.61 -27.25
CA LEU A 840 -20.96 -16.22 -26.17
C LEU A 840 -22.39 -16.45 -26.66
N PHE A 841 -22.78 -17.71 -26.76
CA PHE A 841 -24.10 -18.15 -27.18
C PHE A 841 -25.01 -18.38 -25.97
N ASP A 842 -26.25 -17.89 -26.03
CA ASP A 842 -27.31 -18.14 -25.05
C ASP A 842 -28.64 -18.45 -25.77
N ASP A 843 -29.70 -18.74 -25.02
CA ASP A 843 -31.04 -19.08 -25.52
C ASP A 843 -31.02 -20.23 -26.56
N ILE A 844 -30.17 -21.23 -26.34
CA ILE A 844 -29.96 -22.32 -27.28
C ILE A 844 -31.23 -23.18 -27.38
N PRO A 845 -31.82 -23.36 -28.58
CA PRO A 845 -33.05 -24.11 -28.75
C PRO A 845 -32.98 -25.52 -28.13
N GLY A 846 -33.97 -25.85 -27.30
CA GLY A 846 -34.06 -27.14 -26.60
C GLY A 846 -33.36 -27.19 -25.23
N TYR A 847 -32.70 -26.10 -24.81
CA TYR A 847 -32.00 -26.01 -23.52
C TYR A 847 -32.55 -24.86 -22.67
N PRO A 848 -32.39 -24.92 -21.32
CA PRO A 848 -32.81 -23.81 -20.46
C PRO A 848 -32.02 -22.53 -20.75
N HIS A 849 -32.67 -21.38 -20.59
CA HIS A 849 -32.01 -20.07 -20.62
C HIS A 849 -30.82 -20.05 -19.64
N GLY A 850 -29.69 -19.49 -20.07
CA GLY A 850 -28.46 -19.44 -19.29
C GLY A 850 -27.53 -20.64 -19.47
N HIS A 851 -27.95 -21.71 -20.16
CA HIS A 851 -27.05 -22.78 -20.63
C HIS A 851 -26.30 -22.28 -21.87
N ARG A 852 -25.07 -21.83 -21.66
CA ARG A 852 -24.32 -21.04 -22.63
C ARG A 852 -23.14 -21.79 -23.20
N ILE A 853 -22.65 -21.32 -24.35
CA ILE A 853 -21.40 -21.80 -24.97
C ILE A 853 -20.52 -20.59 -25.26
N LEU A 854 -19.27 -20.63 -24.82
CA LEU A 854 -18.25 -19.63 -25.12
C LEU A 854 -17.19 -20.21 -26.05
N ALA A 855 -16.90 -19.56 -27.16
CA ALA A 855 -15.91 -20.01 -28.14
C ALA A 855 -15.10 -18.84 -28.76
N ASN A 856 -14.06 -19.17 -29.54
CA ASN A 856 -13.12 -18.21 -30.14
C ASN A 856 -12.34 -17.39 -29.08
N ILE A 857 -11.89 -18.07 -28.03
CA ILE A 857 -11.47 -17.49 -26.75
C ILE A 857 -10.06 -16.87 -26.78
N LEU A 858 -9.14 -17.45 -27.54
CA LEU A 858 -7.71 -17.13 -27.56
C LEU A 858 -7.18 -16.76 -28.95
N THR A 859 -8.03 -16.62 -29.97
CA THR A 859 -7.66 -16.18 -31.35
C THR A 859 -7.41 -14.66 -31.48
N SER A 860 -6.81 -14.03 -30.46
CA SER A 860 -6.48 -12.60 -30.42
C SER A 860 -5.33 -12.32 -29.44
N VAL A 861 -4.37 -11.47 -29.83
CA VAL A 861 -3.25 -11.06 -28.96
C VAL A 861 -3.79 -10.36 -27.70
N ARG A 862 -4.81 -9.51 -27.85
CA ARG A 862 -5.43 -8.78 -26.73
C ARG A 862 -6.03 -9.74 -25.69
N ARG A 863 -6.72 -10.78 -26.16
CA ARG A 863 -7.32 -11.80 -25.27
C ARG A 863 -6.27 -12.69 -24.61
N ILE A 864 -5.19 -13.02 -25.32
CA ILE A 864 -4.07 -13.75 -24.69
C ILE A 864 -3.38 -12.87 -23.64
N ASN A 865 -3.10 -11.60 -23.96
CA ASN A 865 -2.53 -10.64 -23.02
C ASN A 865 -3.38 -10.54 -21.75
N LEU A 866 -4.71 -10.42 -21.90
CA LEU A 866 -5.64 -10.43 -20.78
C LEU A 866 -5.52 -11.71 -19.95
N THR A 867 -5.43 -12.87 -20.61
CA THR A 867 -5.35 -14.19 -19.96
C THR A 867 -4.06 -14.40 -19.18
N VAL A 868 -2.95 -13.77 -19.59
CA VAL A 868 -1.62 -13.89 -18.93
C VAL A 868 -1.25 -12.68 -18.07
N GLY A 869 -2.17 -11.73 -17.87
CA GLY A 869 -1.97 -10.55 -17.04
C GLY A 869 -1.08 -9.46 -17.66
N MET A 870 -0.94 -9.42 -18.98
CA MET A 870 -0.23 -8.37 -19.72
C MET A 870 -1.16 -7.21 -20.12
N PRO A 871 -0.63 -5.99 -20.38
CA PRO A 871 -1.41 -4.90 -20.94
C PRO A 871 -2.11 -5.32 -22.24
N LEU A 872 -3.39 -4.99 -22.40
CA LEU A 872 -4.21 -5.40 -23.56
C LEU A 872 -3.55 -5.02 -24.89
N ASP A 873 -2.94 -3.84 -24.97
CA ASP A 873 -2.32 -3.30 -26.18
C ASP A 873 -0.86 -3.75 -26.39
N ALA A 874 -0.33 -4.66 -25.56
CA ALA A 874 1.01 -5.20 -25.78
C ALA A 874 1.09 -5.95 -27.11
N SER A 875 2.18 -5.72 -27.84
CA SER A 875 2.41 -6.32 -29.15
C SER A 875 2.65 -7.84 -29.08
N ALA A 876 2.50 -8.51 -30.22
CA ALA A 876 2.77 -9.94 -30.32
C ALA A 876 4.20 -10.32 -29.91
N ILE A 877 5.19 -9.47 -30.25
CA ILE A 877 6.60 -9.71 -29.90
C ILE A 877 6.87 -9.46 -28.41
N GLU A 878 6.18 -8.50 -27.78
CA GLU A 878 6.23 -8.33 -26.33
C GLU A 878 5.65 -9.54 -25.61
N LEU A 879 4.55 -10.13 -26.12
CA LEU A 879 3.98 -11.37 -25.59
C LEU A 879 4.93 -12.57 -25.77
N VAL A 880 5.64 -12.66 -26.91
CA VAL A 880 6.72 -13.65 -27.07
C VAL A 880 7.83 -13.43 -26.03
N SER A 881 8.22 -12.18 -25.79
CA SER A 881 9.24 -11.82 -24.80
C SER A 881 8.79 -12.14 -23.38
N TYR A 882 7.50 -11.97 -23.07
CA TYR A 882 6.90 -12.43 -21.82
C TYR A 882 7.08 -13.94 -21.65
N TRP A 883 6.73 -14.74 -22.64
CA TRP A 883 6.90 -16.20 -22.57
C TRP A 883 8.36 -16.60 -22.40
N ARG A 884 9.29 -15.91 -23.06
CA ARG A 884 10.73 -16.16 -22.88
C ARG A 884 11.18 -15.96 -21.44
N LYS A 885 10.79 -14.84 -20.82
CA LYS A 885 11.09 -14.53 -19.42
C LYS A 885 10.42 -15.55 -18.51
N TYR A 886 9.15 -15.82 -18.74
CA TYR A 886 8.36 -16.76 -17.94
C TYR A 886 8.99 -18.16 -17.96
N MET A 887 9.44 -18.69 -19.10
CA MET A 887 10.13 -19.99 -19.16
C MET A 887 11.37 -20.08 -18.26
N ASN A 888 12.05 -18.97 -17.99
CA ASN A 888 13.28 -18.92 -17.20
C ASN A 888 13.05 -18.53 -15.74
N GLU A 889 12.08 -17.65 -15.47
CA GLU A 889 11.91 -16.93 -14.19
C GLU A 889 10.55 -17.20 -13.53
N ALA A 890 9.71 -18.07 -14.10
CA ALA A 890 8.28 -18.16 -13.77
C ALA A 890 7.99 -18.32 -12.28
N ARG A 891 7.13 -17.43 -11.79
CA ARG A 891 6.34 -17.62 -10.57
C ARG A 891 5.45 -18.85 -10.74
N SER A 892 5.32 -19.61 -9.67
CA SER A 892 4.54 -20.84 -9.64
C SER A 892 3.81 -20.92 -8.31
N PHE A 893 2.51 -21.17 -8.35
CA PHE A 893 1.68 -21.28 -7.15
C PHE A 893 1.08 -22.68 -7.07
N ALA A 894 1.52 -23.47 -6.10
CA ALA A 894 0.98 -24.81 -5.91
C ALA A 894 -0.55 -24.78 -5.72
N PRO A 895 -1.31 -25.68 -6.35
CA PRO A 895 -2.76 -25.70 -6.22
C PRO A 895 -3.18 -25.94 -4.76
N VAL A 896 -4.23 -25.27 -4.32
CA VAL A 896 -4.76 -25.35 -2.95
C VAL A 896 -6.03 -26.18 -2.93
N LYS A 897 -6.10 -27.16 -2.03
CA LYS A 897 -7.31 -27.97 -1.85
C LYS A 897 -8.36 -27.20 -1.06
N VAL A 898 -9.57 -27.14 -1.60
CA VAL A 898 -10.75 -26.54 -0.94
C VAL A 898 -11.86 -27.58 -0.77
N LYS A 899 -12.71 -27.39 0.24
CA LYS A 899 -13.79 -28.34 0.58
C LYS A 899 -14.99 -28.26 -0.36
N SER A 900 -15.17 -27.13 -1.01
CA SER A 900 -16.30 -26.82 -1.87
C SER A 900 -15.90 -25.77 -2.88
N GLY A 901 -16.60 -25.72 -4.01
CA GLY A 901 -16.46 -24.65 -4.98
C GLY A 901 -17.76 -24.46 -5.75
N PRO A 902 -17.90 -23.35 -6.50
CA PRO A 902 -19.08 -23.12 -7.32
C PRO A 902 -19.40 -24.24 -8.32
N LEU A 903 -18.40 -24.99 -8.79
CA LEU A 903 -18.59 -26.19 -9.61
C LEU A 903 -19.58 -27.20 -8.98
N MET A 904 -19.66 -27.25 -7.65
CA MET A 904 -20.48 -28.20 -6.90
C MET A 904 -21.93 -27.73 -6.68
N GLU A 905 -22.37 -26.64 -7.32
CA GLU A 905 -23.77 -26.17 -7.23
C GLU A 905 -24.77 -27.26 -7.66
N ASN A 906 -24.45 -28.03 -8.71
CA ASN A 906 -25.21 -29.20 -9.13
C ASN A 906 -24.26 -30.40 -9.19
N VAL A 907 -24.55 -31.45 -8.43
CA VAL A 907 -23.79 -32.72 -8.43
C VAL A 907 -24.74 -33.88 -8.65
N SER A 908 -24.48 -34.68 -9.67
CA SER A 908 -25.20 -35.91 -9.97
C SER A 908 -24.24 -37.09 -9.99
N SER A 909 -24.68 -38.24 -9.48
CA SER A 909 -23.86 -39.45 -9.38
C SER A 909 -24.65 -40.71 -9.70
N GLY A 910 -23.93 -41.77 -10.07
CA GLY A 910 -24.52 -43.08 -10.40
C GLY A 910 -25.52 -43.00 -11.55
N LYS A 911 -26.75 -43.49 -11.36
CA LYS A 911 -27.78 -43.53 -12.40
C LYS A 911 -28.35 -42.15 -12.78
N ASN A 912 -28.10 -41.12 -11.97
CA ASN A 912 -28.62 -39.77 -12.18
C ASN A 912 -27.69 -38.89 -13.04
N VAL A 913 -26.52 -39.41 -13.42
CA VAL A 913 -25.59 -38.71 -14.31
C VAL A 913 -26.22 -38.53 -15.69
N ASN A 914 -26.33 -37.29 -16.12
CA ASN A 914 -26.80 -36.94 -17.46
C ASN A 914 -26.07 -35.69 -17.99
N ILE A 915 -25.05 -35.89 -18.83
CA ILE A 915 -24.32 -34.80 -19.50
C ILE A 915 -25.04 -34.24 -20.73
N ASP A 916 -26.15 -34.85 -21.16
CA ASP A 916 -26.99 -34.37 -22.27
C ASP A 916 -27.67 -33.03 -21.95
N THR A 917 -27.70 -32.64 -20.67
CA THR A 917 -28.23 -31.36 -20.19
C THR A 917 -27.36 -30.16 -20.58
N ILE A 918 -26.13 -30.40 -21.06
CA ILE A 918 -25.23 -29.38 -21.58
C ILE A 918 -25.42 -29.28 -23.10
N PRO A 919 -25.58 -28.07 -23.67
CA PRO A 919 -25.79 -27.88 -25.11
C PRO A 919 -24.50 -28.15 -25.90
N THR A 920 -24.10 -29.41 -25.99
CA THR A 920 -22.86 -29.79 -26.67
C THR A 920 -23.04 -29.68 -28.18
N PRO A 921 -22.27 -28.84 -28.89
CA PRO A 921 -22.47 -28.62 -30.31
C PRO A 921 -21.76 -29.68 -31.16
N ARG A 922 -22.25 -29.82 -32.39
CA ARG A 922 -21.48 -30.40 -33.48
C ARG A 922 -20.73 -29.23 -34.16
N TRP A 923 -19.41 -29.22 -34.03
CA TRP A 923 -18.61 -28.04 -34.39
C TRP A 923 -18.48 -27.83 -35.90
N HIS A 924 -18.42 -28.90 -36.68
CA HIS A 924 -18.42 -28.84 -38.14
C HIS A 924 -19.43 -29.81 -38.75
N GLU A 925 -19.88 -29.51 -39.97
CA GLU A 925 -20.90 -30.29 -40.69
C GLU A 925 -20.58 -31.79 -40.80
N HIS A 926 -19.30 -32.15 -41.00
CA HIS A 926 -18.87 -33.54 -41.18
C HIS A 926 -18.28 -34.19 -39.91
N ASP A 927 -18.40 -33.55 -38.75
CA ASP A 927 -18.00 -34.16 -37.50
C ASP A 927 -18.92 -35.34 -37.18
N GLY A 928 -18.32 -36.46 -36.75
CA GLY A 928 -19.01 -37.72 -36.48
C GLY A 928 -19.94 -37.73 -35.25
N GLY A 929 -20.09 -36.59 -34.57
CA GLY A 929 -20.96 -36.42 -33.41
C GLY A 929 -20.68 -35.13 -32.64
N TYR A 930 -21.17 -35.05 -31.40
CA TYR A 930 -21.05 -33.85 -30.55
C TYR A 930 -19.79 -33.92 -29.69
N TYR A 931 -19.01 -32.84 -29.62
CA TYR A 931 -17.76 -32.81 -28.86
C TYR A 931 -17.83 -31.82 -27.71
N ILE A 932 -17.97 -32.36 -26.50
CA ILE A 932 -18.04 -31.59 -25.26
C ILE A 932 -16.66 -31.10 -24.81
N GLY A 933 -15.59 -31.79 -25.22
CA GLY A 933 -14.23 -31.42 -24.85
C GLY A 933 -13.41 -30.96 -26.04
N THR A 934 -13.70 -29.77 -26.58
CA THR A 934 -12.79 -29.08 -27.51
C THR A 934 -11.99 -28.00 -26.78
N GLY A 935 -12.61 -27.25 -25.88
CA GLY A 935 -11.95 -26.34 -24.92
C GLY A 935 -11.86 -26.94 -23.52
N CYS A 936 -11.26 -28.13 -23.36
CA CYS A 936 -11.26 -28.84 -22.08
C CYS A 936 -9.86 -29.18 -21.54
N MET A 937 -9.82 -29.52 -20.26
CA MET A 937 -8.65 -30.07 -19.57
C MET A 937 -9.03 -31.41 -18.98
N VAL A 938 -8.20 -32.40 -19.26
CA VAL A 938 -8.36 -33.79 -18.84
C VAL A 938 -7.30 -34.13 -17.82
N ILE A 939 -7.76 -34.60 -16.68
CA ILE A 939 -6.96 -34.88 -15.49
C ILE A 939 -6.85 -36.40 -15.35
N MET A 940 -5.62 -36.90 -15.25
CA MET A 940 -5.33 -38.32 -15.00
C MET A 940 -4.21 -38.41 -13.97
N LYS A 941 -4.23 -39.45 -13.15
CA LYS A 941 -3.19 -39.71 -12.15
C LYS A 941 -2.30 -40.84 -12.60
N ASP A 942 -1.00 -40.66 -12.54
CA ASP A 942 -0.04 -41.72 -12.81
C ASP A 942 -0.05 -42.78 -11.69
N PRO A 943 -0.22 -44.07 -12.01
CA PRO A 943 -0.36 -45.12 -11.00
C PRO A 943 0.97 -45.55 -10.34
N ASP A 944 2.11 -45.14 -10.88
CA ASP A 944 3.44 -45.46 -10.34
C ASP A 944 3.95 -44.37 -9.40
N THR A 945 3.79 -43.12 -9.82
CA THR A 945 4.39 -41.95 -9.17
C THR A 945 3.38 -41.11 -8.39
N GLY A 946 2.09 -41.28 -8.66
CA GLY A 946 1.03 -40.41 -8.14
C GLY A 946 0.98 -39.02 -8.80
N TRP A 947 1.84 -38.75 -9.79
CA TRP A 947 1.86 -37.49 -10.54
C TRP A 947 0.53 -37.25 -11.26
N ILE A 948 0.06 -36.00 -11.28
CA ILE A 948 -1.18 -35.63 -11.97
C ILE A 948 -0.83 -35.00 -13.31
N ASN A 949 -1.32 -35.60 -14.39
CA ASN A 949 -1.27 -35.04 -15.72
C ASN A 949 -2.50 -34.18 -15.97
N TYR A 950 -2.30 -32.96 -16.47
CA TYR A 950 -3.35 -32.06 -16.94
C TYR A 950 -3.16 -31.83 -18.44
N GLY A 951 -3.96 -32.48 -19.28
CA GLY A 951 -3.79 -32.41 -20.74
C GLY A 951 -5.04 -31.93 -21.46
N ALA A 952 -4.87 -31.22 -22.57
CA ALA A 952 -5.95 -30.97 -23.52
C ALA A 952 -6.11 -32.17 -24.47
N TYR A 953 -7.17 -32.96 -24.29
CA TYR A 953 -7.53 -34.09 -25.17
C TYR A 953 -8.95 -33.92 -25.65
N ARG A 954 -9.24 -34.29 -26.90
CA ARG A 954 -10.62 -34.18 -27.39
C ARG A 954 -11.53 -35.20 -26.70
N VAL A 955 -12.75 -34.77 -26.41
CA VAL A 955 -13.77 -35.61 -25.77
C VAL A 955 -15.08 -35.55 -26.56
N GLN A 956 -15.53 -36.71 -27.06
CA GLN A 956 -16.80 -36.83 -27.77
C GLN A 956 -17.90 -37.34 -26.84
N TYR A 957 -19.08 -36.73 -26.92
CA TYR A 957 -20.28 -37.22 -26.26
C TYR A 957 -20.79 -38.52 -26.95
N GLN A 958 -21.12 -39.54 -26.15
CA GLN A 958 -21.63 -40.84 -26.63
C GLN A 958 -22.98 -41.22 -26.00
N GLY A 959 -23.45 -40.44 -25.01
CA GLY A 959 -24.71 -40.64 -24.30
C GLY A 959 -24.72 -39.96 -22.93
N PRO A 960 -25.83 -40.05 -22.17
CA PRO A 960 -26.02 -39.36 -20.89
C PRO A 960 -24.91 -39.57 -19.84
N ASN A 961 -24.29 -40.74 -19.80
CA ASN A 961 -23.26 -41.09 -18.83
C ASN A 961 -22.01 -41.70 -19.47
N VAL A 962 -21.80 -41.46 -20.77
CA VAL A 962 -20.66 -42.00 -21.53
C VAL A 962 -20.11 -40.96 -22.48
N ALA A 963 -18.79 -40.84 -22.49
CA ALA A 963 -18.03 -40.06 -23.46
C ALA A 963 -16.83 -40.88 -23.96
N THR A 964 -16.19 -40.49 -25.06
CA THR A 964 -14.88 -41.02 -25.47
C THR A 964 -13.80 -39.95 -25.34
N VAL A 965 -12.55 -40.36 -25.14
CA VAL A 965 -11.39 -39.46 -25.08
C VAL A 965 -10.24 -39.94 -25.94
N MET A 966 -9.81 -39.12 -26.90
CA MET A 966 -8.65 -39.40 -27.73
C MET A 966 -7.38 -38.81 -27.10
N CYS A 967 -6.52 -39.69 -26.59
CA CYS A 967 -5.16 -39.35 -26.17
C CYS A 967 -4.17 -39.76 -27.28
N SER A 968 -3.42 -38.79 -27.82
CA SER A 968 -2.41 -39.08 -28.85
C SER A 968 -1.37 -40.09 -28.36
N LYS A 969 -1.00 -41.04 -29.23
CA LYS A 969 -0.02 -42.09 -28.90
C LYS A 969 1.29 -41.50 -28.39
N GLY A 970 1.79 -42.01 -27.26
CA GLY A 970 3.05 -41.59 -26.66
C GLY A 970 2.99 -40.27 -25.87
N LYS A 971 1.83 -39.63 -25.77
CA LYS A 971 1.60 -38.52 -24.82
C LYS A 971 1.26 -39.06 -23.43
N HIS A 972 1.45 -38.22 -22.40
CA HIS A 972 1.30 -38.61 -21.00
C HIS A 972 -0.03 -39.31 -20.69
N GLY A 973 -1.17 -38.81 -21.19
CA GLY A 973 -2.47 -39.45 -20.96
C GLY A 973 -2.57 -40.87 -21.54
N ASP A 974 -1.98 -41.11 -22.73
CA ASP A 974 -1.94 -42.45 -23.32
C ASP A 974 -1.01 -43.38 -22.52
N LEU A 975 0.14 -42.88 -22.05
CA LEU A 975 1.08 -43.64 -21.22
C LEU A 975 0.48 -44.01 -19.86
N ILE A 976 -0.17 -43.07 -19.18
CA ILE A 976 -0.85 -43.28 -17.88
C ILE A 976 -1.95 -44.34 -18.02
N LYS A 977 -2.82 -44.19 -19.03
CA LYS A 977 -3.89 -45.16 -19.31
C LYS A 977 -3.33 -46.56 -19.55
N ARG A 978 -2.26 -46.70 -20.35
CA ARG A 978 -1.62 -48.00 -20.61
C ARG A 978 -1.11 -48.65 -19.34
N ARG A 979 -0.48 -47.89 -18.43
CA ARG A 979 0.02 -48.42 -17.14
C ARG A 979 -1.09 -49.00 -16.27
N TYR A 980 -2.28 -48.37 -16.24
CA TYR A 980 -3.45 -48.96 -15.56
C TYR A 980 -3.94 -50.23 -16.27
N HIS A 981 -4.06 -50.20 -17.59
CA HIS A 981 -4.58 -51.33 -18.36
C HIS A 981 -3.65 -52.56 -18.30
N GLU A 982 -2.34 -52.35 -18.27
CA GLU A 982 -1.33 -53.41 -18.04
C GLU A 982 -1.47 -54.07 -16.66
N ARG A 983 -2.05 -53.37 -15.67
CA ARG A 983 -2.40 -53.91 -14.35
C ARG A 983 -3.80 -54.54 -14.29
N GLY A 984 -4.58 -54.45 -15.37
CA GLY A 984 -5.98 -54.85 -15.36
C GLY A 984 -6.90 -53.91 -14.58
N GLU A 985 -6.44 -52.69 -14.27
CA GLU A 985 -7.17 -51.70 -13.48
C GLU A 985 -7.85 -50.65 -14.38
N PRO A 986 -8.99 -50.07 -13.94
CA PRO A 986 -9.58 -48.92 -14.61
C PRO A 986 -8.76 -47.64 -14.35
N CYS A 987 -8.51 -46.84 -15.39
CA CYS A 987 -7.83 -45.56 -15.25
C CYS A 987 -8.81 -44.47 -14.78
N PRO A 988 -8.57 -43.78 -13.64
CA PRO A 988 -9.37 -42.63 -13.23
C PRO A 988 -9.13 -41.44 -14.16
N ILE A 989 -10.20 -40.73 -14.48
CA ILE A 989 -10.19 -39.56 -15.36
C ILE A 989 -11.20 -38.51 -14.89
N ALA A 990 -10.84 -37.24 -14.96
CA ALA A 990 -11.78 -36.12 -14.88
C ALA A 990 -11.63 -35.20 -16.09
N VAL A 991 -12.74 -34.70 -16.62
CA VAL A 991 -12.81 -33.77 -17.76
C VAL A 991 -13.45 -32.47 -17.26
N VAL A 992 -12.79 -31.35 -17.53
CA VAL A 992 -13.24 -30.00 -17.16
C VAL A 992 -13.51 -29.24 -18.46
N ALA A 993 -14.77 -28.89 -18.72
CA ALA A 993 -15.25 -28.33 -20.00
C ALA A 993 -15.79 -26.90 -19.87
N GLY A 994 -15.29 -26.15 -18.89
CA GLY A 994 -15.65 -24.76 -18.65
C GLY A 994 -14.78 -24.20 -17.54
N MET A 995 -13.61 -23.70 -17.86
CA MET A 995 -12.65 -23.18 -16.89
C MET A 995 -11.99 -21.91 -17.41
N HIS A 996 -11.27 -21.20 -16.54
CA HIS A 996 -10.50 -20.03 -16.97
C HIS A 996 -9.57 -20.39 -18.15
N PRO A 997 -9.48 -19.58 -19.22
CA PRO A 997 -8.70 -19.93 -20.42
C PRO A 997 -7.22 -20.19 -20.18
N ALA A 998 -6.64 -19.65 -19.10
CA ALA A 998 -5.27 -19.96 -18.70
C ALA A 998 -5.08 -21.46 -18.38
N LEU A 999 -6.07 -22.12 -17.76
CA LEU A 999 -6.03 -23.56 -17.44
C LEU A 999 -6.06 -24.42 -18.71
N PHE A 1000 -6.91 -24.04 -19.67
CA PHE A 1000 -6.94 -24.68 -21.00
C PHE A 1000 -5.60 -24.50 -21.73
N MET A 1001 -5.09 -23.27 -21.75
CA MET A 1001 -3.85 -22.91 -22.41
C MET A 1001 -2.69 -23.76 -21.88
N VAL A 1002 -2.46 -23.81 -20.56
CA VAL A 1002 -1.33 -24.57 -19.99
C VAL A 1002 -1.45 -26.08 -20.21
N GLY A 1003 -2.66 -26.65 -20.18
CA GLY A 1003 -2.89 -28.06 -20.47
C GLY A 1003 -2.55 -28.43 -21.93
N GLY A 1004 -2.42 -27.43 -22.79
CA GLY A 1004 -1.92 -27.57 -24.14
C GLY A 1004 -0.40 -27.46 -24.27
N LEU A 1005 0.29 -26.69 -23.43
CA LEU A 1005 1.70 -26.28 -23.66
C LEU A 1005 2.71 -27.33 -23.18
N GLU A 1006 3.91 -27.30 -23.76
CA GLU A 1006 5.04 -28.07 -23.25
C GLU A 1006 5.65 -27.39 -22.02
N ILE A 1007 5.10 -27.65 -20.83
CA ILE A 1007 5.53 -27.03 -19.57
C ILE A 1007 6.98 -27.41 -19.20
N PRO A 1008 7.79 -26.46 -18.65
CA PRO A 1008 9.14 -26.76 -18.20
C PRO A 1008 9.22 -27.92 -17.20
N TYR A 1009 10.31 -28.70 -17.28
CA TYR A 1009 10.57 -29.82 -16.38
C TYR A 1009 10.55 -29.39 -14.91
N GLY A 1010 9.88 -30.17 -14.05
CA GLY A 1010 9.80 -29.93 -12.60
C GLY A 1010 8.65 -29.03 -12.14
N LYS A 1011 7.80 -28.55 -13.05
CA LYS A 1011 6.57 -27.79 -12.74
C LYS A 1011 5.33 -28.57 -13.17
N ASN A 1012 4.24 -28.45 -12.43
CA ASN A 1012 2.93 -28.95 -12.88
C ASN A 1012 2.12 -27.83 -13.57
N GLU A 1013 1.13 -28.21 -14.38
CA GLU A 1013 0.31 -27.27 -15.15
C GLU A 1013 -0.50 -26.31 -14.25
N TYR A 1014 -0.97 -26.75 -13.08
CA TYR A 1014 -1.67 -25.87 -12.13
C TYR A 1014 -0.74 -24.84 -11.47
N ASP A 1015 0.51 -25.20 -11.20
CA ASP A 1015 1.52 -24.28 -10.69
C ASP A 1015 1.73 -23.15 -11.68
N VAL A 1016 1.78 -23.51 -12.96
CA VAL A 1016 1.93 -22.56 -14.06
C VAL A 1016 0.65 -21.75 -14.25
N ALA A 1017 -0.53 -22.37 -14.30
CA ALA A 1017 -1.78 -21.64 -14.41
C ALA A 1017 -1.97 -20.66 -13.26
N GLY A 1018 -1.68 -21.07 -12.03
CA GLY A 1018 -1.72 -20.19 -10.87
C GLY A 1018 -0.75 -19.03 -11.04
N GLY A 1019 0.49 -19.30 -11.49
CA GLY A 1019 1.48 -18.27 -11.81
C GLY A 1019 1.01 -17.26 -12.87
N LEU A 1020 0.27 -17.71 -13.89
CA LEU A 1020 -0.32 -16.85 -14.92
C LEU A 1020 -1.53 -16.05 -14.41
N ILE A 1021 -2.39 -16.66 -13.59
CA ILE A 1021 -3.60 -16.04 -13.01
C ILE A 1021 -3.21 -15.05 -11.89
N GLY A 1022 -2.07 -15.27 -11.23
CA GLY A 1022 -1.56 -14.45 -10.12
C GLY A 1022 -1.96 -14.95 -8.72
N GLU A 1023 -2.58 -16.13 -8.63
CA GLU A 1023 -3.00 -16.77 -7.36
C GLU A 1023 -3.03 -18.31 -7.48
N PRO A 1024 -2.94 -19.07 -6.37
CA PRO A 1024 -3.01 -20.54 -6.40
C PRO A 1024 -4.33 -21.08 -6.95
N VAL A 1025 -4.28 -22.07 -7.85
CA VAL A 1025 -5.50 -22.72 -8.37
C VAL A 1025 -6.19 -23.51 -7.27
N GLU A 1026 -7.43 -23.14 -6.93
CA GLU A 1026 -8.26 -23.85 -5.97
C GLU A 1026 -8.85 -25.11 -6.60
N VAL A 1027 -8.69 -26.25 -5.93
CA VAL A 1027 -9.14 -27.55 -6.44
C VAL A 1027 -9.99 -28.28 -5.40
N ILE A 1028 -11.06 -28.93 -5.84
CA ILE A 1028 -11.84 -29.90 -5.07
C ILE A 1028 -11.36 -31.31 -5.40
N GLU A 1029 -11.45 -32.23 -4.45
CA GLU A 1029 -11.22 -33.64 -4.71
C GLU A 1029 -12.45 -34.27 -5.38
N GLY A 1030 -12.26 -34.86 -6.55
CA GLY A 1030 -13.31 -35.55 -7.30
C GLY A 1030 -13.98 -36.64 -6.45
N PRO A 1031 -15.31 -36.58 -6.22
CA PRO A 1031 -16.03 -37.53 -5.36
C PRO A 1031 -15.81 -39.02 -5.66
N ALA A 1032 -15.60 -39.40 -6.92
CA ALA A 1032 -15.43 -40.78 -7.37
C ALA A 1032 -13.97 -41.14 -7.64
N THR A 1033 -13.16 -40.21 -8.15
CA THR A 1033 -11.78 -40.51 -8.59
C THR A 1033 -10.69 -39.96 -7.67
N GLY A 1034 -11.02 -39.01 -6.79
CA GLY A 1034 -10.06 -38.27 -5.96
C GLY A 1034 -9.14 -37.34 -6.75
N LEU A 1035 -9.43 -37.09 -8.03
CA LEU A 1035 -8.62 -36.20 -8.87
C LEU A 1035 -8.86 -34.73 -8.51
N PRO A 1036 -7.84 -33.86 -8.61
CA PRO A 1036 -7.95 -32.44 -8.23
C PRO A 1036 -8.63 -31.60 -9.32
N ILE A 1037 -9.94 -31.39 -9.21
CA ILE A 1037 -10.76 -30.67 -10.19
C ILE A 1037 -10.84 -29.18 -9.80
N PRO A 1038 -10.68 -28.20 -10.71
CA PRO A 1038 -10.74 -26.77 -10.37
C PRO A 1038 -12.10 -26.39 -9.75
N ALA A 1039 -12.06 -25.75 -8.58
CA ALA A 1039 -13.24 -25.42 -7.80
C ALA A 1039 -14.18 -24.42 -8.50
N HIS A 1040 -13.60 -23.52 -9.32
CA HIS A 1040 -14.30 -22.45 -10.04
C HIS A 1040 -14.70 -22.81 -11.47
N ALA A 1041 -14.57 -24.08 -11.87
CA ALA A 1041 -15.04 -24.51 -13.18
C ALA A 1041 -16.58 -24.45 -13.29
N GLU A 1042 -17.08 -24.23 -14.50
CA GLU A 1042 -18.49 -24.25 -14.86
C GLU A 1042 -19.01 -25.68 -15.03
N ILE A 1043 -18.20 -26.58 -15.59
CA ILE A 1043 -18.61 -27.94 -15.99
C ILE A 1043 -17.44 -28.91 -15.77
N ALA A 1044 -17.68 -29.99 -15.03
CA ALA A 1044 -16.74 -31.11 -14.92
C ALA A 1044 -17.44 -32.45 -14.74
N PHE A 1045 -16.87 -33.52 -15.29
CA PHE A 1045 -17.30 -34.88 -15.01
C PHE A 1045 -16.12 -35.81 -14.82
N GLU A 1046 -16.30 -36.83 -14.00
CA GLU A 1046 -15.25 -37.80 -13.67
C GLU A 1046 -15.77 -39.23 -13.73
N GLY A 1047 -14.84 -40.16 -13.94
CA GLY A 1047 -15.16 -41.56 -14.11
C GLY A 1047 -13.94 -42.40 -14.41
N PHE A 1048 -14.18 -43.50 -15.13
CA PHE A 1048 -13.17 -44.54 -15.33
C PHE A 1048 -13.11 -45.01 -16.78
N ILE A 1049 -11.88 -45.29 -17.24
CA ILE A 1049 -11.61 -45.91 -18.53
C ILE A 1049 -11.19 -47.36 -18.29
N HIS A 1050 -12.05 -48.31 -18.68
CA HIS A 1050 -11.80 -49.73 -18.51
C HIS A 1050 -10.92 -50.31 -19.63
N PRO A 1051 -10.11 -51.35 -19.34
CA PRO A 1051 -9.38 -52.07 -20.38
C PRO A 1051 -10.31 -52.59 -21.47
N ASN A 1052 -9.97 -52.35 -22.74
CA ASN A 1052 -10.71 -52.77 -23.94
C ASN A 1052 -12.14 -52.19 -24.10
N ASP A 1053 -12.55 -51.23 -23.27
CA ASP A 1053 -13.82 -50.51 -23.44
C ASP A 1053 -13.65 -49.39 -24.46
N LEU A 1054 -13.88 -49.71 -25.74
CA LEU A 1054 -13.65 -48.83 -26.88
C LEU A 1054 -14.95 -48.56 -27.65
N LEU A 1055 -15.19 -47.30 -27.99
CA LEU A 1055 -16.33 -46.86 -28.81
C LEU A 1055 -15.84 -46.19 -30.08
N ASP A 1056 -16.73 -46.09 -31.07
CA ASP A 1056 -16.41 -45.38 -32.30
C ASP A 1056 -16.42 -43.86 -32.04
N GLU A 1057 -15.29 -43.21 -32.28
CA GLU A 1057 -15.15 -41.74 -32.27
C GLU A 1057 -14.74 -41.24 -33.66
N GLY A 1058 -15.16 -40.02 -34.00
CA GLY A 1058 -14.72 -39.35 -35.22
C GLY A 1058 -15.61 -39.62 -36.45
N PRO A 1059 -15.30 -38.94 -37.57
CA PRO A 1059 -14.17 -38.02 -37.74
C PRO A 1059 -14.41 -36.67 -37.03
N LEU A 1060 -13.35 -35.87 -36.86
CA LEU A 1060 -13.35 -34.49 -36.35
C LEU A 1060 -12.47 -33.63 -37.26
N GLY A 1061 -12.85 -32.37 -37.49
CA GLY A 1061 -11.94 -31.39 -38.10
C GLY A 1061 -10.66 -31.23 -37.27
N GLU A 1062 -9.49 -31.51 -37.85
CA GLU A 1062 -8.21 -31.41 -37.14
C GLU A 1062 -7.57 -30.02 -37.31
N TRP A 1063 -6.63 -29.67 -36.43
CA TRP A 1063 -5.89 -28.38 -36.42
C TRP A 1063 -5.16 -28.02 -37.72
N THR A 1064 -5.03 -28.96 -38.66
CA THR A 1064 -4.49 -28.69 -40.01
C THR A 1064 -5.55 -28.18 -40.99
N GLY A 1065 -6.82 -28.11 -40.58
CA GLY A 1065 -7.96 -27.78 -41.43
C GLY A 1065 -8.55 -28.97 -42.19
N TYR A 1066 -8.10 -30.20 -41.90
CA TYR A 1066 -8.50 -31.41 -42.63
C TYR A 1066 -9.04 -32.49 -41.68
N TYR A 1067 -9.92 -33.35 -42.18
CA TYR A 1067 -10.39 -34.56 -41.49
C TYR A 1067 -9.35 -35.71 -41.53
N ALA A 1068 -8.10 -35.42 -41.15
CA ALA A 1068 -6.99 -36.37 -41.23
C ALA A 1068 -7.05 -37.49 -40.19
N GLY A 1069 -7.79 -37.30 -39.09
CA GLY A 1069 -7.90 -38.27 -38.00
C GLY A 1069 -8.72 -39.52 -38.34
N GLY A 1070 -9.70 -39.39 -39.23
CA GLY A 1070 -10.67 -40.45 -39.58
C GLY A 1070 -11.56 -40.89 -38.40
N ARG A 1071 -12.35 -41.95 -38.61
CA ARG A 1071 -13.12 -42.63 -37.55
C ARG A 1071 -12.29 -43.74 -36.92
N LYS A 1072 -12.17 -43.77 -35.59
CA LYS A 1072 -11.33 -44.70 -34.83
C LYS A 1072 -12.04 -45.23 -33.59
N LYS A 1073 -11.52 -46.34 -33.06
CA LYS A 1073 -11.94 -46.89 -31.76
C LYS A 1073 -11.17 -46.17 -30.66
N GLU A 1074 -11.87 -45.35 -29.87
CA GLU A 1074 -11.29 -44.58 -28.77
C GLU A 1074 -11.80 -45.06 -27.39
N PRO A 1075 -11.02 -44.90 -26.32
CA PRO A 1075 -11.41 -45.31 -24.98
C PRO A 1075 -12.69 -44.62 -24.47
N ALA A 1076 -13.60 -45.42 -23.90
CA ALA A 1076 -14.81 -44.93 -23.27
C ALA A 1076 -14.55 -44.48 -21.83
N ILE A 1077 -15.05 -43.30 -21.49
CA ILE A 1077 -15.20 -42.78 -20.13
C ILE A 1077 -16.57 -43.22 -19.63
N ARG A 1078 -16.60 -44.08 -18.62
CA ARG A 1078 -17.82 -44.39 -17.86
C ARG A 1078 -17.96 -43.36 -16.74
N ILE A 1079 -18.87 -42.41 -16.92
CA ILE A 1079 -19.01 -41.25 -16.03
C ILE A 1079 -19.70 -41.68 -14.73
N ALA A 1080 -19.03 -41.44 -13.61
CA ALA A 1080 -19.51 -41.77 -12.27
C ALA A 1080 -20.17 -40.57 -11.59
N THR A 1081 -19.61 -39.38 -11.80
CA THR A 1081 -20.07 -38.12 -11.20
C THR A 1081 -20.01 -37.00 -12.25
N PHE A 1082 -21.06 -36.18 -12.29
CA PHE A 1082 -21.15 -34.99 -13.13
C PHE A 1082 -21.49 -33.77 -12.27
N MET A 1083 -20.72 -32.70 -12.43
CA MET A 1083 -20.77 -31.47 -11.65
C MET A 1083 -20.87 -30.27 -12.58
N HIS A 1084 -21.74 -29.32 -12.26
CA HIS A 1084 -21.81 -28.05 -12.98
C HIS A 1084 -22.44 -26.92 -12.16
N ARG A 1085 -22.12 -25.68 -12.54
CA ARG A 1085 -22.77 -24.47 -12.03
C ARG A 1085 -24.21 -24.34 -12.52
N ASN A 1086 -24.98 -23.52 -11.82
CA ASN A 1086 -26.23 -22.98 -12.36
C ASN A 1086 -25.93 -22.09 -13.57
N ASN A 1087 -26.72 -22.22 -14.63
CA ASN A 1087 -26.53 -21.53 -15.91
C ASN A 1087 -25.09 -21.74 -16.47
N PRO A 1088 -24.71 -23.02 -16.71
CA PRO A 1088 -23.33 -23.39 -17.00
C PRO A 1088 -22.87 -22.83 -18.34
N ILE A 1089 -21.56 -22.58 -18.46
CA ILE A 1089 -20.92 -22.15 -19.70
C ILE A 1089 -19.97 -23.25 -20.19
N LEU A 1090 -20.27 -23.82 -21.34
CA LEU A 1090 -19.38 -24.74 -22.06
C LEU A 1090 -18.28 -23.96 -22.78
N LEU A 1091 -17.02 -24.36 -22.63
CA LEU A 1091 -15.89 -23.76 -23.33
C LEU A 1091 -15.55 -24.52 -24.60
N GLY A 1092 -15.53 -23.82 -25.74
CA GLY A 1092 -15.16 -24.35 -27.05
C GLY A 1092 -13.87 -23.76 -27.59
N ALA A 1093 -12.90 -24.61 -27.92
CA ALA A 1093 -11.69 -24.26 -28.68
C ALA A 1093 -11.62 -25.17 -29.90
N VAL A 1094 -12.15 -24.69 -31.02
CA VAL A 1094 -12.52 -25.53 -32.16
C VAL A 1094 -11.35 -25.64 -33.14
N PRO A 1095 -10.80 -26.84 -33.41
CA PRO A 1095 -9.79 -26.98 -34.45
C PRO A 1095 -10.44 -26.82 -35.83
N ALA A 1096 -9.90 -25.94 -36.67
CA ALA A 1096 -10.49 -25.63 -37.97
C ALA A 1096 -9.38 -25.41 -39.01
N VAL A 1097 -9.72 -24.84 -40.17
CA VAL A 1097 -8.69 -24.28 -41.05
C VAL A 1097 -8.03 -23.11 -40.32
N PRO A 1098 -6.72 -23.14 -40.04
CA PRO A 1098 -6.09 -22.08 -39.26
C PRO A 1098 -6.22 -20.71 -39.95
N PRO A 1099 -6.36 -19.61 -39.19
CA PRO A 1099 -6.18 -19.52 -37.75
C PRO A 1099 -7.38 -20.00 -36.94
N ASP A 1100 -7.09 -20.76 -35.89
CA ASP A 1100 -8.00 -21.18 -34.83
C ASP A 1100 -7.38 -20.99 -33.43
N ASP A 1101 -8.15 -21.25 -32.37
CA ASP A 1101 -7.71 -21.12 -30.98
C ASP A 1101 -6.41 -21.89 -30.72
N ASP A 1102 -6.36 -23.16 -31.11
CA ASP A 1102 -5.19 -24.04 -30.92
C ASP A 1102 -3.98 -23.58 -31.72
N SER A 1103 -4.18 -22.99 -32.89
CA SER A 1103 -3.10 -22.49 -33.72
C SER A 1103 -2.49 -21.20 -33.16
N PHE A 1104 -3.27 -20.32 -32.52
CA PHE A 1104 -2.82 -18.96 -32.25
C PHE A 1104 -2.05 -18.81 -30.94
N TYR A 1105 -2.65 -19.17 -29.79
CA TYR A 1105 -1.98 -18.94 -28.49
C TYR A 1105 -0.67 -19.73 -28.38
N ARG A 1106 -0.65 -20.96 -28.93
CA ARG A 1106 0.54 -21.80 -28.99
C ARG A 1106 1.66 -21.17 -29.79
N GLY A 1107 1.33 -20.39 -30.83
CA GLY A 1107 2.31 -19.69 -31.66
C GLY A 1107 3.19 -18.76 -30.83
N THR A 1108 2.60 -18.03 -29.89
CA THR A 1108 3.33 -17.07 -29.03
C THR A 1108 4.29 -17.78 -28.08
N TYR A 1109 3.84 -18.85 -27.41
CA TYR A 1109 4.68 -19.69 -26.55
C TYR A 1109 5.82 -20.34 -27.35
N ARG A 1110 5.49 -20.99 -28.46
CA ARG A 1110 6.45 -21.70 -29.31
C ARG A 1110 7.53 -20.77 -29.86
N SER A 1111 7.13 -19.56 -30.25
CA SER A 1111 8.06 -18.52 -30.68
C SER A 1111 9.10 -18.21 -29.60
N GLY A 1112 8.66 -18.06 -28.35
CA GLY A 1112 9.56 -17.84 -27.22
C GLY A 1112 10.48 -19.03 -26.95
N ALA A 1113 9.94 -20.25 -27.02
CA ALA A 1113 10.72 -21.48 -26.81
C ALA A 1113 11.80 -21.67 -27.88
N VAL A 1114 11.47 -21.44 -29.15
CA VAL A 1114 12.44 -21.49 -30.25
C VAL A 1114 13.51 -20.41 -30.08
N TRP A 1115 13.12 -19.19 -29.71
CA TRP A 1115 14.07 -18.10 -29.49
C TRP A 1115 15.07 -18.45 -28.39
N ASN A 1116 14.60 -18.90 -27.23
CA ASN A 1116 15.49 -19.33 -26.14
C ASN A 1116 16.43 -20.46 -26.57
N GLN A 1117 15.94 -21.42 -27.37
CA GLN A 1117 16.78 -22.53 -27.88
C GLN A 1117 17.80 -22.08 -28.93
N LEU A 1118 17.49 -21.06 -29.76
CA LEU A 1118 18.45 -20.47 -30.69
C LEU A 1118 19.61 -19.80 -29.96
N GLU A 1119 19.30 -18.96 -28.97
CA GLU A 1119 20.31 -18.30 -28.15
C GLU A 1119 21.12 -19.32 -27.33
N ALA A 1120 20.47 -20.32 -26.73
CA ALA A 1120 21.14 -21.41 -26.01
C ALA A 1120 22.05 -22.25 -26.93
N SER A 1121 21.76 -22.31 -28.23
CA SER A 1121 22.60 -22.95 -29.25
C SER A 1121 23.74 -22.05 -29.76
N GLY A 1122 23.92 -20.88 -29.16
CA GLY A 1122 24.99 -19.93 -29.49
C GLY A 1122 24.72 -19.06 -30.72
N VAL A 1123 23.46 -18.88 -31.14
CA VAL A 1123 23.10 -17.93 -32.22
C VAL A 1123 22.96 -16.53 -31.62
N PRO A 1124 23.88 -15.58 -31.89
CA PRO A 1124 23.82 -14.25 -31.32
C PRO A 1124 22.77 -13.37 -32.02
N GLU A 1125 22.39 -12.26 -31.39
CA GLU A 1125 21.67 -11.16 -32.06
C GLU A 1125 20.34 -11.56 -32.74
N VAL A 1126 19.65 -12.57 -32.19
CA VAL A 1126 18.26 -12.87 -32.53
C VAL A 1126 17.38 -11.72 -32.03
N LYS A 1127 16.58 -11.12 -32.91
CA LYS A 1127 15.74 -9.95 -32.63
C LYS A 1127 14.25 -10.28 -32.55
N GLY A 1128 13.85 -11.43 -33.07
CA GLY A 1128 12.47 -11.90 -33.00
C GLY A 1128 12.32 -13.31 -33.55
N VAL A 1129 11.33 -14.04 -33.05
CA VAL A 1129 10.89 -15.32 -33.60
C VAL A 1129 9.37 -15.32 -33.64
N TRP A 1130 8.78 -15.88 -34.70
CA TRP A 1130 7.34 -15.98 -34.85
C TRP A 1130 6.91 -17.30 -35.51
N ALA A 1131 6.09 -18.08 -34.82
CA ALA A 1131 5.44 -19.28 -35.34
C ALA A 1131 4.04 -18.91 -35.84
N HIS A 1132 3.86 -18.87 -37.16
CA HIS A 1132 2.67 -18.27 -37.77
C HIS A 1132 1.42 -19.17 -37.66
N ALA A 1133 0.29 -18.59 -37.28
CA ALA A 1133 -0.95 -19.32 -37.03
C ALA A 1133 -1.56 -19.97 -38.27
N ALA A 1134 -1.41 -19.39 -39.47
CA ALA A 1134 -1.82 -20.05 -40.72
C ALA A 1134 -1.13 -21.41 -40.95
N GLY A 1135 0.03 -21.64 -40.33
CA GLY A 1135 0.71 -22.93 -40.30
C GLY A 1135 0.33 -23.80 -39.09
N GLY A 1136 -0.79 -23.54 -38.42
CA GLY A 1136 -1.19 -24.19 -37.18
C GLY A 1136 -0.21 -23.95 -36.02
N SER A 1137 0.54 -22.84 -36.05
CA SER A 1137 1.75 -22.56 -35.24
C SER A 1137 2.84 -23.62 -35.26
N ARG A 1138 2.87 -24.49 -36.28
CA ARG A 1138 3.90 -25.53 -36.41
C ARG A 1138 4.62 -25.46 -37.75
N LEU A 1139 3.85 -25.36 -38.83
CA LEU A 1139 4.32 -25.50 -40.21
C LEU A 1139 5.17 -24.31 -40.68
N TRP A 1140 5.00 -23.12 -40.11
CA TRP A 1140 5.74 -21.92 -40.50
C TRP A 1140 6.43 -21.25 -39.31
N LEU A 1141 7.69 -20.89 -39.48
CA LEU A 1141 8.51 -20.20 -38.48
C LEU A 1141 9.33 -19.09 -39.14
N THR A 1142 9.31 -17.89 -38.57
CA THR A 1142 10.14 -16.76 -38.99
C THR A 1142 11.14 -16.42 -37.89
N VAL A 1143 12.40 -16.17 -38.23
CA VAL A 1143 13.47 -15.74 -37.31
C VAL A 1143 14.04 -14.42 -37.82
N SER A 1144 13.95 -13.36 -37.04
CA SER A 1144 14.60 -12.07 -37.31
C SER A 1144 15.94 -12.00 -36.59
N ILE A 1145 17.00 -11.64 -37.32
CA ILE A 1145 18.37 -11.52 -36.77
C ILE A 1145 19.02 -10.21 -37.21
N LYS A 1146 19.91 -9.69 -36.37
CA LYS A 1146 20.90 -8.71 -36.82
C LYS A 1146 22.16 -9.44 -37.26
N GLN A 1147 22.37 -9.56 -38.57
CA GLN A 1147 23.49 -10.32 -39.13
C GLN A 1147 24.87 -9.86 -38.55
N GLN A 1148 25.67 -10.81 -38.05
CA GLN A 1148 26.99 -10.55 -37.44
C GLN A 1148 28.17 -11.08 -38.28
N TYR A 1149 27.96 -12.14 -39.05
CA TYR A 1149 28.99 -12.78 -39.88
C TYR A 1149 28.38 -13.50 -41.08
N ALA A 1150 29.22 -13.83 -42.07
CA ALA A 1150 28.82 -14.62 -43.23
C ALA A 1150 28.28 -15.99 -42.79
N GLY A 1151 27.09 -16.37 -43.25
CA GLY A 1151 26.44 -17.63 -42.88
C GLY A 1151 25.60 -17.58 -41.60
N HIS A 1152 25.51 -16.43 -40.92
CA HIS A 1152 24.71 -16.27 -39.70
C HIS A 1152 23.23 -16.64 -39.93
N ALA A 1153 22.63 -16.17 -41.03
CA ALA A 1153 21.24 -16.47 -41.38
C ALA A 1153 21.01 -17.97 -41.61
N LYS A 1154 21.91 -18.64 -42.35
CA LYS A 1154 21.83 -20.09 -42.60
C LYS A 1154 21.94 -20.88 -41.30
N GLN A 1155 22.85 -20.52 -40.39
CA GLN A 1155 22.98 -21.16 -39.08
C GLN A 1155 21.68 -21.01 -38.26
N ALA A 1156 21.15 -19.79 -38.15
CA ALA A 1156 19.93 -19.52 -37.41
C ALA A 1156 18.74 -20.34 -37.95
N GLY A 1157 18.57 -20.36 -39.29
CA GLY A 1157 17.48 -21.08 -39.93
C GLY A 1157 17.57 -22.60 -39.76
N LEU A 1158 18.77 -23.18 -39.87
CA LEU A 1158 18.97 -24.62 -39.68
C LEU A 1158 18.69 -25.05 -38.24
N ILE A 1159 19.21 -24.32 -37.25
CA ILE A 1159 18.97 -24.62 -35.84
C ILE A 1159 17.48 -24.46 -35.52
N ALA A 1160 16.85 -23.36 -35.93
CA ALA A 1160 15.42 -23.13 -35.72
C ALA A 1160 14.55 -24.25 -36.31
N SER A 1161 14.97 -24.86 -37.43
CA SER A 1161 14.23 -25.95 -38.07
C SER A 1161 14.32 -27.30 -37.34
N GLN A 1162 15.33 -27.49 -36.49
CA GLN A 1162 15.64 -28.77 -35.85
C GLN A 1162 15.68 -28.73 -34.32
N CYS A 1163 15.67 -27.55 -33.68
CA CYS A 1163 15.59 -27.45 -32.24
C CYS A 1163 14.26 -28.04 -31.74
N HIS A 1164 14.19 -28.57 -30.52
CA HIS A 1164 13.04 -29.32 -30.04
C HIS A 1164 11.70 -28.59 -30.25
N ALA A 1165 11.65 -27.30 -29.89
CA ALA A 1165 10.46 -26.48 -30.07
C ALA A 1165 10.16 -26.18 -31.55
N GLY A 1166 11.16 -26.07 -32.43
CA GLY A 1166 10.97 -25.81 -33.85
C GLY A 1166 10.68 -27.07 -34.67
N ALA A 1167 11.09 -28.25 -34.18
CA ALA A 1167 11.18 -29.45 -34.98
C ALA A 1167 9.85 -30.18 -35.23
N TYR A 1168 8.83 -30.07 -34.38
CA TYR A 1168 7.61 -30.86 -34.59
C TYR A 1168 6.73 -30.29 -35.71
N ALA A 1169 6.49 -31.07 -36.76
CA ALA A 1169 5.61 -30.78 -37.89
C ALA A 1169 5.96 -29.51 -38.71
N ASN A 1170 7.15 -28.92 -38.54
CA ASN A 1170 7.53 -27.73 -39.29
C ASN A 1170 7.68 -28.01 -40.79
N ARG A 1171 7.53 -26.97 -41.62
CA ARG A 1171 7.61 -27.02 -43.09
C ARG A 1171 8.48 -25.91 -43.67
N PHE A 1172 8.32 -24.69 -43.19
CA PHE A 1172 9.06 -23.52 -43.64
C PHE A 1172 9.70 -22.81 -42.45
N VAL A 1173 10.99 -22.50 -42.59
CA VAL A 1173 11.71 -21.59 -41.70
C VAL A 1173 12.28 -20.45 -42.54
N VAL A 1174 11.92 -19.22 -42.22
CA VAL A 1174 12.37 -18.02 -42.94
C VAL A 1174 13.21 -17.16 -42.02
N VAL A 1175 14.41 -16.76 -42.47
CA VAL A 1175 15.30 -15.88 -41.71
C VAL A 1175 15.35 -14.52 -42.36
N VAL A 1176 15.07 -13.46 -41.59
CA VAL A 1176 14.97 -12.07 -42.06
C VAL A 1176 15.90 -11.15 -41.24
N ASP A 1177 16.22 -9.97 -41.77
CA ASP A 1177 17.00 -8.96 -41.04
C ASP A 1177 16.18 -8.33 -39.88
N ASP A 1178 16.86 -7.58 -39.02
CA ASP A 1178 16.32 -6.85 -37.85
C ASP A 1178 15.45 -5.62 -38.19
N ASP A 1179 15.34 -5.28 -39.48
CA ASP A 1179 14.40 -4.28 -40.01
C ASP A 1179 13.04 -4.87 -40.41
N ILE A 1180 12.85 -6.19 -40.29
CA ILE A 1180 11.59 -6.89 -40.56
C ILE A 1180 10.98 -7.37 -39.25
N ASP A 1181 9.70 -7.03 -39.02
CA ASP A 1181 8.93 -7.64 -37.94
C ASP A 1181 8.57 -9.09 -38.32
N PRO A 1182 9.06 -10.12 -37.60
CA PRO A 1182 8.78 -11.50 -37.94
C PRO A 1182 7.30 -11.89 -37.77
N ALA A 1183 6.50 -11.10 -37.04
CA ALA A 1183 5.06 -11.32 -36.88
C ALA A 1183 4.22 -10.71 -38.02
N ASP A 1184 4.82 -9.87 -38.88
CA ASP A 1184 4.15 -9.25 -40.03
C ASP A 1184 4.49 -10.01 -41.32
N MET A 1185 3.56 -10.86 -41.77
CA MET A 1185 3.76 -11.69 -42.95
C MET A 1185 3.94 -10.90 -44.25
N ASP A 1186 3.36 -9.70 -44.37
CA ASP A 1186 3.56 -8.88 -45.57
C ASP A 1186 5.03 -8.42 -45.65
N GLN A 1187 5.64 -8.08 -44.51
CA GLN A 1187 7.06 -7.76 -44.46
C GLN A 1187 7.95 -8.98 -44.69
N VAL A 1188 7.61 -10.14 -44.12
CA VAL A 1188 8.37 -11.39 -44.30
C VAL A 1188 8.34 -11.82 -45.77
N VAL A 1189 7.17 -11.84 -46.40
CA VAL A 1189 7.02 -12.17 -47.83
C VAL A 1189 7.73 -11.13 -48.70
N TRP A 1190 7.63 -9.83 -48.38
CA TRP A 1190 8.39 -8.80 -49.09
C TRP A 1190 9.91 -9.05 -49.01
N ALA A 1191 10.43 -9.41 -47.84
CA ALA A 1191 11.84 -9.77 -47.67
C ALA A 1191 12.20 -11.01 -48.50
N MET A 1192 11.37 -12.06 -48.48
CA MET A 1192 11.57 -13.24 -49.33
C MET A 1192 11.63 -12.87 -50.82
N CYS A 1193 10.71 -12.03 -51.29
CA CYS A 1193 10.63 -11.63 -52.69
C CYS A 1193 11.78 -10.71 -53.15
N THR A 1194 12.40 -9.95 -52.24
CA THR A 1194 13.36 -8.89 -52.60
C THR A 1194 14.79 -9.15 -52.13
N ARG A 1195 15.00 -10.10 -51.21
CA ARG A 1195 16.30 -10.36 -50.58
C ARG A 1195 16.78 -11.81 -50.74
N CYS A 1196 15.89 -12.76 -51.03
CA CYS A 1196 16.25 -14.16 -51.26
C CYS A 1196 16.56 -14.44 -52.74
N ASP A 1197 17.71 -15.06 -53.01
CA ASP A 1197 17.97 -15.77 -54.27
C ASP A 1197 17.72 -17.27 -54.03
N PRO A 1198 16.70 -17.89 -54.64
CA PRO A 1198 16.39 -19.30 -54.41
C PRO A 1198 17.55 -20.28 -54.63
N ARG A 1199 18.52 -19.94 -55.49
CA ARG A 1199 19.68 -20.82 -55.76
C ARG A 1199 20.63 -20.88 -54.57
N GLU A 1200 20.82 -19.76 -53.87
CA GLU A 1200 21.82 -19.62 -52.80
C GLU A 1200 21.20 -19.64 -51.40
N GLY A 1201 19.96 -19.15 -51.27
CA GLY A 1201 19.29 -18.87 -50.01
C GLY A 1201 18.32 -19.95 -49.53
N MET A 1202 18.14 -21.07 -50.25
CA MET A 1202 17.21 -22.13 -49.87
C MET A 1202 17.90 -23.46 -49.61
N GLU A 1203 17.56 -24.11 -48.49
CA GLU A 1203 18.04 -25.44 -48.12
C GLU A 1203 16.85 -26.38 -47.88
N THR A 1204 16.87 -27.58 -48.48
CA THR A 1204 15.80 -28.58 -48.31
C THR A 1204 16.25 -29.72 -47.42
N LEU A 1205 15.62 -29.85 -46.25
CA LEU A 1205 15.82 -30.94 -45.30
C LEU A 1205 14.76 -32.03 -45.53
N ARG A 1206 15.16 -33.31 -45.56
CA ARG A 1206 14.26 -34.45 -45.82
C ARG A 1206 14.18 -35.37 -44.60
N GLY A 1207 13.06 -36.06 -44.42
CA GLY A 1207 12.89 -37.03 -43.33
C GLY A 1207 12.76 -36.42 -41.94
N CYS A 1208 12.23 -35.21 -41.84
CA CYS A 1208 12.11 -34.48 -40.57
C CYS A 1208 10.85 -34.91 -39.78
N TRP A 1209 10.87 -34.71 -38.46
CA TRP A 1209 9.81 -35.15 -37.52
C TRP A 1209 8.45 -34.46 -37.73
N SER A 1210 7.42 -35.20 -38.14
CA SER A 1210 6.05 -34.68 -38.32
C SER A 1210 5.02 -35.53 -37.55
N THR A 1211 3.76 -35.47 -37.98
CA THR A 1211 2.62 -36.18 -37.40
C THR A 1211 1.75 -36.80 -38.48
N ALA A 1212 0.99 -37.83 -38.15
CA ALA A 1212 0.01 -38.44 -39.04
C ALA A 1212 -1.13 -37.47 -39.43
N LEU A 1213 -1.27 -36.35 -38.70
CA LEU A 1213 -2.22 -35.28 -39.04
C LEU A 1213 -1.68 -34.31 -40.12
N ASP A 1214 -0.39 -34.38 -40.47
CA ASP A 1214 0.20 -33.59 -41.56
C ASP A 1214 -0.25 -34.20 -42.89
N PRO A 1215 -1.10 -33.50 -43.68
CA PRO A 1215 -1.63 -34.03 -44.93
C PRO A 1215 -0.55 -34.27 -46.00
N MET A 1216 0.65 -33.74 -45.77
CA MET A 1216 1.81 -33.83 -46.66
C MET A 1216 2.97 -34.61 -46.02
N ALA A 1217 2.71 -35.46 -45.03
CA ALA A 1217 3.65 -36.48 -44.57
C ALA A 1217 3.89 -37.54 -45.66
N TYR A 1218 5.00 -38.28 -45.60
CA TYR A 1218 5.34 -39.29 -46.61
C TYR A 1218 4.34 -40.46 -46.68
N GLY A 1219 3.54 -40.66 -45.63
CA GLY A 1219 2.38 -41.54 -45.60
C GLY A 1219 1.75 -41.62 -44.21
N GLY A 1220 0.60 -42.29 -44.08
CA GLY A 1220 -0.10 -42.44 -42.79
C GLY A 1220 0.72 -43.19 -41.73
N ASP A 1221 1.57 -44.14 -42.15
CA ASP A 1221 2.48 -44.91 -41.28
C ASP A 1221 3.90 -44.33 -41.20
N ASP A 1222 4.20 -43.30 -42.02
CA ASP A 1222 5.49 -42.59 -42.02
C ASP A 1222 5.23 -41.09 -41.76
N PRO A 1223 5.14 -40.67 -40.48
CA PRO A 1223 4.83 -39.30 -40.09
C PRO A 1223 6.06 -38.39 -40.23
N ARG A 1224 6.87 -38.56 -41.28
CA ARG A 1224 7.99 -37.68 -41.62
C ARG A 1224 7.61 -36.78 -42.79
N ASN A 1225 8.22 -35.60 -42.84
CA ASN A 1225 8.04 -34.66 -43.95
C ASN A 1225 9.38 -34.06 -44.43
N ALA A 1226 9.32 -33.26 -45.50
CA ALA A 1226 10.42 -32.40 -45.94
C ALA A 1226 10.19 -30.96 -45.47
N ARG A 1227 11.26 -30.20 -45.28
CA ARG A 1227 11.25 -28.79 -44.86
C ARG A 1227 12.17 -27.95 -45.71
N VAL A 1228 11.89 -26.65 -45.74
CA VAL A 1228 12.73 -25.66 -46.40
C VAL A 1228 13.14 -24.58 -45.41
N VAL A 1229 14.43 -24.28 -45.36
CA VAL A 1229 14.98 -23.10 -44.72
C VAL A 1229 15.27 -22.05 -45.80
N ILE A 1230 14.81 -20.82 -45.59
CA ILE A 1230 14.89 -19.71 -46.54
C ILE A 1230 15.64 -18.55 -45.88
N ASP A 1231 16.77 -18.15 -46.45
CA ASP A 1231 17.50 -16.92 -46.11
C ASP A 1231 16.93 -15.76 -46.92
N ALA A 1232 16.14 -14.92 -46.25
CA ALA A 1232 15.56 -13.69 -46.77
C ALA A 1232 16.22 -12.44 -46.16
N CYS A 1233 17.48 -12.55 -45.72
CA CYS A 1233 18.28 -11.41 -45.30
C CYS A 1233 18.95 -10.73 -46.50
N LYS A 1234 19.35 -9.46 -46.34
CA LYS A 1234 20.22 -8.77 -47.32
C LYS A 1234 21.51 -9.61 -47.48
N PRO A 1235 21.94 -9.94 -48.70
CA PRO A 1235 23.13 -10.78 -48.91
C PRO A 1235 24.35 -10.21 -48.18
N TRP A 1236 24.96 -10.99 -47.29
CA TRP A 1236 26.04 -10.52 -46.40
C TRP A 1236 27.16 -9.77 -47.13
N SER A 1237 27.62 -10.30 -48.28
CA SER A 1237 28.71 -9.72 -49.08
C SER A 1237 28.41 -8.34 -49.67
N ARG A 1238 27.14 -7.94 -49.73
CA ARG A 1238 26.70 -6.65 -50.27
C ARG A 1238 25.77 -5.89 -49.32
N ARG A 1239 25.68 -6.28 -48.04
CA ARG A 1239 24.74 -5.73 -47.06
C ARG A 1239 24.79 -4.20 -46.99
N ASP A 1240 26.00 -3.64 -46.90
CA ASP A 1240 26.20 -2.20 -46.71
C ASP A 1240 26.00 -1.39 -48.02
N SER A 1241 26.07 -2.07 -49.16
CA SER A 1241 25.80 -1.50 -50.50
C SER A 1241 24.40 -1.81 -51.03
N PHE A 1242 23.60 -2.57 -50.28
CA PHE A 1242 22.26 -2.97 -50.69
C PHE A 1242 21.36 -1.72 -50.75
N PRO A 1243 20.42 -1.61 -51.72
CA PRO A 1243 19.54 -0.45 -51.80
C PRO A 1243 18.84 -0.13 -50.48
N ARG A 1244 18.82 1.15 -50.11
CA ARG A 1244 18.12 1.63 -48.90
C ARG A 1244 16.62 1.38 -49.03
N VAL A 1245 15.98 1.01 -47.93
CA VAL A 1245 14.52 0.84 -47.87
C VAL A 1245 13.84 2.20 -47.99
N ALA A 1246 12.85 2.31 -48.86
CA ALA A 1246 12.06 3.53 -49.07
C ALA A 1246 10.99 3.71 -47.98
N ARG A 1247 11.41 3.91 -46.72
CA ARG A 1247 10.54 4.15 -45.56
C ARG A 1247 11.16 5.24 -44.67
N ALA A 1248 10.32 5.96 -43.92
CA ALA A 1248 10.76 6.87 -42.88
C ALA A 1248 11.56 6.13 -41.80
N SER A 1249 12.44 6.83 -41.07
CA SER A 1249 13.13 6.24 -39.92
C SER A 1249 12.14 6.02 -38.77
N LYS A 1250 12.47 5.10 -37.86
CA LYS A 1250 11.61 4.79 -36.69
C LYS A 1250 11.34 6.04 -35.84
N GLU A 1251 12.33 6.93 -35.70
CA GLU A 1251 12.23 8.18 -34.96
C GLU A 1251 11.29 9.17 -35.65
N LEU A 1252 11.37 9.27 -36.98
CA LEU A 1252 10.47 10.13 -37.76
C LEU A 1252 9.02 9.60 -37.69
N ASP A 1253 8.83 8.28 -37.82
CA ASP A 1253 7.52 7.65 -37.68
C ASP A 1253 6.92 7.85 -36.30
N ALA A 1254 7.71 7.70 -35.22
CA ALA A 1254 7.25 7.94 -33.86
C ALA A 1254 6.81 9.41 -33.65
N GLY A 1255 7.58 10.37 -34.16
CA GLY A 1255 7.21 11.79 -34.13
C GLY A 1255 5.95 12.10 -34.93
N ILE A 1256 5.79 11.49 -36.11
CA ILE A 1256 4.59 11.62 -36.94
C ILE A 1256 3.37 11.01 -36.23
N ARG A 1257 3.49 9.80 -35.68
CA ARG A 1257 2.40 9.12 -34.94
C ARG A 1257 1.98 9.91 -33.72
N ALA A 1258 2.92 10.42 -32.93
CA ALA A 1258 2.61 11.25 -31.76
C ALA A 1258 1.88 12.54 -32.16
N LYS A 1259 2.35 13.24 -33.20
CA LYS A 1259 1.73 14.48 -33.67
C LYS A 1259 0.36 14.27 -34.30
N TRP A 1260 0.18 13.18 -35.04
CA TRP A 1260 -1.01 12.93 -35.86
C TRP A 1260 -1.87 11.77 -35.35
N ALA A 1261 -1.76 11.42 -34.07
CA ALA A 1261 -2.50 10.30 -33.44
C ALA A 1261 -4.03 10.40 -33.59
N HIS A 1262 -4.56 11.60 -33.82
CA HIS A 1262 -5.99 11.87 -33.98
C HIS A 1262 -6.52 11.55 -35.39
N VAL A 1263 -5.65 11.41 -36.41
CA VAL A 1263 -6.03 11.12 -37.81
C VAL A 1263 -5.37 9.89 -38.38
N LEU A 1264 -4.21 9.48 -37.85
CA LEU A 1264 -3.57 8.24 -38.28
C LEU A 1264 -4.37 7.05 -37.75
N PRO A 1265 -4.47 5.96 -38.53
CA PRO A 1265 -5.07 4.73 -38.06
C PRO A 1265 -4.35 4.30 -36.78
N ARG A 1266 -5.14 3.93 -35.76
CA ARG A 1266 -4.61 3.27 -34.56
C ARG A 1266 -4.05 1.93 -35.04
N GLY A 1267 -2.72 1.88 -35.11
CA GLY A 1267 -1.96 0.75 -35.63
C GLY A 1267 -1.64 -0.25 -34.54
#